data_AF-A0A7J6FMB4-F1
#
_entry.id   AF-A0A7J6FMB4-F1
#
_cell.length_a   1.000
_cell.length_b   1.000
_cell.length_c   1.000
_cell.angle_alpha   90.00
_cell.angle_beta   90.00
_cell.angle_gamma   90.00
#
_symmetry.space_group_name_H-M   'P 1'
#
loop_
_entity.id
_entity.type
_entity.pdbx_description
1 polymer ?
#
loop_
_entity_poly.entity_id
_entity_poly.type
_entity_poly.pdbx_seq_one_letter_code
_entity_poly.pdbx_strand_id
1 'polypeptide(L)'
;MAPLLQKRFFCSEVPKKWAVKQVTKSNFAESMEEIKHDISTSDFVAVSLQKTGSFSAPWHRAHPFDTAETSYYKAKYAAERFQIFQFAVCPFSVNASKLVAHPYNYLLFPRDELKLGMPSYSFSCQTSYLTSMAREGFDFNACIYDGISYLSRAQEDKAKIRIGNPRPSPLILDSTSTPSVADALFIERVKSRVIQWKKTCKKTKENTHDALMNSLRKLILGSEFYGSRPCITIDVCTERQVKLALEMLRDFADELVPVLIPGRSGGTQAVRVVLTSSQEDKDLFESELQRLEEEENKKVRGFREVIDLISASQKPVVSYNSLNDLTFIHSKFIAPLPPTVDEFASSLSKIFPCVLDVSHLMTFIGPLRKVTNIPVAISLLNSHFFAPVDIEILYKAADNEGKIHGHNAVRISHLFAKLCSILKIDPNSNTSDSQVLSAPALTESTNIFNALSTSFEESIDEEISVWTKSKRKVNCEQLVYLWGFGSENTAGKLKTMLHNSHSIFSEEFDIRLVDKSCAVIVFWQPGLAEKFLDVMNNIEKISGSLREMVSEGLRAASYETYKRACKLDIWEANLGESLDRALEDSEYLIEATPESTPIEISCSMSPFISSLSTKQPKKSTVAMAMSSTFTTSNPYLLQNYVVFSPHSTPSSTFGYQSTLFASKLTKKCLSFTAIETRPDSFSRPALNPISASAQTFDVVVVGAGVIGLTIARQFLLGSDLSVAVVDKAVPCSGATGAGQGYLWMAHKTPGSDIWDLALRSHELWRELAGNLKEQGVDPQEHMGWKNTGSLLIGRTPKEVDVLKKQVKSLQDAGVRSEFLSATDLLSKEPSLLIENDGGAAFLPGDCQLDAHRAVDLILKANRHFISKGRYAEFFYDPVTTLIRTGSSGKVIGVKTAKNTLFCNKAIIVAAGCWSGSLVQDLFRDSGIVLDVPVKPRKGHLLVLKNFNFLQLNHGMMEAGYLDHKTATQLPDTSTSVISDHDQNLSISMTATIDSMGNVVLGSSRQFAGFNTETEESVINLIWERAMDFFPKLREQTLSDFIERREVRVGLRPYMPDGKPVIGPVPGLSNVLLATGHEGGGLSMALGTAEMVADMVLGNPEKIKSAPFAVQVSNLQRLSAQIHRLPALSFYSNSLISRSSVTSTSPTSPSPSSSRKVSDRIVKLFAIDLDGKKREIVGLTGHTLLKTLANAGMIEPASHRLEDIDACSAECEVNVAQEWLDRLPGRSYDEEFILKKYSRARVLNKHSRLSCQVVLSPDLQGMVVAVPEAKPWDIP
;
A
#
# COMPACT_ATOMS: atom_id res chain seq x y z
N MET A 1 -61.80 -28.70 42.43
CA MET A 1 -60.46 -29.06 42.94
C MET A 1 -59.96 -30.26 42.14
N ALA A 2 -59.03 -30.04 41.22
CA ALA A 2 -58.18 -31.10 40.65
C ALA A 2 -56.94 -30.43 39.99
N PRO A 3 -55.73 -30.99 40.12
CA PRO A 3 -54.48 -30.28 39.82
C PRO A 3 -53.82 -30.72 38.50
N LEU A 4 -52.94 -29.84 38.01
CA LEU A 4 -51.79 -30.08 37.13
C LEU A 4 -52.05 -30.74 35.76
N LEU A 5 -52.28 -29.88 34.75
CA LEU A 5 -51.94 -30.17 33.36
C LEU A 5 -51.22 -28.96 32.75
N GLN A 6 -50.00 -29.24 32.28
CA GLN A 6 -49.20 -28.52 31.28
C GLN A 6 -49.95 -27.42 30.52
N LYS A 7 -49.56 -26.15 30.74
CA LYS A 7 -49.70 -25.10 29.72
C LYS A 7 -48.35 -24.91 29.04
N ARG A 8 -48.29 -25.42 27.81
CA ARG A 8 -47.28 -25.10 26.79
C ARG A 8 -47.04 -23.59 26.75
N PHE A 9 -45.84 -23.14 27.09
CA PHE A 9 -45.39 -21.81 26.69
C PHE A 9 -45.05 -21.88 25.20
N PHE A 10 -45.87 -21.24 24.37
CA PHE A 10 -45.54 -20.92 22.99
C PHE A 10 -44.35 -19.98 23.00
N CYS A 11 -43.15 -20.55 22.95
CA CYS A 11 -41.95 -19.84 22.53
C CYS A 11 -42.14 -19.57 21.04
N SER A 12 -42.31 -18.31 20.63
CA SER A 12 -42.16 -17.98 19.21
C SER A 12 -40.72 -18.32 18.84
N GLU A 13 -40.55 -19.36 18.02
CA GLU A 13 -39.27 -19.67 17.42
C GLU A 13 -38.78 -18.43 16.67
N VAL A 14 -37.65 -17.85 17.09
CA VAL A 14 -36.95 -16.85 16.29
C VAL A 14 -36.64 -17.52 14.94
N PRO A 15 -37.05 -16.95 13.79
CA PRO A 15 -36.84 -17.58 12.50
C PRO A 15 -35.36 -17.91 12.31
N LYS A 16 -35.05 -19.17 12.00
CA LYS A 16 -33.66 -19.67 11.96
C LYS A 16 -32.77 -19.00 10.91
N LYS A 17 -33.30 -18.24 9.93
CA LYS A 17 -32.52 -17.41 8.99
C LYS A 17 -33.37 -16.25 8.46
N TRP A 18 -32.95 -15.01 8.73
CA TRP A 18 -33.45 -13.82 8.04
C TRP A 18 -32.68 -13.62 6.73
N ALA A 19 -33.41 -13.47 5.61
CA ALA A 19 -32.80 -13.19 4.31
C ALA A 19 -32.36 -11.72 4.24
N VAL A 20 -31.13 -11.47 3.77
CA VAL A 20 -30.55 -10.13 3.65
C VAL A 20 -29.94 -9.97 2.27
N LYS A 21 -30.35 -8.92 1.53
CA LYS A 21 -29.85 -8.68 0.17
C LYS A 21 -28.37 -8.32 0.24
N GLN A 22 -27.51 -9.08 -0.46
CA GLN A 22 -26.10 -8.73 -0.59
C GLN A 22 -25.89 -7.83 -1.79
N VAL A 23 -25.29 -6.66 -1.55
CA VAL A 23 -25.01 -5.65 -2.57
C VAL A 23 -23.50 -5.53 -2.75
N THR A 24 -23.04 -5.78 -3.97
CA THR A 24 -21.66 -5.65 -4.42
C THR A 24 -21.60 -4.64 -5.56
N LYS A 25 -20.40 -4.37 -6.08
CA LYS A 25 -20.22 -3.47 -7.23
C LYS A 25 -21.03 -3.92 -8.45
N SER A 26 -21.14 -5.23 -8.65
CA SER A 26 -21.85 -5.81 -9.80
C SER A 26 -23.37 -5.57 -9.82
N ASN A 27 -24.04 -5.46 -8.67
CA ASN A 27 -25.48 -5.26 -8.57
C ASN A 27 -25.88 -3.94 -7.87
N PHE A 28 -24.92 -3.04 -7.66
CA PHE A 28 -25.12 -1.78 -6.95
C PHE A 28 -26.15 -0.88 -7.65
N ALA A 29 -26.02 -0.69 -8.97
CA ALA A 29 -26.90 0.20 -9.73
C ALA A 29 -28.38 -0.24 -9.71
N GLU A 30 -28.66 -1.54 -9.78
CA GLU A 30 -30.02 -2.09 -9.66
C GLU A 30 -30.55 -1.90 -8.23
N SER A 31 -29.71 -2.19 -7.23
CA SER A 31 -30.09 -2.07 -5.82
C SER A 31 -30.32 -0.63 -5.38
N MET A 32 -29.75 0.37 -6.08
CA MET A 32 -29.92 1.78 -5.76
C MET A 32 -31.36 2.29 -5.95
N GLU A 33 -32.09 1.81 -6.95
CA GLU A 33 -33.49 2.19 -7.14
C GLU A 33 -34.40 1.55 -6.08
N GLU A 34 -34.11 0.30 -5.70
CA GLU A 34 -34.84 -0.41 -4.64
C GLU A 34 -34.64 0.24 -3.27
N ILE A 35 -33.39 0.47 -2.84
CA ILE A 35 -33.12 1.09 -1.53
C ILE A 35 -33.70 2.50 -1.43
N LYS A 36 -33.71 3.25 -2.54
CA LYS A 36 -34.32 4.59 -2.59
C LYS A 36 -35.83 4.52 -2.34
N HIS A 37 -36.50 3.54 -2.94
CA HIS A 37 -37.93 3.30 -2.68
C HIS A 37 -38.15 2.89 -1.22
N ASP A 38 -37.40 1.89 -0.72
CA ASP A 38 -37.56 1.36 0.64
C ASP A 38 -37.28 2.42 1.72
N ILE A 39 -36.24 3.25 1.53
CA ILE A 39 -35.98 4.41 2.41
C ILE A 39 -37.13 5.40 2.35
N SER A 40 -37.73 5.64 1.18
CA SER A 40 -38.84 6.60 1.06
C SER A 40 -40.11 6.15 1.80
N THR A 41 -40.37 4.84 1.88
CA THR A 41 -41.55 4.25 2.51
C THR A 41 -41.35 3.79 3.96
N SER A 42 -40.13 3.87 4.50
CA SER A 42 -39.82 3.50 5.88
C SER A 42 -40.17 4.57 6.90
N ASP A 43 -40.23 4.24 8.18
CA ASP A 43 -40.37 5.21 9.28
C ASP A 43 -38.99 5.59 9.84
N PHE A 44 -38.05 4.64 9.92
CA PHE A 44 -36.66 4.87 10.35
C PHE A 44 -35.68 3.96 9.61
N VAL A 45 -34.38 4.25 9.72
CA VAL A 45 -33.30 3.46 9.10
C VAL A 45 -32.33 3.00 10.17
N ALA A 46 -32.07 1.69 10.24
CA ALA A 46 -31.03 1.14 11.11
C ALA A 46 -29.75 0.84 10.34
N VAL A 47 -28.61 1.15 10.97
CA VAL A 47 -27.28 0.95 10.38
C VAL A 47 -26.37 0.11 11.29
N SER A 48 -25.46 -0.66 10.68
CA SER A 48 -24.45 -1.43 11.40
C SER A 48 -23.23 -1.65 10.51
N LEU A 49 -22.02 -1.58 11.08
CA LEU A 49 -20.77 -1.68 10.32
C LEU A 49 -19.94 -2.91 10.75
N GLN A 50 -19.31 -3.58 9.77
CA GLN A 50 -18.15 -4.44 10.03
C GLN A 50 -16.87 -3.74 9.62
N LYS A 51 -15.95 -3.60 10.58
CA LYS A 51 -14.74 -2.80 10.49
C LYS A 51 -13.50 -3.69 10.54
N THR A 52 -12.39 -3.22 9.99
CA THR A 52 -11.11 -3.94 10.05
C THR A 52 -10.48 -3.94 11.44
N GLY A 53 -10.94 -3.09 12.36
CA GLY A 53 -10.54 -3.03 13.76
C GLY A 53 -11.24 -1.89 14.50
N SER A 54 -10.91 -1.71 15.79
CA SER A 54 -11.51 -0.65 16.61
C SER A 54 -10.54 0.03 17.60
N PHE A 55 -9.34 -0.50 17.81
CA PHE A 55 -8.30 0.09 18.69
C PHE A 55 -6.97 -0.63 18.45
N SER A 56 -5.84 0.02 18.72
CA SER A 56 -4.49 -0.58 18.57
C SER A 56 -3.97 -1.19 19.86
N ALA A 57 -4.27 -0.57 21.02
CA ALA A 57 -3.91 -1.04 22.35
C ALA A 57 -5.15 -1.10 23.28
N PRO A 58 -5.12 -1.87 24.38
CA PRO A 58 -6.26 -1.99 25.29
C PRO A 58 -6.77 -0.66 25.85
N TRP A 59 -5.87 0.27 26.18
CA TRP A 59 -6.22 1.58 26.76
C TRP A 59 -6.82 2.57 25.74
N HIS A 60 -6.61 2.34 24.44
CA HIS A 60 -7.25 3.11 23.37
C HIS A 60 -8.77 2.87 23.28
N ARG A 61 -9.31 1.89 24.02
CA ARG A 61 -10.76 1.68 24.12
C ARG A 61 -11.38 2.74 25.02
N ALA A 62 -12.60 3.16 24.69
CA ALA A 62 -13.40 3.97 25.59
C ALA A 62 -13.65 3.20 26.90
N HIS A 63 -13.34 3.84 28.02
CA HIS A 63 -13.49 3.35 29.37
C HIS A 63 -14.58 4.11 30.12
N PRO A 64 -15.18 3.52 31.17
CA PRO A 64 -16.23 4.18 31.94
C PRO A 64 -15.83 5.54 32.55
N PHE A 65 -14.54 5.71 32.81
CA PHE A 65 -13.93 6.91 33.38
C PHE A 65 -13.50 7.93 32.31
N ASP A 66 -13.73 7.65 31.03
CA ASP A 66 -13.48 8.63 29.98
C ASP A 66 -14.65 9.62 29.88
N THR A 67 -14.33 10.89 29.74
CA THR A 67 -15.29 11.94 29.40
C THR A 67 -15.77 11.77 27.95
N ALA A 68 -16.82 12.49 27.55
CA ALA A 68 -17.32 12.45 26.18
C ALA A 68 -16.23 12.87 25.16
N GLU A 69 -15.44 13.88 25.51
CA GLU A 69 -14.34 14.37 24.69
C GLU A 69 -13.21 13.33 24.54
N THR A 70 -12.76 12.71 25.64
CA THR A 70 -11.73 11.64 25.59
C THR A 70 -12.23 10.42 24.82
N SER A 71 -13.50 10.05 25.00
CA SER A 71 -14.14 8.96 24.23
C SER A 71 -14.17 9.27 22.73
N TYR A 72 -14.43 10.54 22.37
CA TYR A 72 -14.38 11.01 20.99
C TYR A 72 -12.97 10.91 20.41
N TYR A 73 -11.93 11.35 21.11
CA TYR A 73 -10.54 11.23 20.63
C TYR A 73 -10.14 9.79 20.33
N LYS A 74 -10.52 8.85 21.21
CA LYS A 74 -10.29 7.42 21.00
C LYS A 74 -11.06 6.87 19.79
N ALA A 75 -12.31 7.26 19.61
CA ALA A 75 -13.12 6.87 18.46
C ALA A 75 -12.57 7.48 17.15
N LYS A 76 -12.12 8.74 17.19
CA LYS A 76 -11.46 9.45 16.09
C LYS A 76 -10.20 8.72 15.64
N TYR A 77 -9.31 8.40 16.57
CA TYR A 77 -8.09 7.64 16.32
C TYR A 77 -8.37 6.29 15.63
N ALA A 78 -9.41 5.57 16.07
CA ALA A 78 -9.83 4.32 15.46
C ALA A 78 -10.37 4.52 14.03
N ALA A 79 -11.26 5.50 13.83
CA ALA A 79 -11.89 5.79 12.55
C ALA A 79 -10.87 6.21 11.47
N GLU A 80 -9.80 6.90 11.84
CA GLU A 80 -8.76 7.34 10.91
C GLU A 80 -7.86 6.19 10.44
N ARG A 81 -7.66 5.15 11.28
CA ARG A 81 -6.73 4.03 11.01
C ARG A 81 -7.37 2.81 10.36
N PHE A 82 -8.58 2.46 10.77
CA PHE A 82 -9.28 1.26 10.30
C PHE A 82 -10.28 1.59 9.19
N GLN A 83 -10.75 0.56 8.47
CA GLN A 83 -11.69 0.70 7.34
C GLN A 83 -12.98 -0.09 7.55
N ILE A 84 -13.97 0.20 6.72
CA ILE A 84 -15.28 -0.45 6.69
C ILE A 84 -15.28 -1.43 5.53
N PHE A 85 -15.51 -2.72 5.81
CA PHE A 85 -15.63 -3.76 4.78
C PHE A 85 -17.09 -4.12 4.49
N GLN A 86 -17.98 -3.87 5.44
CA GLN A 86 -19.40 -4.07 5.25
C GLN A 86 -20.19 -2.98 5.94
N PHE A 87 -21.22 -2.50 5.25
CA PHE A 87 -22.19 -1.56 5.76
C PHE A 87 -23.59 -2.17 5.59
N ALA A 88 -24.25 -2.48 6.71
CA ALA A 88 -25.63 -2.92 6.71
C ALA A 88 -26.55 -1.72 6.84
N VAL A 89 -27.53 -1.61 5.94
CA VAL A 89 -28.62 -0.61 5.97
C VAL A 89 -29.93 -1.37 5.97
N CYS A 90 -30.83 -1.03 6.88
CA CYS A 90 -32.16 -1.63 6.90
C CYS A 90 -33.21 -0.57 7.19
N PRO A 91 -33.97 -0.12 6.18
CA PRO A 91 -35.19 0.65 6.37
C PRO A 91 -36.26 -0.21 7.06
N PHE A 92 -37.00 0.40 7.98
CA PHE A 92 -38.09 -0.24 8.73
C PHE A 92 -39.37 0.57 8.65
N SER A 93 -40.50 -0.10 8.41
CA SER A 93 -41.83 0.46 8.60
C SER A 93 -42.53 -0.21 9.78
N VAL A 94 -43.26 0.56 10.57
CA VAL A 94 -43.99 0.13 11.77
C VAL A 94 -45.49 0.15 11.46
N ASN A 95 -46.13 -1.02 11.51
CA ASN A 95 -47.58 -1.15 11.41
C ASN A 95 -48.13 -1.86 12.66
N ALA A 96 -48.64 -1.09 13.62
CA ALA A 96 -49.06 -1.57 14.93
C ALA A 96 -47.94 -2.36 15.65
N SER A 97 -48.12 -3.68 15.86
CA SER A 97 -47.11 -4.56 16.49
C SER A 97 -46.22 -5.31 15.48
N LYS A 98 -46.33 -5.00 14.18
CA LYS A 98 -45.59 -5.65 13.10
C LYS A 98 -44.54 -4.69 12.52
N LEU A 99 -43.29 -5.12 12.50
CA LEU A 99 -42.20 -4.42 11.82
C LEU A 99 -41.96 -5.05 10.47
N VAL A 100 -41.94 -4.22 9.44
CA VAL A 100 -41.56 -4.62 8.10
C VAL A 100 -40.13 -4.14 7.85
N ALA A 101 -39.24 -5.08 7.53
CA ALA A 101 -37.81 -4.83 7.41
C ALA A 101 -37.30 -5.08 5.99
N HIS A 102 -36.46 -4.16 5.50
CA HIS A 102 -35.83 -4.22 4.19
C HIS A 102 -34.29 -4.27 4.32
N PRO A 103 -33.67 -5.42 4.67
CA PRO A 103 -32.25 -5.45 5.00
C PRO A 103 -31.33 -5.57 3.78
N TYR A 104 -30.35 -4.66 3.69
CA TYR A 104 -29.29 -4.62 2.68
C TYR A 104 -27.90 -4.67 3.34
N ASN A 105 -27.00 -5.45 2.76
CA ASN A 105 -25.59 -5.50 3.12
C ASN A 105 -24.73 -5.05 1.96
N TYR A 106 -24.07 -3.91 2.11
CA TYR A 106 -23.14 -3.41 1.12
C TYR A 106 -21.72 -3.88 1.47
N LEU A 107 -21.10 -4.60 0.54
CA LEU A 107 -19.68 -4.96 0.61
C LEU A 107 -18.86 -3.80 0.08
N LEU A 108 -17.97 -3.26 0.93
CA LEU A 108 -17.21 -2.04 0.63
C LEU A 108 -15.72 -2.35 0.54
N PHE A 109 -15.03 -1.62 -0.34
CA PHE A 109 -13.57 -1.67 -0.39
C PHE A 109 -12.98 -0.33 -0.87
N PRO A 110 -12.08 0.32 -0.11
CA PRO A 110 -11.51 1.60 -0.48
C PRO A 110 -10.50 1.42 -1.61
N ARG A 111 -10.91 1.61 -2.86
CA ARG A 111 -10.07 1.46 -4.07
C ARG A 111 -9.83 2.79 -4.79
N ASP A 112 -8.62 2.96 -5.33
CA ASP A 112 -8.29 4.09 -6.23
C ASP A 112 -8.84 3.89 -7.63
N GLU A 113 -10.15 4.06 -7.79
CA GLU A 113 -10.77 3.96 -9.12
C GLU A 113 -10.27 5.06 -10.09
N LEU A 114 -9.74 6.17 -9.56
CA LEU A 114 -9.35 7.34 -10.35
C LEU A 114 -7.84 7.54 -10.47
N LYS A 115 -7.02 6.71 -9.81
CA LYS A 115 -5.55 6.84 -9.74
C LYS A 115 -5.10 8.24 -9.31
N LEU A 116 -5.89 8.91 -8.46
CA LEU A 116 -5.66 10.30 -8.06
C LEU A 116 -4.67 10.43 -6.91
N GLY A 117 -4.25 9.32 -6.31
CA GLY A 117 -3.37 9.33 -5.14
C GLY A 117 -4.01 10.00 -3.92
N MET A 118 -5.34 9.93 -3.78
CA MET A 118 -6.13 10.54 -2.70
C MET A 118 -7.14 9.54 -2.11
N PRO A 119 -7.27 9.41 -0.77
CA PRO A 119 -6.24 9.25 0.25
C PRO A 119 -6.13 7.78 0.77
N SER A 120 -4.97 7.46 1.34
CA SER A 120 -4.61 6.28 2.16
C SER A 120 -5.37 4.96 1.87
N TYR A 121 -4.96 4.27 0.79
CA TYR A 121 -5.22 2.83 0.59
C TYR A 121 -4.49 1.93 1.57
N SER A 122 -3.60 2.52 2.38
CA SER A 122 -3.00 1.86 3.54
C SER A 122 -3.92 2.05 4.73
N PHE A 123 -4.37 0.94 5.30
CA PHE A 123 -5.18 0.93 6.51
C PHE A 123 -4.78 -0.22 7.41
N SER A 124 -5.06 -0.09 8.69
CA SER A 124 -4.76 -1.11 9.67
C SER A 124 -5.83 -2.20 9.67
N CYS A 125 -5.41 -3.42 9.99
CA CYS A 125 -6.28 -4.57 10.20
C CYS A 125 -5.96 -5.20 11.54
N GLN A 126 -6.97 -5.38 12.37
CA GLN A 126 -6.85 -6.09 13.63
C GLN A 126 -7.24 -7.56 13.42
N THR A 127 -6.30 -8.48 13.69
CA THR A 127 -6.48 -9.91 13.45
C THR A 127 -7.73 -10.48 14.10
N SER A 128 -8.10 -10.01 15.31
CA SER A 128 -9.31 -10.48 16.00
C SER A 128 -10.60 -10.12 15.26
N TYR A 129 -10.68 -8.95 14.62
CA TYR A 129 -11.85 -8.52 13.84
C TYR A 129 -11.94 -9.32 12.54
N LEU A 130 -10.82 -9.47 11.82
CA LEU A 130 -10.76 -10.31 10.62
C LEU A 130 -11.15 -11.76 10.93
N THR A 131 -10.67 -12.30 12.05
CA THR A 131 -10.99 -13.66 12.50
C THR A 131 -12.48 -13.80 12.85
N SER A 132 -13.08 -12.79 13.51
CA SER A 132 -14.52 -12.80 13.82
C SER A 132 -15.34 -12.81 12.53
N MET A 133 -15.02 -11.92 11.59
CA MET A 133 -15.67 -11.86 10.27
C MET A 133 -15.51 -13.20 9.52
N ALA A 134 -14.31 -13.78 9.50
CA ALA A 134 -14.05 -15.08 8.87
C ALA A 134 -14.88 -16.21 9.49
N ARG A 135 -14.99 -16.26 10.83
CA ARG A 135 -15.80 -17.25 11.56
C ARG A 135 -17.29 -17.09 11.31
N GLU A 136 -17.74 -15.86 11.11
CA GLU A 136 -19.11 -15.55 10.70
C GLU A 136 -19.35 -15.88 9.20
N GLY A 137 -18.29 -16.21 8.44
CA GLY A 137 -18.31 -16.63 7.04
C GLY A 137 -18.14 -15.49 6.03
N PHE A 138 -17.46 -14.41 6.42
CA PHE A 138 -17.33 -13.19 5.61
C PHE A 138 -16.49 -13.47 4.37
N ASP A 139 -16.93 -12.97 3.23
CA ASP A 139 -16.29 -13.23 1.94
C ASP A 139 -15.31 -12.12 1.58
N PHE A 140 -14.07 -12.26 2.05
CA PHE A 140 -13.00 -11.30 1.76
C PHE A 140 -12.68 -11.21 0.27
N ASN A 141 -12.86 -12.28 -0.50
CA ASN A 141 -12.62 -12.24 -1.94
C ASN A 141 -13.67 -11.35 -2.62
N ALA A 142 -14.96 -11.55 -2.31
CA ALA A 142 -16.02 -10.70 -2.85
C ALA A 142 -15.82 -9.23 -2.42
N CYS A 143 -15.47 -8.98 -1.16
CA CYS A 143 -15.13 -7.64 -0.67
C CYS A 143 -13.98 -7.00 -1.46
N ILE A 144 -12.85 -7.70 -1.63
CA ILE A 144 -11.68 -7.12 -2.31
C ILE A 144 -11.92 -6.95 -3.80
N TYR A 145 -12.43 -7.97 -4.50
CA TYR A 145 -12.56 -7.97 -5.96
C TYR A 145 -13.79 -7.22 -6.46
N ASP A 146 -14.92 -7.36 -5.77
CA ASP A 146 -16.25 -6.87 -6.17
C ASP A 146 -16.86 -5.90 -5.12
N GLY A 147 -16.07 -5.41 -4.16
CA GLY A 147 -16.52 -4.40 -3.19
C GLY A 147 -16.76 -3.05 -3.85
N ILE A 148 -17.76 -2.33 -3.33
CA ILE A 148 -18.14 -1.00 -3.78
C ILE A 148 -17.12 0.01 -3.25
N SER A 149 -16.54 0.81 -4.14
CA SER A 149 -15.67 1.92 -3.78
C SER A 149 -16.45 3.07 -3.18
N TYR A 150 -15.79 4.02 -2.54
CA TYR A 150 -16.41 5.21 -1.98
C TYR A 150 -15.42 6.36 -1.88
N LEU A 151 -15.91 7.59 -2.00
CA LEU A 151 -15.18 8.81 -1.66
C LEU A 151 -16.03 9.68 -0.73
N SER A 152 -15.41 10.31 0.26
CA SER A 152 -16.06 11.32 1.08
C SER A 152 -16.42 12.58 0.27
N ARG A 153 -17.31 13.45 0.78
CA ARG A 153 -17.64 14.72 0.10
C ARG A 153 -16.39 15.59 -0.09
N ALA A 154 -15.57 15.71 0.96
CA ALA A 154 -14.29 16.43 0.88
C ALA A 154 -13.30 15.82 -0.13
N GLN A 155 -13.30 14.49 -0.29
CA GLN A 155 -12.46 13.81 -1.27
C GLN A 155 -12.97 13.99 -2.69
N GLU A 156 -14.29 13.90 -2.91
CA GLU A 156 -14.91 14.18 -4.20
C GLU A 156 -14.64 15.63 -4.64
N ASP A 157 -14.72 16.61 -3.73
CA ASP A 157 -14.42 18.01 -4.08
C ASP A 157 -12.96 18.21 -4.48
N LYS A 158 -12.03 17.54 -3.80
CA LYS A 158 -10.61 17.51 -4.21
C LYS A 158 -10.41 16.72 -5.52
N ALA A 159 -11.15 15.64 -5.73
CA ALA A 159 -11.08 14.82 -6.93
C ALA A 159 -11.62 15.58 -8.15
N LYS A 160 -12.75 16.27 -8.01
CA LYS A 160 -13.34 17.18 -9.01
C LYS A 160 -12.32 18.18 -9.56
N ILE A 161 -11.45 18.72 -8.69
CA ILE A 161 -10.37 19.64 -9.10
C ILE A 161 -9.29 18.91 -9.93
N ARG A 162 -8.97 17.65 -9.59
CA ARG A 162 -7.88 16.87 -10.21
C ARG A 162 -8.26 16.04 -11.44
N ILE A 163 -9.45 15.41 -11.46
CA ILE A 163 -10.00 14.65 -12.60
C ILE A 163 -10.14 15.60 -13.78
N GLY A 164 -10.56 16.83 -13.47
CA GLY A 164 -10.36 17.90 -14.40
C GLY A 164 -11.34 17.85 -15.56
N ASN A 165 -12.61 17.77 -15.20
CA ASN A 165 -13.67 17.73 -16.19
C ASN A 165 -13.81 19.08 -16.89
N PRO A 166 -14.18 19.08 -18.19
CA PRO A 166 -14.53 20.28 -18.91
C PRO A 166 -15.72 20.97 -18.24
N ARG A 167 -15.44 21.98 -17.41
CA ARG A 167 -16.47 22.74 -16.69
C ARG A 167 -16.79 24.03 -17.41
N PRO A 168 -18.08 24.41 -17.53
CA PRO A 168 -18.43 25.81 -17.75
C PRO A 168 -18.02 26.59 -16.49
N SER A 169 -17.14 27.58 -16.65
CA SER A 169 -16.79 28.45 -15.51
C SER A 169 -17.97 29.40 -15.26
N PRO A 170 -18.52 29.49 -14.02
CA PRO A 170 -19.42 30.57 -13.69
C PRO A 170 -18.69 31.90 -13.89
N LEU A 171 -19.30 32.83 -14.61
CA LEU A 171 -18.74 34.15 -14.93
C LEU A 171 -18.70 35.11 -13.72
N ILE A 172 -18.89 34.60 -12.50
CA ILE A 172 -18.95 35.40 -11.27
C ILE A 172 -17.57 35.35 -10.61
N LEU A 173 -16.82 36.44 -10.78
CA LEU A 173 -15.63 36.73 -9.99
C LEU A 173 -15.55 38.25 -9.80
N ASP A 174 -15.56 38.71 -8.56
CA ASP A 174 -15.27 40.10 -8.21
C ASP A 174 -13.76 40.34 -8.34
N SER A 175 -13.33 41.17 -9.29
CA SER A 175 -11.92 41.53 -9.48
C SER A 175 -11.60 42.84 -8.75
N THR A 176 -10.67 42.80 -7.80
CA THR A 176 -10.23 43.97 -7.00
C THR A 176 -8.82 44.50 -7.36
N SER A 177 -8.17 44.00 -8.42
CA SER A 177 -6.79 44.42 -8.77
C SER A 177 -6.67 45.05 -10.16
N THR A 178 -5.85 46.10 -10.29
CA THR A 178 -5.57 46.79 -11.56
C THR A 178 -4.75 45.90 -12.54
N PRO A 179 -5.07 45.91 -13.85
CA PRO A 179 -4.32 45.14 -14.85
C PRO A 179 -2.90 45.69 -15.06
N SER A 180 -1.92 44.79 -15.18
CA SER A 180 -0.55 45.15 -15.56
C SER A 180 -0.42 45.31 -17.09
N VAL A 181 0.70 45.89 -17.55
CA VAL A 181 1.02 46.00 -18.99
C VAL A 181 1.09 44.62 -19.65
N ALA A 182 1.61 43.60 -18.94
CA ALA A 182 1.66 42.22 -19.43
C ALA A 182 0.26 41.60 -19.57
N ASP A 183 -0.66 41.93 -18.65
CA ASP A 183 -2.05 41.48 -18.72
C ASP A 183 -2.77 42.08 -19.93
N ALA A 184 -2.56 43.37 -20.19
CA ALA A 184 -3.15 44.06 -21.35
C ALA A 184 -2.67 43.45 -22.68
N LEU A 185 -1.36 43.20 -22.82
CA LEU A 185 -0.80 42.57 -24.02
C LEU A 185 -1.32 41.14 -24.22
N PHE A 186 -1.45 40.37 -23.13
CA PHE A 186 -2.04 39.04 -23.17
C PHE A 186 -3.51 39.09 -23.63
N ILE A 187 -4.33 39.97 -23.03
CA ILE A 187 -5.74 40.14 -23.38
C ILE A 187 -5.89 40.53 -24.85
N GLU A 188 -5.16 41.55 -25.33
CA GLU A 188 -5.26 42.00 -26.72
C GLU A 188 -4.90 40.89 -27.70
N ARG A 189 -3.79 40.18 -27.45
CA ARG A 189 -3.35 39.07 -28.30
C ARG A 189 -4.39 37.96 -28.38
N VAL A 190 -4.95 37.55 -27.23
CA VAL A 190 -5.96 36.48 -27.18
C VAL A 190 -7.26 36.95 -27.82
N LYS A 191 -7.71 38.17 -27.53
CA LYS A 191 -8.93 38.76 -28.11
C LYS A 191 -8.86 38.85 -29.63
N SER A 192 -7.76 39.34 -30.19
CA SER A 192 -7.56 39.38 -31.65
C SER A 192 -7.59 37.98 -32.27
N ARG A 193 -6.96 37.00 -31.62
CA ARG A 193 -6.95 35.60 -32.08
C ARG A 193 -8.36 35.00 -32.10
N VAL A 194 -9.16 35.21 -31.04
CA VAL A 194 -10.54 34.71 -30.94
C VAL A 194 -11.45 35.37 -31.98
N ILE A 195 -11.36 36.70 -32.17
CA ILE A 195 -12.15 37.42 -33.19
C ILE A 195 -11.85 36.90 -34.60
N GLN A 196 -10.58 36.70 -34.92
CA GLN A 196 -10.16 36.22 -36.25
C GLN A 196 -10.62 34.78 -36.49
N TRP A 197 -10.50 33.92 -35.49
CA TRP A 197 -11.00 32.55 -35.54
C TRP A 197 -12.52 32.50 -35.74
N LYS A 198 -13.29 33.26 -34.94
CA LYS A 198 -14.77 33.36 -35.06
C LYS A 198 -15.21 33.81 -36.46
N LYS A 199 -14.57 34.85 -37.02
CA LYS A 199 -14.85 35.33 -38.39
C LYS A 199 -14.60 34.25 -39.43
N THR A 200 -13.57 33.43 -39.23
CA THR A 200 -13.21 32.34 -40.15
C THR A 200 -14.25 31.21 -40.09
N CYS A 201 -14.72 30.84 -38.90
CA CYS A 201 -15.78 29.84 -38.72
C CYS A 201 -17.13 30.26 -39.33
N LYS A 202 -17.45 31.56 -39.32
CA LYS A 202 -18.66 32.09 -39.98
C LYS A 202 -18.55 32.11 -41.51
N LYS A 203 -17.38 32.46 -42.06
CA LYS A 203 -17.12 32.47 -43.52
C LYS A 203 -17.17 31.09 -44.18
N THR A 204 -16.90 30.01 -43.44
CA THR A 204 -16.99 28.63 -43.96
C THR A 204 -18.43 28.16 -44.27
N LYS A 205 -19.48 28.86 -43.81
CA LYS A 205 -20.87 28.55 -44.19
C LYS A 205 -21.26 29.08 -45.58
N GLU A 206 -20.49 30.00 -46.18
CA GLU A 206 -20.89 30.71 -47.41
C GLU A 206 -20.19 30.25 -48.69
N ASN A 207 -19.12 29.44 -48.63
CA ASN A 207 -18.41 29.01 -49.85
C ASN A 207 -18.06 27.51 -49.85
N THR A 208 -18.64 26.79 -50.80
CA THR A 208 -18.51 25.33 -51.05
C THR A 208 -17.32 24.94 -51.93
N HIS A 209 -16.28 25.77 -52.04
CA HIS A 209 -15.07 25.44 -52.80
C HIS A 209 -13.80 25.44 -51.92
N ASP A 210 -13.00 24.39 -52.14
CA ASP A 210 -11.67 24.04 -51.60
C ASP A 210 -11.56 23.37 -50.21
N ALA A 211 -11.71 22.04 -50.24
CA ALA A 211 -11.30 21.13 -49.18
C ALA A 211 -9.80 21.24 -48.80
N LEU A 212 -8.95 21.63 -49.75
CA LEU A 212 -7.50 21.83 -49.54
C LEU A 212 -7.22 23.10 -48.72
N MET A 213 -7.91 24.20 -49.01
CA MET A 213 -7.79 25.46 -48.25
C MET A 213 -8.41 25.34 -46.85
N ASN A 214 -9.45 24.53 -46.69
CA ASN A 214 -9.97 24.17 -45.36
C ASN A 214 -9.00 23.30 -44.56
N SER A 215 -8.28 22.39 -45.20
CA SER A 215 -7.26 21.54 -44.53
C SER A 215 -6.03 22.36 -44.13
N LEU A 216 -5.56 23.25 -44.99
CA LEU A 216 -4.45 24.18 -44.69
C LEU A 216 -4.84 25.20 -43.60
N ARG A 217 -6.06 25.73 -43.61
CA ARG A 217 -6.53 26.66 -42.56
C ARG A 217 -6.75 25.97 -41.21
N LYS A 218 -7.20 24.72 -41.18
CA LYS A 218 -7.25 23.88 -39.96
C LYS A 218 -5.85 23.70 -39.35
N LEU A 219 -4.85 23.46 -40.20
CA LEU A 219 -3.45 23.31 -39.81
C LEU A 219 -2.81 24.61 -39.30
N ILE A 220 -3.13 25.76 -39.91
CA ILE A 220 -2.52 27.06 -39.59
C ILE A 220 -3.17 27.75 -38.38
N LEU A 221 -4.47 27.53 -38.12
CA LEU A 221 -5.20 28.19 -37.02
C LEU A 221 -5.56 27.27 -35.84
N GLY A 222 -5.29 25.96 -35.95
CA GLY A 222 -5.53 25.00 -34.86
C GLY A 222 -7.00 24.89 -34.46
N SER A 223 -7.94 25.01 -35.40
CA SER A 223 -9.37 24.86 -35.09
C SER A 223 -9.69 23.39 -34.81
N GLU A 224 -9.74 23.06 -33.53
CA GLU A 224 -10.19 21.76 -33.00
C GLU A 224 -11.73 21.69 -33.05
N PHE A 225 -12.30 20.50 -32.88
CA PHE A 225 -13.74 20.34 -32.70
C PHE A 225 -14.00 19.72 -31.33
N TYR A 226 -14.98 20.27 -30.61
CA TYR A 226 -15.54 19.65 -29.42
C TYR A 226 -16.86 18.98 -29.81
N GLY A 227 -16.82 17.66 -30.00
CA GLY A 227 -17.91 16.95 -30.67
C GLY A 227 -18.11 17.46 -32.10
N SER A 228 -19.27 18.05 -32.39
CA SER A 228 -19.59 18.68 -33.68
C SER A 228 -19.31 20.18 -33.73
N ARG A 229 -18.95 20.81 -32.60
CA ARG A 229 -18.83 22.27 -32.47
C ARG A 229 -17.38 22.74 -32.69
N PRO A 230 -17.13 23.79 -33.49
CA PRO A 230 -15.78 24.35 -33.64
C PRO A 230 -15.25 24.88 -32.30
N CYS A 231 -13.97 24.64 -32.00
CA CYS A 231 -13.32 25.20 -30.82
C CYS A 231 -11.88 25.68 -31.10
N ILE A 232 -11.36 26.47 -30.17
CA ILE A 232 -9.97 26.92 -30.15
C ILE A 232 -9.43 26.83 -28.72
N THR A 233 -8.18 26.41 -28.57
CA THR A 233 -7.53 26.28 -27.26
C THR A 233 -6.61 27.47 -27.00
N ILE A 234 -6.75 28.10 -25.83
CA ILE A 234 -5.94 29.20 -25.33
C ILE A 234 -5.03 28.64 -24.24
N ASP A 235 -3.73 28.53 -24.51
CA ASP A 235 -2.75 28.11 -23.51
C ASP A 235 -2.60 29.20 -22.43
N VAL A 236 -2.63 28.79 -21.16
CA VAL A 236 -2.49 29.67 -20.00
C VAL A 236 -1.42 29.11 -19.07
N CYS A 237 -0.56 29.98 -18.55
CA CYS A 237 0.58 29.61 -17.70
C CYS A 237 0.32 29.92 -16.21
N THR A 238 -0.69 30.72 -15.89
CA THR A 238 -1.03 31.15 -14.52
C THR A 238 -2.54 31.25 -14.31
N GLU A 239 -3.00 31.10 -13.07
CA GLU A 239 -4.42 31.31 -12.72
C GLU A 239 -4.90 32.74 -13.04
N ARG A 240 -4.00 33.73 -12.98
CA ARG A 240 -4.28 35.11 -13.38
C ARG A 240 -4.63 35.18 -14.88
N GLN A 241 -3.88 34.49 -15.74
CA GLN A 241 -4.19 34.43 -17.18
C GLN A 241 -5.51 33.71 -17.47
N VAL A 242 -5.88 32.70 -16.68
CA VAL A 242 -7.20 32.05 -16.77
C VAL A 242 -8.30 33.07 -16.52
N LYS A 243 -8.21 33.83 -15.42
CA LYS A 243 -9.19 34.87 -15.07
C LYS A 243 -9.32 35.94 -16.14
N LEU A 244 -8.20 36.47 -16.63
CA LEU A 244 -8.17 37.48 -17.69
C LEU A 244 -8.77 36.98 -19.02
N ALA A 245 -8.51 35.71 -19.37
CA ALA A 245 -9.10 35.09 -20.55
C ALA A 245 -10.62 34.93 -20.40
N LEU A 246 -11.11 34.47 -19.24
CA LEU A 246 -12.54 34.35 -18.95
C LEU A 246 -13.24 35.72 -18.94
N GLU A 247 -12.59 36.74 -18.35
CA GLU A 247 -13.05 38.13 -18.37
C GLU A 247 -13.22 38.65 -19.79
N MET A 248 -12.20 38.48 -20.63
CA MET A 248 -12.24 38.91 -22.02
C MET A 248 -13.31 38.18 -22.84
N LEU A 249 -13.52 36.88 -22.56
CA LEU A 249 -14.53 36.09 -23.26
C LEU A 249 -15.98 36.48 -22.90
N ARG A 250 -16.21 37.26 -21.83
CA ARG A 250 -17.53 37.83 -21.52
C ARG A 250 -18.08 38.70 -22.66
N ASP A 251 -17.21 39.41 -23.36
CA ASP A 251 -17.58 40.23 -24.52
C ASP A 251 -18.21 39.39 -25.67
N PHE A 252 -18.11 38.07 -25.59
CA PHE A 252 -18.59 37.12 -26.59
C PHE A 252 -19.54 36.05 -26.00
N ALA A 253 -20.09 36.29 -24.81
CA ALA A 253 -20.87 35.30 -24.07
C ALA A 253 -22.08 34.76 -24.85
N ASP A 254 -22.66 35.52 -25.78
CA ASP A 254 -23.82 35.09 -26.57
C ASP A 254 -23.52 33.92 -27.53
N GLU A 255 -22.26 33.70 -27.91
CA GLU A 255 -21.88 32.70 -28.92
C GLU A 255 -20.74 31.78 -28.49
N LEU A 256 -20.00 32.12 -27.43
CA LEU A 256 -18.81 31.37 -27.00
C LEU A 256 -19.00 30.79 -25.60
N VAL A 257 -18.67 29.51 -25.45
CA VAL A 257 -18.65 28.80 -24.16
C VAL A 257 -17.20 28.46 -23.80
N PRO A 258 -16.63 29.05 -22.74
CA PRO A 258 -15.31 28.68 -22.24
C PRO A 258 -15.39 27.39 -21.42
N VAL A 259 -14.46 26.49 -21.70
CA VAL A 259 -14.29 25.19 -21.06
C VAL A 259 -12.86 25.11 -20.51
N LEU A 260 -12.72 24.93 -19.21
CA LEU A 260 -11.39 24.84 -18.59
C LEU A 260 -10.76 23.47 -18.87
N ILE A 261 -9.51 23.48 -19.35
CA ILE A 261 -8.68 22.28 -19.50
C ILE A 261 -7.69 22.26 -18.33
N PRO A 262 -7.79 21.29 -17.43
CA PRO A 262 -6.91 21.13 -16.28
C PRO A 262 -5.58 20.48 -16.66
N GLY A 263 -4.54 20.87 -15.94
CA GLY A 263 -3.20 20.34 -16.03
C GLY A 263 -2.95 19.25 -15.00
N ARG A 264 -1.90 18.45 -15.24
CA ARG A 264 -1.51 17.29 -14.40
C ARG A 264 -1.15 17.64 -12.95
N SER A 265 -0.89 18.92 -12.65
CA SER A 265 -0.55 19.44 -11.32
C SER A 265 -1.74 20.05 -10.55
N GLY A 266 -2.95 20.00 -11.10
CA GLY A 266 -4.18 20.51 -10.46
C GLY A 266 -4.52 21.98 -10.76
N GLY A 267 -3.70 22.70 -11.52
CA GLY A 267 -4.04 24.02 -12.07
C GLY A 267 -4.59 23.95 -13.50
N THR A 268 -5.24 25.00 -14.01
CA THR A 268 -5.73 25.06 -15.40
C THR A 268 -4.57 25.18 -16.39
N GLN A 269 -4.44 24.24 -17.32
CA GLN A 269 -3.42 24.22 -18.37
C GLN A 269 -3.83 25.06 -19.59
N ALA A 270 -5.11 25.08 -19.93
CA ALA A 270 -5.63 25.85 -21.07
C ALA A 270 -7.11 26.20 -20.90
N VAL A 271 -7.58 27.20 -21.63
CA VAL A 271 -9.01 27.53 -21.77
C VAL A 271 -9.44 27.19 -23.19
N ARG A 272 -10.31 26.20 -23.35
CA ARG A 272 -10.91 25.86 -24.65
C ARG A 272 -12.17 26.65 -24.87
N VAL A 273 -12.25 27.35 -25.98
CA VAL A 273 -13.39 28.21 -26.34
C VAL A 273 -14.19 27.50 -27.42
N VAL A 274 -15.44 27.17 -27.15
CA VAL A 274 -16.36 26.47 -28.06
C VAL A 274 -17.34 27.46 -28.66
N LEU A 275 -17.52 27.43 -29.99
CA LEU A 275 -18.48 28.27 -30.70
C LEU A 275 -19.83 27.55 -30.81
N THR A 276 -20.88 28.19 -30.35
CA THR A 276 -22.27 27.73 -30.47
C THR A 276 -22.96 28.44 -31.64
N SER A 277 -23.97 27.77 -32.21
CA SER A 277 -24.66 28.25 -33.42
C SER A 277 -25.89 29.12 -33.15
N SER A 278 -26.48 28.99 -31.96
CA SER A 278 -27.59 29.79 -31.45
C SER A 278 -27.58 29.78 -29.91
N GLN A 279 -28.48 30.56 -29.29
CA GLN A 279 -28.67 30.53 -27.84
C GLN A 279 -29.19 29.17 -27.38
N GLU A 280 -30.09 28.53 -28.14
CA GLU A 280 -30.59 27.19 -27.80
C GLU A 280 -29.48 26.12 -27.87
N ASP A 281 -28.57 26.21 -28.84
CA ASP A 281 -27.41 25.30 -28.94
C ASP A 281 -26.43 25.52 -27.78
N LYS A 282 -26.32 26.75 -27.27
CA LYS A 282 -25.54 27.08 -26.09
C LYS A 282 -26.12 26.44 -24.84
N ASP A 283 -27.41 26.65 -24.58
CA ASP A 283 -28.10 26.08 -23.42
C ASP A 283 -28.06 24.54 -23.44
N LEU A 284 -28.20 23.94 -24.64
CA LEU A 284 -28.04 22.51 -24.84
C LEU A 284 -26.62 22.03 -24.52
N PHE A 285 -25.60 22.77 -24.97
CA PHE A 285 -24.19 22.41 -24.73
C PHE A 285 -23.80 22.52 -23.25
N GLU A 286 -24.25 23.57 -22.56
CA GLU A 286 -24.05 23.73 -21.11
C GLU A 286 -24.75 22.61 -20.33
N SER A 287 -25.97 22.23 -20.74
CA SER A 287 -26.69 21.07 -20.17
C SER A 287 -25.97 19.74 -20.44
N GLU A 288 -25.36 19.56 -21.62
CA GLU A 288 -24.57 18.37 -21.97
C GLU A 288 -23.32 18.26 -21.09
N LEU A 289 -22.59 19.36 -20.89
CA LEU A 289 -21.43 19.41 -19.99
C LEU A 289 -21.82 19.11 -18.55
N GLN A 290 -22.92 19.69 -18.06
CA GLN A 290 -23.42 19.44 -16.71
C GLN A 290 -23.82 17.97 -16.53
N ARG A 291 -24.53 17.38 -17.50
CA ARG A 291 -24.91 15.96 -17.44
C ARG A 291 -23.69 15.04 -17.43
N LEU A 292 -22.68 15.32 -18.26
CA LEU A 292 -21.43 14.56 -18.29
C LEU A 292 -20.69 14.64 -16.95
N GLU A 293 -20.62 15.83 -16.36
CA GLU A 293 -20.04 16.02 -15.03
C GLU A 293 -20.82 15.25 -13.95
N GLU A 294 -22.16 15.28 -13.98
CA GLU A 294 -23.00 14.54 -13.05
C GLU A 294 -22.86 13.02 -13.21
N GLU A 295 -22.81 12.51 -14.44
CA GLU A 295 -22.62 11.08 -14.73
C GLU A 295 -21.25 10.58 -14.27
N GLU A 296 -20.19 11.36 -14.47
CA GLU A 296 -18.86 11.02 -13.98
C GLU A 296 -18.76 11.13 -12.46
N ASN A 297 -19.35 12.16 -11.85
CA ASN A 297 -19.41 12.28 -10.40
C ASN A 297 -20.12 11.07 -9.79
N LYS A 298 -21.29 10.65 -10.33
CA LYS A 298 -22.01 9.46 -9.88
C LYS A 298 -21.16 8.18 -9.91
N LYS A 299 -20.36 7.98 -10.97
CA LYS A 299 -19.43 6.84 -11.07
C LYS A 299 -18.37 6.80 -9.97
N VAL A 300 -18.10 7.93 -9.33
CA VAL A 300 -17.01 8.13 -8.38
C VAL A 300 -17.47 8.13 -6.91
N ARG A 301 -18.71 8.55 -6.65
CA ARG A 301 -19.28 8.59 -5.28
C ARG A 301 -19.35 7.20 -4.66
N GLY A 302 -19.67 6.20 -5.48
CA GLY A 302 -19.81 4.81 -5.06
C GLY A 302 -20.80 4.67 -3.90
N PHE A 303 -20.43 3.97 -2.82
CA PHE A 303 -21.34 3.73 -1.70
C PHE A 303 -21.84 5.00 -1.00
N ARG A 304 -21.15 6.14 -1.13
CA ARG A 304 -21.61 7.40 -0.52
C ARG A 304 -23.02 7.79 -1.01
N GLU A 305 -23.45 7.36 -2.19
CA GLU A 305 -24.81 7.63 -2.67
C GLU A 305 -25.89 7.12 -1.69
N VAL A 306 -25.66 5.97 -1.05
CA VAL A 306 -26.58 5.44 -0.03
C VAL A 306 -26.61 6.33 1.22
N ILE A 307 -25.45 6.86 1.64
CA ILE A 307 -25.35 7.80 2.76
C ILE A 307 -26.08 9.11 2.44
N ASP A 308 -25.93 9.61 1.21
CA ASP A 308 -26.62 10.82 0.75
C ASP A 308 -28.14 10.58 0.66
N LEU A 309 -28.61 9.38 0.30
CA LEU A 309 -30.04 9.03 0.35
C LEU A 309 -30.61 8.99 1.77
N ILE A 310 -29.89 8.37 2.71
CA ILE A 310 -30.30 8.33 4.13
C ILE A 310 -30.37 9.77 4.66
N SER A 311 -29.35 10.58 4.38
CA SER A 311 -29.32 11.99 4.76
C SER A 311 -30.49 12.76 4.14
N ALA A 312 -30.75 12.63 2.85
CA ALA A 312 -31.85 13.32 2.16
C ALA A 312 -33.24 12.94 2.69
N SER A 313 -33.39 11.72 3.22
CA SER A 313 -34.67 11.27 3.82
C SER A 313 -35.02 11.99 5.12
N GLN A 314 -34.03 12.54 5.83
CA GLN A 314 -34.16 13.16 7.16
C GLN A 314 -34.83 12.25 8.21
N LYS A 315 -34.89 10.93 7.97
CA LYS A 315 -35.49 9.96 8.88
C LYS A 315 -34.57 9.64 10.06
N PRO A 316 -35.12 9.21 11.21
CA PRO A 316 -34.31 8.77 12.35
C PRO A 316 -33.35 7.64 11.97
N VAL A 317 -32.08 7.81 12.34
CA VAL A 317 -31.03 6.80 12.16
C VAL A 317 -30.81 6.05 13.46
N VAL A 318 -31.07 4.75 13.48
CA VAL A 318 -30.92 3.89 14.66
C VAL A 318 -29.60 3.14 14.58
N SER A 319 -28.80 3.19 15.64
CA SER A 319 -27.52 2.48 15.73
C SER A 319 -27.27 1.96 17.15
N TYR A 320 -26.24 1.14 17.32
CA TYR A 320 -25.84 0.59 18.61
C TYR A 320 -24.41 1.01 18.95
N ASN A 321 -24.22 1.74 20.06
CA ASN A 321 -22.93 2.32 20.43
C ASN A 321 -22.42 3.30 19.34
N SER A 322 -23.26 4.30 19.10
CA SER A 322 -23.31 5.16 17.93
C SER A 322 -22.02 5.96 17.69
N LEU A 323 -21.32 6.43 18.73
CA LEU A 323 -20.09 7.23 18.56
C LEU A 323 -19.04 6.54 17.67
N ASN A 324 -18.80 5.25 17.88
CA ASN A 324 -17.80 4.50 17.12
C ASN A 324 -18.26 4.26 15.67
N ASP A 325 -19.55 4.10 15.43
CA ASP A 325 -20.08 3.89 14.08
C ASP A 325 -20.14 5.20 13.29
N LEU A 326 -20.56 6.28 13.94
CA LEU A 326 -20.74 7.60 13.32
C LEU A 326 -19.43 8.32 13.05
N THR A 327 -18.39 8.13 13.87
CA THR A 327 -17.04 8.63 13.57
C THR A 327 -16.47 7.99 12.30
N PHE A 328 -16.70 6.69 12.10
CA PHE A 328 -16.37 6.00 10.84
C PHE A 328 -17.21 6.53 9.67
N ILE A 329 -18.52 6.67 9.84
CA ILE A 329 -19.41 7.22 8.80
C ILE A 329 -18.95 8.62 8.38
N HIS A 330 -18.68 9.48 9.34
CA HIS A 330 -18.23 10.85 9.10
C HIS A 330 -16.89 10.87 8.37
N SER A 331 -15.87 10.19 8.91
CA SER A 331 -14.52 10.12 8.33
C SER A 331 -14.50 9.59 6.90
N LYS A 332 -15.27 8.52 6.62
CA LYS A 332 -15.20 7.81 5.33
C LYS A 332 -16.11 8.41 4.25
N PHE A 333 -17.23 9.04 4.63
CA PHE A 333 -18.26 9.46 3.66
C PHE A 333 -18.54 10.96 3.66
N ILE A 334 -18.26 11.68 4.75
CA ILE A 334 -18.58 13.09 4.89
C ILE A 334 -17.32 13.96 4.73
N ALA A 335 -16.47 14.00 5.75
CA ALA A 335 -15.31 14.88 5.83
C ALA A 335 -14.27 14.33 6.84
N PRO A 336 -13.04 14.88 6.89
CA PRO A 336 -12.13 14.63 8.00
C PRO A 336 -12.80 14.95 9.34
N LEU A 337 -12.48 14.17 10.37
CA LEU A 337 -13.09 14.30 11.69
C LEU A 337 -12.66 15.62 12.36
N PRO A 338 -13.59 16.42 12.91
CA PRO A 338 -13.27 17.68 13.59
C PRO A 338 -12.36 17.51 14.83
N PRO A 339 -11.67 18.57 15.28
CA PRO A 339 -10.84 18.53 16.49
C PRO A 339 -11.62 18.37 17.79
N THR A 340 -12.92 18.72 17.84
CA THR A 340 -13.74 18.64 19.06
C THR A 340 -15.00 17.81 18.85
N VAL A 341 -15.53 17.24 19.94
CA VAL A 341 -16.77 16.45 19.91
C VAL A 341 -17.99 17.31 19.55
N ASP A 342 -18.00 18.59 19.94
CA ASP A 342 -19.10 19.52 19.64
C ASP A 342 -19.16 19.89 18.15
N GLU A 343 -18.00 20.12 17.53
CA GLU A 343 -17.92 20.32 16.08
C GLU A 343 -18.31 19.05 15.32
N PHE A 344 -17.91 17.88 15.82
CA PHE A 344 -18.34 16.60 15.26
C PHE A 344 -19.86 16.44 15.34
N ALA A 345 -20.46 16.65 16.52
CA ALA A 345 -21.91 16.57 16.71
C ALA A 345 -22.66 17.58 15.83
N SER A 346 -22.17 18.82 15.75
CA SER A 346 -22.73 19.89 14.90
C SER A 346 -22.60 19.58 13.41
N SER A 347 -21.49 18.95 12.99
CA SER A 347 -21.32 18.53 11.61
C SER A 347 -22.21 17.35 11.26
N LEU A 348 -22.41 16.42 12.20
CA LEU A 348 -23.20 15.22 12.00
C LEU A 348 -24.70 15.51 11.98
N SER A 349 -25.18 16.39 12.86
CA SER A 349 -26.60 16.78 12.95
C SER A 349 -27.13 17.45 11.68
N LYS A 350 -26.25 18.10 10.90
CA LYS A 350 -26.57 18.63 9.57
C LYS A 350 -26.87 17.53 8.53
N ILE A 351 -26.35 16.32 8.75
CA ILE A 351 -26.48 15.18 7.83
C ILE A 351 -27.58 14.23 8.32
N PHE A 352 -27.55 13.90 9.60
CA PHE A 352 -28.53 13.07 10.29
C PHE A 352 -29.12 13.87 11.45
N PRO A 353 -30.28 14.52 11.26
CA PRO A 353 -30.87 15.39 12.29
C PRO A 353 -31.27 14.63 13.56
N CYS A 354 -31.61 13.35 13.42
CA CYS A 354 -32.05 12.50 14.52
C CYS A 354 -31.29 11.16 14.49
N VAL A 355 -30.39 10.97 15.46
CA VAL A 355 -29.70 9.70 15.68
C VAL A 355 -30.12 9.12 17.04
N LEU A 356 -30.54 7.86 17.04
CA LEU A 356 -30.98 7.13 18.22
C LEU A 356 -30.01 6.00 18.54
N ASP A 357 -29.40 6.04 19.72
CA ASP A 357 -28.50 5.00 20.20
C ASP A 357 -29.24 3.99 21.09
N VAL A 358 -29.38 2.77 20.58
CA VAL A 358 -30.04 1.68 21.29
C VAL A 358 -29.33 1.33 22.61
N SER A 359 -28.00 1.48 22.67
CA SER A 359 -27.24 1.21 23.90
C SER A 359 -27.57 2.21 25.00
N HIS A 360 -27.84 3.47 24.63
CA HIS A 360 -28.30 4.51 25.56
C HIS A 360 -29.73 4.23 26.02
N LEU A 361 -30.64 3.86 25.09
CA LEU A 361 -32.03 3.52 25.43
C LEU A 361 -32.15 2.34 26.41
N MET A 362 -31.23 1.37 26.34
CA MET A 362 -31.17 0.25 27.29
C MET A 362 -30.92 0.70 28.74
N THR A 363 -30.31 1.87 28.96
CA THR A 363 -29.97 2.36 30.31
C THR A 363 -31.19 2.77 31.14
N PHE A 364 -32.30 3.14 30.48
CA PHE A 364 -33.59 3.45 31.10
C PHE A 364 -34.26 2.20 31.70
N ILE A 365 -33.88 1.01 31.23
CA ILE A 365 -34.40 -0.27 31.75
C ILE A 365 -33.39 -0.88 32.71
N GLY A 366 -33.74 -0.90 34.01
CA GLY A 366 -32.85 -1.34 35.10
C GLY A 366 -32.09 -2.67 34.84
N PRO A 367 -32.76 -3.77 34.44
CA PRO A 367 -32.09 -5.04 34.12
C PRO A 367 -31.09 -4.98 32.96
N LEU A 368 -31.27 -4.06 32.01
CA LEU A 368 -30.45 -3.96 30.80
C LEU A 368 -29.25 -3.03 30.92
N ARG A 369 -29.17 -2.21 31.96
CA ARG A 369 -28.08 -1.24 32.18
C ARG A 369 -26.67 -1.87 32.16
N LYS A 370 -26.56 -3.17 32.45
CA LYS A 370 -25.28 -3.92 32.50
C LYS A 370 -25.06 -4.82 31.28
N VAL A 371 -25.99 -4.85 30.33
CA VAL A 371 -25.95 -5.77 29.19
C VAL A 371 -25.34 -5.06 27.98
N THR A 372 -24.27 -5.63 27.44
CA THR A 372 -23.54 -5.10 26.27
C THR A 372 -23.69 -5.97 25.02
N ASN A 373 -24.49 -7.03 25.09
CA ASN A 373 -24.67 -7.99 24.00
C ASN A 373 -26.14 -7.99 23.56
N ILE A 374 -26.38 -7.69 22.28
CA ILE A 374 -27.72 -7.52 21.69
C ILE A 374 -28.60 -8.78 21.85
N PRO A 375 -28.16 -10.00 21.44
CA PRO A 375 -28.89 -11.24 21.72
C PRO A 375 -29.28 -11.45 23.20
N VAL A 376 -28.35 -11.18 24.13
CA VAL A 376 -28.63 -11.31 25.57
C VAL A 376 -29.66 -10.28 26.01
N ALA A 377 -29.58 -9.04 25.52
CA ALA A 377 -30.56 -8.00 25.82
C ALA A 377 -31.96 -8.39 25.35
N ILE A 378 -32.09 -8.89 24.12
CA ILE A 378 -33.36 -9.36 23.56
C ILE A 378 -33.92 -10.52 24.40
N SER A 379 -33.08 -11.49 24.78
CA SER A 379 -33.50 -12.63 25.61
C SER A 379 -34.00 -12.18 26.99
N LEU A 380 -33.31 -11.21 27.62
CA LEU A 380 -33.70 -10.68 28.92
C LEU A 380 -35.03 -9.91 28.84
N LEU A 381 -35.23 -9.13 27.78
CA LEU A 381 -36.51 -8.45 27.58
C LEU A 381 -37.65 -9.45 27.40
N ASN A 382 -37.43 -10.53 26.62
CA ASN A 382 -38.43 -11.57 26.42
C ASN A 382 -38.81 -12.32 27.69
N SER A 383 -37.88 -12.48 28.65
CA SER A 383 -38.17 -13.16 29.91
C SER A 383 -38.85 -12.26 30.95
N HIS A 384 -38.65 -10.94 30.88
CA HIS A 384 -39.14 -9.99 31.90
C HIS A 384 -40.32 -9.12 31.46
N PHE A 385 -40.54 -8.93 30.15
CA PHE A 385 -41.58 -8.05 29.63
C PHE A 385 -42.39 -8.75 28.52
N PHE A 386 -43.72 -8.63 28.56
CA PHE A 386 -44.59 -9.12 27.50
C PHE A 386 -44.81 -8.04 26.44
N ALA A 387 -43.89 -7.96 25.48
CA ALA A 387 -43.95 -7.06 24.31
C ALA A 387 -43.69 -7.88 23.03
N PRO A 388 -44.72 -8.58 22.49
CA PRO A 388 -44.58 -9.31 21.24
C PRO A 388 -44.43 -8.31 20.08
N VAL A 389 -43.31 -8.43 19.38
CA VAL A 389 -42.98 -7.63 18.19
C VAL A 389 -42.65 -8.63 17.09
N ASP A 390 -43.49 -8.67 16.06
CA ASP A 390 -43.28 -9.57 14.92
C ASP A 390 -42.52 -8.85 13.82
N ILE A 391 -41.43 -9.45 13.33
CA ILE A 391 -40.64 -8.90 12.22
C ILE A 391 -40.95 -9.71 10.96
N GLU A 392 -41.45 -9.02 9.94
CA GLU A 392 -41.61 -9.54 8.59
C GLU A 392 -40.51 -8.99 7.68
N ILE A 393 -39.87 -9.89 6.92
CA ILE A 393 -38.89 -9.55 5.91
C ILE A 393 -39.52 -9.82 4.55
N LEU A 394 -39.68 -8.78 3.73
CA LEU A 394 -40.36 -8.87 2.43
C LEU A 394 -39.48 -9.50 1.33
N TYR A 395 -38.18 -9.66 1.57
CA TYR A 395 -37.25 -10.23 0.60
C TYR A 395 -37.34 -11.77 0.53
N LYS A 396 -37.67 -12.32 -0.64
CA LYS A 396 -37.59 -13.76 -0.96
C LYS A 396 -36.22 -14.08 -1.56
N ALA A 397 -35.32 -14.65 -0.76
CA ALA A 397 -34.02 -15.11 -1.24
C ALA A 397 -34.15 -16.16 -2.35
N ALA A 398 -33.28 -16.08 -3.37
CA ALA A 398 -33.00 -17.23 -4.23
C ALA A 398 -32.32 -18.34 -3.41
N ASP A 399 -32.54 -19.61 -3.76
CA ASP A 399 -32.18 -20.83 -2.99
C ASP A 399 -30.70 -20.99 -2.56
N ASN A 400 -29.81 -20.03 -2.86
CA ASN A 400 -28.38 -20.05 -2.52
C ASN A 400 -27.90 -18.93 -1.56
N GLU A 401 -28.76 -18.02 -1.07
CA GLU A 401 -28.32 -16.90 -0.22
C GLU A 401 -28.46 -17.19 1.28
N GLY A 402 -27.69 -18.16 1.77
CA GLY A 402 -27.64 -18.55 3.17
C GLY A 402 -26.43 -18.02 3.93
N LYS A 403 -26.00 -16.76 3.74
CA LYS A 403 -24.85 -16.17 4.46
C LYS A 403 -25.32 -15.44 5.75
N ILE A 404 -24.56 -15.57 6.83
CA ILE A 404 -24.92 -15.16 8.23
C ILE A 404 -24.75 -13.64 8.47
N HIS A 405 -24.19 -12.90 7.50
CA HIS A 405 -23.83 -11.49 7.66
C HIS A 405 -25.03 -10.55 7.54
N GLY A 406 -25.02 -9.44 8.28
CA GLY A 406 -26.06 -8.38 8.18
C GLY A 406 -27.22 -8.47 9.17
N HIS A 407 -27.31 -9.54 9.96
CA HIS A 407 -28.38 -9.68 10.96
C HIS A 407 -28.26 -8.64 12.08
N ASN A 408 -27.12 -7.97 12.25
CA ASN A 408 -26.96 -6.98 13.32
C ASN A 408 -27.89 -5.78 13.15
N ALA A 409 -28.05 -5.22 11.95
CA ALA A 409 -29.03 -4.14 11.73
C ALA A 409 -30.46 -4.60 12.06
N VAL A 410 -30.83 -5.81 11.66
CA VAL A 410 -32.16 -6.41 11.97
C VAL A 410 -32.33 -6.63 13.48
N ARG A 411 -31.30 -7.13 14.17
CA ARG A 411 -31.31 -7.34 15.63
C ARG A 411 -31.36 -6.02 16.41
N ILE A 412 -30.64 -4.99 15.95
CA ILE A 412 -30.67 -3.64 16.53
C ILE A 412 -32.09 -3.09 16.46
N SER A 413 -32.75 -3.19 15.31
CA SER A 413 -34.13 -2.72 15.16
C SER A 413 -35.15 -3.54 15.95
N HIS A 414 -34.96 -4.86 16.03
CA HIS A 414 -35.80 -5.71 16.89
C HIS A 414 -35.71 -5.27 18.34
N LEU A 415 -34.48 -5.04 18.83
CA LEU A 415 -34.24 -4.54 20.17
C LEU A 415 -34.84 -3.14 20.35
N PHE A 416 -34.61 -2.22 19.41
CA PHE A 416 -35.15 -0.86 19.42
C PHE A 416 -36.67 -0.85 19.52
N ALA A 417 -37.38 -1.58 18.67
CA ALA A 417 -38.84 -1.60 18.71
C ALA A 417 -39.41 -2.23 19.98
N LYS A 418 -38.74 -3.24 20.55
CA LYS A 418 -39.11 -3.76 21.87
C LYS A 418 -38.92 -2.72 22.96
N LEU A 419 -37.81 -1.99 22.93
CA LEU A 419 -37.58 -0.88 23.86
C LEU A 419 -38.65 0.20 23.69
N CYS A 420 -39.00 0.58 22.46
CA CYS A 420 -40.07 1.55 22.21
C CYS A 420 -41.42 1.07 22.75
N SER A 421 -41.77 -0.21 22.55
CA SER A 421 -43.00 -0.80 23.09
C SER A 421 -43.02 -0.77 24.62
N ILE A 422 -41.91 -1.11 25.27
CA ILE A 422 -41.80 -1.14 26.74
C ILE A 422 -41.80 0.27 27.34
N LEU A 423 -41.09 1.20 26.70
CA LEU A 423 -40.96 2.60 27.12
C LEU A 423 -42.13 3.47 26.64
N LYS A 424 -43.09 2.90 25.89
CA LYS A 424 -44.25 3.59 25.27
C LYS A 424 -43.85 4.78 24.38
N ILE A 425 -42.77 4.60 23.64
CA ILE A 425 -42.31 5.54 22.62
C ILE A 425 -43.12 5.27 21.35
N ASP A 426 -43.75 6.31 20.79
CA ASP A 426 -44.34 6.24 19.46
C ASP A 426 -43.26 6.51 18.40
N PRO A 427 -42.90 5.53 17.55
CA PRO A 427 -41.92 5.74 16.49
C PRO A 427 -42.45 6.61 15.33
N ASN A 428 -43.76 6.88 15.25
CA ASN A 428 -44.43 7.53 14.11
C ASN A 428 -44.78 9.01 14.33
N SER A 429 -44.20 9.71 15.31
CA SER A 429 -44.42 11.15 15.48
C SER A 429 -43.76 11.94 14.33
N ASN A 430 -44.43 12.01 13.18
CA ASN A 430 -44.01 12.77 12.01
C ASN A 430 -43.99 14.27 12.33
N THR A 431 -42.79 14.84 12.27
CA THR A 431 -42.45 16.24 12.50
C THR A 431 -42.70 17.08 11.24
N SER A 432 -43.73 17.90 11.22
CA SER A 432 -43.87 19.00 10.24
C SER A 432 -44.15 20.37 10.83
N ASP A 433 -44.23 20.52 12.16
CA ASP A 433 -44.32 21.83 12.80
C ASP A 433 -43.46 21.86 14.07
N SER A 434 -42.83 23.01 14.31
CA SER A 434 -41.81 23.28 15.31
C SER A 434 -42.32 23.29 16.77
N GLN A 435 -43.28 22.43 17.10
CA GLN A 435 -43.74 22.18 18.46
C GLN A 435 -44.05 20.69 18.62
N VAL A 436 -43.57 20.09 19.72
CA VAL A 436 -43.98 18.80 20.32
C VAL A 436 -43.10 17.56 20.00
N LEU A 437 -42.24 17.21 20.97
CA LEU A 437 -41.91 15.84 21.35
C LEU A 437 -42.64 15.58 22.68
N SER A 438 -43.78 14.88 22.65
CA SER A 438 -44.62 14.64 23.83
C SER A 438 -44.27 13.35 24.61
N ALA A 439 -43.12 12.72 24.30
CA ALA A 439 -42.54 11.63 25.09
C ALA A 439 -41.18 12.09 25.68
N PRO A 440 -41.10 12.39 27.00
CA PRO A 440 -39.89 12.92 27.64
C PRO A 440 -38.61 12.12 27.35
N ALA A 441 -38.74 10.78 27.27
CA ALA A 441 -37.63 9.85 27.06
C ALA A 441 -37.00 9.88 25.66
N LEU A 442 -37.70 10.38 24.63
CA LEU A 442 -37.16 10.41 23.25
C LEU A 442 -36.33 11.68 22.98
N THR A 443 -36.79 12.81 23.49
CA THR A 443 -36.03 14.07 23.57
C THR A 443 -34.70 13.88 24.29
N GLU A 444 -34.71 13.15 25.40
CA GLU A 444 -33.55 12.87 26.24
C GLU A 444 -32.57 11.84 25.67
N SER A 445 -32.85 11.21 24.53
CA SER A 445 -32.02 10.14 23.94
C SER A 445 -31.56 10.41 22.50
N THR A 446 -31.95 11.57 21.93
CA THR A 446 -31.61 11.94 20.56
C THR A 446 -30.23 12.60 20.49
N ASN A 447 -29.41 12.19 19.52
CA ASN A 447 -28.05 12.71 19.27
C ASN A 447 -27.11 12.63 20.49
N ILE A 448 -27.38 11.66 21.38
CA ILE A 448 -26.50 11.34 22.50
C ILE A 448 -25.62 10.17 22.10
N PHE A 449 -24.35 10.46 21.86
CA PHE A 449 -23.38 9.50 21.35
C PHE A 449 -22.69 8.72 22.48
N ASN A 450 -23.05 8.97 23.74
CA ASN A 450 -22.41 8.33 24.89
C ASN A 450 -23.44 7.75 25.88
N ALA A 451 -23.22 6.50 26.30
CA ALA A 451 -23.98 5.87 27.39
C ALA A 451 -23.50 6.32 28.80
N LEU A 452 -22.42 7.11 28.88
CA LEU A 452 -21.74 7.44 30.14
C LEU A 452 -21.98 8.88 30.64
N SER A 453 -22.64 9.74 29.86
CA SER A 453 -23.03 11.09 30.28
C SER A 453 -24.54 11.10 30.47
N THR A 454 -24.97 11.39 31.70
CA THR A 454 -26.36 11.72 32.03
C THR A 454 -26.44 13.23 32.21
N SER A 455 -27.54 13.81 31.71
CA SER A 455 -28.03 15.20 31.81
C SER A 455 -27.25 16.31 31.10
N PHE A 456 -27.83 16.78 29.99
CA PHE A 456 -27.84 18.21 29.65
C PHE A 456 -28.53 18.95 30.80
N GLU A 457 -27.97 20.10 31.18
CA GLU A 457 -28.38 20.96 32.31
C GLU A 457 -27.97 20.44 33.70
N GLU A 458 -26.71 20.67 34.10
CA GLU A 458 -26.32 21.35 35.35
C GLU A 458 -24.81 21.23 35.63
N SER A 459 -24.12 22.39 35.63
CA SER A 459 -22.84 22.69 36.27
C SER A 459 -21.54 21.99 35.81
N ILE A 460 -20.42 22.68 36.06
CA ILE A 460 -19.07 22.55 35.51
C ILE A 460 -18.29 21.32 36.04
N ASP A 461 -18.95 20.40 36.75
CA ASP A 461 -18.29 19.21 37.32
C ASP A 461 -18.47 17.98 36.41
N GLU A 462 -17.42 17.61 35.67
CA GLU A 462 -17.37 16.41 34.82
C GLU A 462 -17.37 15.12 35.67
N GLU A 463 -18.54 14.76 36.22
CA GLU A 463 -18.74 13.52 36.97
C GLU A 463 -18.72 12.29 36.04
N ILE A 464 -17.78 11.37 36.30
CA ILE A 464 -17.54 10.13 35.53
C ILE A 464 -17.76 8.88 36.38
N SER A 465 -17.95 7.74 35.72
CA SER A 465 -18.13 6.44 36.39
C SER A 465 -16.83 5.63 36.35
N VAL A 466 -16.24 5.23 37.47
CA VAL A 466 -14.98 4.46 37.41
C VAL A 466 -15.21 2.99 37.06
N TRP A 467 -16.32 2.44 37.56
CA TRP A 467 -16.63 1.01 37.50
C TRP A 467 -17.93 0.76 36.75
N THR A 468 -17.93 -0.24 35.86
CA THR A 468 -19.14 -0.70 35.15
C THR A 468 -20.24 -1.22 36.08
N LYS A 469 -19.93 -1.47 37.36
CA LYS A 469 -20.84 -2.06 38.35
C LYS A 469 -21.16 -1.11 39.53
N SER A 470 -20.53 0.06 39.65
CA SER A 470 -20.73 1.00 40.77
C SER A 470 -21.73 2.11 40.41
N LYS A 471 -22.49 2.59 41.40
CA LYS A 471 -23.36 3.78 41.28
C LYS A 471 -22.66 5.08 41.65
N ARG A 472 -21.46 5.00 42.24
CA ARG A 472 -20.72 6.15 42.77
C ARG A 472 -20.03 6.86 41.59
N LYS A 473 -20.45 8.10 41.30
CA LYS A 473 -19.78 9.00 40.37
C LYS A 473 -18.62 9.71 41.08
N VAL A 474 -17.59 10.07 40.33
CA VAL A 474 -16.42 10.82 40.81
C VAL A 474 -16.08 11.92 39.83
N ASN A 475 -15.56 13.04 40.31
CA ASN A 475 -15.02 14.08 39.44
C ASN A 475 -13.67 13.61 38.84
N CYS A 476 -13.35 14.03 37.62
CA CYS A 476 -12.06 13.78 36.97
C CYS A 476 -10.86 14.23 37.83
N GLU A 477 -11.00 15.28 38.63
CA GLU A 477 -9.98 15.77 39.59
C GLU A 477 -9.64 14.76 40.68
N GLN A 478 -10.52 13.78 40.94
CA GLN A 478 -10.30 12.74 41.93
C GLN A 478 -9.53 11.53 41.38
N LEU A 479 -9.15 11.57 40.09
CA LEU A 479 -8.41 10.51 39.42
C LEU A 479 -6.92 10.83 39.30
N VAL A 480 -6.09 9.85 39.62
CA VAL A 480 -4.65 9.92 39.39
C VAL A 480 -4.18 8.70 38.61
N TYR A 481 -3.44 8.91 37.53
CA TYR A 481 -2.80 7.86 36.76
C TYR A 481 -1.41 7.60 37.33
N LEU A 482 -1.10 6.34 37.58
CA LEU A 482 0.16 5.86 38.14
C LEU A 482 0.83 4.93 37.14
N TRP A 483 2.15 5.03 36.94
CA TRP A 483 2.93 4.10 36.11
C TRP A 483 4.37 4.00 36.63
N GLY A 484 5.18 3.12 36.04
CA GLY A 484 6.56 2.88 36.50
C GLY A 484 6.67 1.90 37.67
N PHE A 485 5.57 1.30 38.11
CA PHE A 485 5.58 0.10 38.94
C PHE A 485 5.84 -1.10 38.02
N GLY A 486 6.86 -1.93 38.27
CA GLY A 486 7.26 -3.02 37.36
C GLY A 486 6.11 -3.95 36.90
N SER A 487 6.30 -4.63 35.76
CA SER A 487 5.24 -5.34 34.99
C SER A 487 4.53 -6.52 35.68
N GLU A 488 4.93 -6.92 36.89
CA GLU A 488 4.38 -8.05 37.64
C GLU A 488 3.41 -7.65 38.78
N ASN A 489 2.96 -6.39 38.83
CA ASN A 489 2.11 -5.93 39.92
C ASN A 489 0.61 -5.99 39.58
N THR A 490 -0.17 -6.65 40.46
CA THR A 490 -1.63 -6.64 40.38
C THR A 490 -2.20 -5.40 41.07
N ALA A 491 -3.41 -4.98 40.69
CA ALA A 491 -4.10 -3.87 41.35
C ALA A 491 -4.16 -4.02 42.88
N GLY A 492 -4.39 -5.24 43.38
CA GLY A 492 -4.40 -5.52 44.82
C GLY A 492 -3.03 -5.32 45.49
N LYS A 493 -1.95 -5.79 44.84
CA LYS A 493 -0.58 -5.61 45.36
C LYS A 493 -0.21 -4.12 45.40
N LEU A 494 -0.53 -3.37 44.34
CA LEU A 494 -0.34 -1.91 44.30
C LEU A 494 -1.13 -1.21 45.40
N LYS A 495 -2.39 -1.60 45.63
CA LYS A 495 -3.23 -1.05 46.70
C LYS A 495 -2.58 -1.21 48.08
N THR A 496 -2.07 -2.40 48.38
CA THR A 496 -1.40 -2.68 49.66
C THR A 496 -0.08 -1.91 49.79
N MET A 497 0.71 -1.81 48.72
CA MET A 497 1.96 -1.04 48.72
C MET A 497 1.70 0.44 48.99
N LEU A 498 0.73 1.04 48.29
CA LEU A 498 0.38 2.46 48.45
C LEU A 498 -0.20 2.76 49.84
N HIS A 499 -1.09 1.91 50.36
CA HIS A 499 -1.69 2.06 51.69
C HIS A 499 -0.63 2.15 52.80
N ASN A 500 0.45 1.39 52.68
CA ASN A 500 1.53 1.38 53.68
C ASN A 500 2.62 2.44 53.42
N SER A 501 2.47 3.28 52.39
CA SER A 501 3.53 4.17 51.93
C SER A 501 3.41 5.62 52.40
N HIS A 502 2.18 6.14 52.53
CA HIS A 502 1.95 7.53 52.88
C HIS A 502 0.58 7.71 53.55
N SER A 503 0.46 8.67 54.46
CA SER A 503 -0.79 8.96 55.19
C SER A 503 -1.94 9.41 54.29
N ILE A 504 -1.66 9.84 53.06
CA ILE A 504 -2.72 10.20 52.08
C ILE A 504 -3.56 8.97 51.70
N PHE A 505 -3.00 7.77 51.81
CA PHE A 505 -3.67 6.51 51.51
C PHE A 505 -4.34 5.86 52.75
N SER A 506 -4.41 6.55 53.89
CA SER A 506 -5.15 6.06 55.06
C SER A 506 -6.67 6.16 54.90
N GLU A 507 -7.11 7.04 54.00
CA GLU A 507 -8.51 7.21 53.62
C GLU A 507 -8.94 6.22 52.53
N GLU A 508 -10.25 6.07 52.30
CA GLU A 508 -10.77 5.15 51.28
C GLU A 508 -10.31 5.57 49.86
N PHE A 509 -9.58 4.69 49.18
CA PHE A 509 -9.22 4.83 47.77
C PHE A 509 -9.34 3.49 47.04
N ASP A 510 -9.46 3.54 45.71
CA ASP A 510 -9.47 2.36 44.85
C ASP A 510 -8.44 2.47 43.73
N ILE A 511 -8.04 1.32 43.19
CA ILE A 511 -7.06 1.24 42.10
C ILE A 511 -7.50 0.21 41.05
N ARG A 512 -7.28 0.55 39.78
CA ARG A 512 -7.58 -0.30 38.64
C ARG A 512 -6.44 -0.25 37.63
N LEU A 513 -5.98 -1.41 37.16
CA LEU A 513 -5.09 -1.45 36.00
C LEU A 513 -5.86 -1.03 34.74
N VAL A 514 -5.32 -0.04 34.02
CA VAL A 514 -5.82 0.39 32.71
C VAL A 514 -5.19 -0.50 31.64
N ASP A 515 -3.87 -0.70 31.74
CA ASP A 515 -3.11 -1.68 30.99
C ASP A 515 -1.98 -2.28 31.85
N LYS A 516 -0.95 -2.87 31.23
CA LYS A 516 0.19 -3.47 31.96
C LYS A 516 1.17 -2.45 32.53
N SER A 517 1.14 -1.21 32.02
CA SER A 517 2.07 -0.14 32.36
C SER A 517 1.47 0.87 33.34
N CYS A 518 0.14 1.04 33.32
CA CYS A 518 -0.53 2.12 34.03
C CYS A 518 -1.76 1.64 34.82
N ALA A 519 -1.93 2.24 36.00
CA ALA A 519 -3.10 2.10 36.87
C ALA A 519 -3.76 3.44 37.09
N VAL A 520 -5.09 3.46 37.19
CA VAL A 520 -5.85 4.62 37.66
C VAL A 520 -6.21 4.43 39.13
N ILE A 521 -5.94 5.45 39.93
CA ILE A 521 -6.29 5.57 41.34
C ILE A 521 -7.49 6.50 41.46
N VAL A 522 -8.45 6.12 42.29
CA VAL A 522 -9.66 6.88 42.61
C VAL A 522 -9.61 7.28 44.07
N PHE A 523 -9.56 8.58 44.35
CA PHE A 523 -9.67 9.11 45.70
C PHE A 523 -11.11 9.51 46.01
N TRP A 524 -11.76 8.83 46.96
CA TRP A 524 -13.17 9.10 47.25
C TRP A 524 -13.39 10.42 48.00
N GLN A 525 -12.36 10.96 48.66
CA GLN A 525 -12.39 12.30 49.27
C GLN A 525 -11.81 13.34 48.31
N PRO A 526 -12.52 14.46 48.04
CA PRO A 526 -12.01 15.57 47.25
C PRO A 526 -10.70 16.14 47.81
N GLY A 527 -9.82 16.64 46.92
CA GLY A 527 -8.53 17.26 47.27
C GLY A 527 -7.41 16.30 47.67
N LEU A 528 -7.67 15.00 47.91
CA LEU A 528 -6.60 14.01 48.17
C LEU A 528 -5.76 13.71 46.92
N ALA A 529 -6.39 13.68 45.75
CA ALA A 529 -5.69 13.50 44.47
C ALA A 529 -4.68 14.63 44.20
N GLU A 530 -5.08 15.88 44.39
CA GLU A 530 -4.21 17.05 44.27
C GLU A 530 -3.07 17.02 45.28
N LYS A 531 -3.37 16.72 46.56
CA LYS A 531 -2.34 16.55 47.60
C LYS A 531 -1.36 15.44 47.25
N PHE A 532 -1.82 14.34 46.67
CA PHE A 532 -0.95 13.25 46.23
C PHE A 532 -0.04 13.68 45.08
N LEU A 533 -0.58 14.37 44.08
CA LEU A 533 0.22 14.91 42.97
C LEU A 533 1.24 15.96 43.46
N ASP A 534 0.87 16.83 44.41
CA ASP A 534 1.80 17.78 45.04
C ASP A 534 2.94 17.09 45.80
N VAL A 535 2.66 15.96 46.46
CA VAL A 535 3.70 15.13 47.09
C VAL A 535 4.61 14.50 46.03
N MET A 536 4.06 13.95 44.94
CA MET A 536 4.83 13.33 43.87
C MET A 536 5.72 14.31 43.11
N ASN A 537 5.31 15.58 42.99
CA ASN A 537 6.08 16.64 42.33
C ASN A 537 7.15 17.27 43.24
N ASN A 538 7.04 17.14 44.56
CA ASN A 538 7.98 17.72 45.53
C ASN A 538 8.84 16.63 46.19
N ILE A 539 10.05 16.40 45.66
CA ILE A 539 11.00 15.37 46.14
C ILE A 539 11.29 15.48 47.66
N GLU A 540 11.23 16.68 48.24
CA GLU A 540 11.46 16.92 49.67
C GLU A 540 10.31 16.41 50.56
N LYS A 541 9.06 16.38 50.06
CA LYS A 541 7.87 15.93 50.80
C LYS A 541 7.71 14.40 50.79
N ILE A 542 8.43 13.69 49.92
CA ILE A 542 8.33 12.23 49.78
C ILE A 542 9.13 11.56 50.91
N SER A 543 8.50 10.75 51.76
CA SER A 543 9.18 10.03 52.85
C SER A 543 8.74 8.56 52.90
N GLY A 544 9.52 7.73 53.59
CA GLY A 544 9.23 6.29 53.75
C GLY A 544 9.33 5.49 52.43
N SER A 545 8.55 4.41 52.34
CA SER A 545 8.57 3.48 51.20
C SER A 545 8.10 4.11 49.88
N LEU A 546 7.39 5.24 49.91
CA LEU A 546 7.04 5.99 48.69
C LEU A 546 8.29 6.56 47.99
N ARG A 547 9.32 6.96 48.74
CA ARG A 547 10.58 7.47 48.18
C ARG A 547 11.35 6.38 47.42
N GLU A 548 11.34 5.16 47.95
CA GLU A 548 11.95 3.99 47.30
C GLU A 548 11.25 3.71 45.97
N MET A 549 9.91 3.66 45.97
CA MET A 549 9.13 3.42 44.75
C MET A 549 9.35 4.49 43.68
N VAL A 550 9.43 5.77 44.05
CA VAL A 550 9.73 6.87 43.10
C VAL A 550 11.15 6.78 42.54
N SER A 551 12.11 6.36 43.36
CA SER A 551 13.49 6.12 42.94
C SER A 551 13.62 4.93 41.98
N GLU A 552 12.74 3.94 42.10
CA GLU A 552 12.59 2.80 41.18
C GLU A 552 11.83 3.15 39.89
N GLY A 553 11.35 4.38 39.75
CA GLY A 553 10.72 4.88 38.52
C GLY A 553 9.21 5.10 38.60
N LEU A 554 8.59 5.01 39.78
CA LEU A 554 7.16 5.34 39.94
C LEU A 554 6.90 6.81 39.56
N ARG A 555 5.83 7.02 38.79
CA ARG A 555 5.36 8.33 38.31
C ARG A 555 3.84 8.43 38.47
N ALA A 556 3.35 9.66 38.56
CA ALA A 556 1.93 9.95 38.68
C ALA A 556 1.53 11.19 37.85
N ALA A 557 0.31 11.22 37.33
CA ALA A 557 -0.24 12.34 36.59
C ALA A 557 -1.75 12.50 36.80
N SER A 558 -2.26 13.72 36.58
CA SER A 558 -3.67 14.04 36.63
C SER A 558 -4.44 13.51 35.42
N TYR A 559 -5.78 13.50 35.52
CA TYR A 559 -6.65 13.22 34.38
C TYR A 559 -6.41 14.17 33.19
N GLU A 560 -6.04 15.43 33.44
CA GLU A 560 -5.72 16.39 32.37
C GLU A 560 -4.54 15.97 31.52
N THR A 561 -3.54 15.30 32.10
CA THR A 561 -2.39 14.77 31.33
C THR A 561 -2.84 13.63 30.42
N TYR A 562 -3.72 12.76 30.92
CA TYR A 562 -4.32 11.69 30.13
C TYR A 562 -5.21 12.22 28.99
N LYS A 563 -6.04 13.23 29.28
CA LYS A 563 -6.85 13.93 28.29
C LYS A 563 -5.97 14.60 27.22
N ARG A 564 -4.88 15.23 27.64
CA ARG A 564 -3.88 15.84 26.74
C ARG A 564 -3.21 14.82 25.83
N ALA A 565 -2.80 13.66 26.36
CA ALA A 565 -2.21 12.60 25.54
C ALA A 565 -3.16 12.16 24.41
N CYS A 566 -4.47 12.03 24.71
CA CYS A 566 -5.48 11.73 23.70
C CYS A 566 -5.69 12.88 22.70
N LYS A 567 -5.64 14.13 23.14
CA LYS A 567 -5.83 15.33 22.31
C LYS A 567 -4.65 15.61 21.36
N LEU A 568 -3.42 15.36 21.81
CA LEU A 568 -2.18 15.57 21.05
C LEU A 568 -1.80 14.37 20.17
N ASP A 569 -2.71 13.40 20.01
CA ASP A 569 -2.49 12.18 19.23
C ASP A 569 -1.29 11.31 19.67
N ILE A 570 -1.02 11.26 20.99
CA ILE A 570 0.05 10.44 21.59
C ILE A 570 -0.48 9.04 21.93
N TRP A 571 -0.41 8.13 20.95
CA TRP A 571 -1.06 6.82 21.01
C TRP A 571 -0.10 5.62 21.09
N GLU A 572 0.80 5.61 22.08
CA GLU A 572 1.74 4.51 22.31
C GLU A 572 1.04 3.20 22.68
N ALA A 573 1.77 2.09 22.57
CA ALA A 573 1.25 0.77 22.92
C ALA A 573 0.90 0.66 24.42
N ASN A 574 1.67 1.36 25.27
CA ASN A 574 1.53 1.41 26.72
C ASN A 574 1.12 2.83 27.14
N LEU A 575 0.12 2.94 28.01
CA LEU A 575 -0.35 4.24 28.49
C LEU A 575 0.72 5.00 29.28
N GLY A 576 1.57 4.31 30.06
CA GLY A 576 2.65 4.94 30.80
C GLY A 576 3.60 5.74 29.90
N GLU A 577 4.01 5.16 28.76
CA GLU A 577 4.87 5.82 27.77
C GLU A 577 4.16 7.03 27.12
N SER A 578 2.87 6.90 26.81
CA SER A 578 2.07 8.04 26.32
C SER A 578 2.00 9.18 27.32
N LEU A 579 1.89 8.88 28.62
CA LEU A 579 1.85 9.89 29.68
C LEU A 579 3.22 10.56 29.88
N ASP A 580 4.32 9.81 29.79
CA ASP A 580 5.67 10.39 29.86
C ASP A 580 5.87 11.43 28.73
N ARG A 581 5.54 11.08 27.48
CA ARG A 581 5.63 12.01 26.35
C ARG A 581 4.73 13.23 26.50
N ALA A 582 3.51 13.03 27.01
CA ALA A 582 2.56 14.14 27.24
C ALA A 582 3.01 15.11 28.35
N LEU A 583 3.89 14.68 29.25
CA LEU A 583 4.52 15.52 30.28
C LEU A 583 5.73 16.28 29.74
N GLU A 584 6.57 15.65 28.91
CA GLU A 584 7.72 16.29 28.25
C GLU A 584 7.29 17.47 27.36
N ASP A 585 6.18 17.35 26.64
CA ASP A 585 5.63 18.43 25.81
C ASP A 585 5.11 19.64 26.61
N SER A 586 4.93 19.53 27.93
CA SER A 586 4.40 20.63 28.76
C SER A 586 5.41 21.76 29.04
N GLU A 587 6.71 21.48 29.00
CA GLU A 587 7.75 22.48 29.23
C GLU A 587 7.86 23.51 28.08
N TYR A 588 7.29 23.20 26.91
CA TYR A 588 7.32 24.07 25.73
C TYR A 588 6.15 25.07 25.61
N LEU A 589 5.12 25.00 26.48
CA LEU A 589 3.85 25.74 26.31
C LEU A 589 3.52 26.78 27.40
N ILE A 590 4.43 27.09 28.32
CA ILE A 590 4.16 27.99 29.46
C ILE A 590 4.04 29.49 29.07
N GLU A 591 4.28 29.90 27.82
CA GLU A 591 4.26 31.33 27.41
C GLU A 591 2.96 31.88 26.80
N ALA A 592 1.79 31.21 26.89
CA ALA A 592 0.56 31.78 26.34
C ALA A 592 -0.67 31.61 27.25
N THR A 593 -0.97 32.60 28.09
CA THR A 593 -2.29 32.79 28.71
C THR A 593 -3.19 33.73 27.89
N PRO A 594 -4.54 33.60 27.95
CA PRO A 594 -5.46 34.14 26.96
C PRO A 594 -6.31 35.31 27.49
N GLU A 595 -6.34 36.44 26.78
CA GLU A 595 -7.41 37.44 26.89
C GLU A 595 -7.78 37.99 25.50
N SER A 596 -8.99 37.68 25.04
CA SER A 596 -9.94 38.49 24.24
C SER A 596 -10.77 37.67 23.23
N THR A 597 -12.01 38.14 23.11
CA THR A 597 -13.23 37.59 22.49
C THR A 597 -13.22 37.53 20.94
N PRO A 598 -14.22 36.87 20.31
CA PRO A 598 -14.02 36.06 19.10
C PRO A 598 -14.03 36.88 17.81
N ILE A 599 -13.08 36.56 16.92
CA ILE A 599 -13.04 37.08 15.54
C ILE A 599 -13.49 35.96 14.60
N GLU A 600 -14.49 36.30 13.77
CA GLU A 600 -15.02 35.48 12.67
C GLU A 600 -13.91 34.93 11.77
N ILE A 601 -13.81 33.59 11.69
CA ILE A 601 -12.89 32.92 10.76
C ILE A 601 -13.61 32.75 9.42
N SER A 602 -13.32 33.68 8.50
CA SER A 602 -13.54 33.48 7.08
C SER A 602 -12.41 32.59 6.52
N CYS A 603 -12.81 31.52 5.83
CA CYS A 603 -11.91 30.56 5.21
C CYS A 603 -11.17 31.21 4.03
N SER A 604 -9.91 31.60 4.21
CA SER A 604 -8.95 31.78 3.12
C SER A 604 -7.52 31.53 3.62
N MET A 605 -6.81 30.60 2.98
CA MET A 605 -5.39 30.37 3.25
C MET A 605 -4.60 30.83 2.02
N SER A 606 -3.98 32.00 2.15
CA SER A 606 -2.83 32.44 1.36
C SER A 606 -1.86 33.18 2.31
N PRO A 607 -0.55 33.23 1.99
CA PRO A 607 0.51 33.29 2.99
C PRO A 607 0.85 34.73 3.36
N PHE A 608 1.03 35.02 4.65
CA PHE A 608 1.66 36.25 5.10
C PHE A 608 3.10 36.01 5.54
N ILE A 609 4.00 36.55 4.73
CA ILE A 609 5.32 37.01 5.11
C ILE A 609 5.13 38.20 6.06
N SER A 610 5.78 38.20 7.23
CA SER A 610 6.00 39.43 7.99
C SER A 610 7.50 39.70 8.14
N SER A 611 7.88 40.81 7.52
CA SER A 611 9.13 41.53 7.70
C SER A 611 9.22 42.13 9.10
N LEU A 612 10.37 42.00 9.76
CA LEU A 612 10.75 42.87 10.87
C LEU A 612 11.97 43.72 10.50
N SER A 613 11.84 44.98 10.87
CA SER A 613 12.56 46.14 10.39
C SER A 613 13.94 46.32 11.02
N THR A 614 14.86 46.72 10.14
CA THR A 614 16.07 47.54 10.30
C THR A 614 16.54 47.96 11.70
N LYS A 615 17.80 47.60 11.99
CA LYS A 615 18.78 48.47 12.66
C LYS A 615 20.02 48.60 11.78
N GLN A 616 20.22 49.80 11.23
CA GLN A 616 21.49 50.28 10.69
C GLN A 616 22.43 50.68 11.84
N PRO A 617 23.78 50.73 11.67
CA PRO A 617 24.36 51.87 10.95
C PRO A 617 25.70 51.66 10.19
N LYS A 618 25.84 52.50 9.15
CA LYS A 618 26.99 53.35 8.77
C LYS A 618 28.15 52.83 7.90
N LYS A 619 28.28 53.57 6.77
CA LYS A 619 29.47 54.04 6.02
C LYS A 619 30.17 52.95 5.19
N SER A 620 30.54 53.16 3.93
CA SER A 620 31.06 54.38 3.30
C SER A 620 30.86 54.40 1.78
N THR A 621 30.75 55.62 1.29
CA THR A 621 30.71 56.10 -0.10
C THR A 621 32.09 56.01 -0.77
N VAL A 622 32.10 56.01 -2.11
CA VAL A 622 33.05 56.62 -3.08
C VAL A 622 33.24 55.59 -4.22
N ALA A 623 32.52 55.68 -5.34
CA ALA A 623 32.54 56.67 -6.43
C ALA A 623 33.64 56.43 -7.49
N MET A 624 33.22 56.73 -8.71
CA MET A 624 33.94 56.89 -9.97
C MET A 624 34.34 55.62 -10.73
N ALA A 625 34.30 55.59 -12.07
CA ALA A 625 33.67 56.38 -13.13
C ALA A 625 34.24 55.81 -14.44
N MET A 626 33.62 56.23 -15.55
CA MET A 626 34.08 56.19 -16.93
C MET A 626 33.73 54.93 -17.73
N SER A 627 33.33 55.01 -19.00
CA SER A 627 32.68 56.00 -19.87
C SER A 627 32.88 55.47 -21.30
N SER A 628 31.96 55.84 -22.18
CA SER A 628 32.10 56.00 -23.64
C SER A 628 32.13 54.72 -24.50
N THR A 629 31.22 54.44 -25.45
CA THR A 629 30.39 55.16 -26.46
C THR A 629 30.95 55.03 -27.88
N PHE A 630 30.00 55.04 -28.84
CA PHE A 630 30.12 55.18 -30.31
C PHE A 630 30.44 53.90 -31.09
N THR A 631 29.94 53.65 -32.30
CA THR A 631 28.67 53.86 -33.04
C THR A 631 28.90 53.26 -34.43
N THR A 632 27.80 52.93 -35.10
CA THR A 632 27.55 53.02 -36.56
C THR A 632 28.17 52.05 -37.58
N SER A 633 27.26 51.72 -38.51
CA SER A 633 27.41 51.49 -39.97
C SER A 633 27.73 50.08 -40.52
N ASN A 634 26.66 49.46 -41.05
CA ASN A 634 26.52 48.71 -42.33
C ASN A 634 27.40 49.29 -43.48
N PRO A 635 27.69 48.65 -44.65
CA PRO A 635 26.75 47.86 -45.50
C PRO A 635 27.38 46.80 -46.49
N TYR A 636 26.53 46.23 -47.38
CA TYR A 636 26.79 45.68 -48.75
C TYR A 636 27.40 44.25 -48.91
N LEU A 637 27.17 43.43 -49.96
CA LEU A 637 26.38 43.39 -51.22
C LEU A 637 26.49 41.93 -51.77
N LEU A 638 25.38 41.26 -52.13
CA LEU A 638 24.88 40.97 -53.50
C LEU A 638 25.56 39.85 -54.33
N GLN A 639 24.71 38.93 -54.84
CA GLN A 639 24.46 38.58 -56.26
C GLN A 639 24.56 37.08 -56.71
N ASN A 640 23.40 36.61 -57.20
CA ASN A 640 23.13 36.08 -58.56
C ASN A 640 23.30 34.58 -58.95
N TYR A 641 22.13 34.00 -59.30
CA TYR A 641 21.75 33.31 -60.55
C TYR A 641 22.24 31.88 -60.92
N VAL A 642 21.24 31.12 -61.42
CA VAL A 642 21.24 30.15 -62.56
C VAL A 642 21.26 28.63 -62.27
N VAL A 643 20.08 28.03 -62.55
CA VAL A 643 19.78 26.85 -63.41
C VAL A 643 20.66 25.59 -63.30
N PHE A 644 20.05 24.44 -62.98
CA PHE A 644 19.85 23.30 -63.89
C PHE A 644 19.12 22.13 -63.18
N SER A 645 18.02 21.68 -63.77
CA SER A 645 17.47 20.31 -63.62
C SER A 645 18.32 19.36 -64.46
N PRO A 646 18.31 18.04 -64.22
CA PRO A 646 17.51 17.21 -65.14
C PRO A 646 16.79 16.01 -64.51
N HIS A 647 15.60 15.75 -65.06
CA HIS A 647 15.06 14.48 -65.57
C HIS A 647 15.18 13.20 -64.70
N SER A 648 14.16 12.35 -64.52
CA SER A 648 13.14 11.91 -65.48
C SER A 648 11.99 11.16 -64.79
N THR A 649 10.75 11.51 -65.14
CA THR A 649 9.57 10.61 -65.14
C THR A 649 9.69 9.60 -66.31
N PRO A 650 8.94 8.48 -66.33
CA PRO A 650 7.55 8.48 -66.84
C PRO A 650 6.61 7.67 -65.90
N SER A 651 5.42 8.16 -65.52
CA SER A 651 4.16 8.20 -66.28
C SER A 651 3.72 6.86 -66.88
N SER A 652 2.61 6.31 -66.36
CA SER A 652 1.48 5.90 -67.21
C SER A 652 0.19 5.84 -66.41
N THR A 653 -0.86 6.28 -67.09
CA THR A 653 -2.14 6.81 -66.64
C THR A 653 -3.27 5.78 -66.87
N PHE A 654 -4.48 6.12 -66.42
CA PHE A 654 -5.82 5.54 -66.71
C PHE A 654 -6.27 4.36 -65.83
N GLY A 655 -7.51 4.31 -65.33
CA GLY A 655 -8.67 5.14 -65.57
C GLY A 655 -9.82 4.83 -64.61
N TYR A 656 -10.81 5.73 -64.63
CA TYR A 656 -12.08 5.77 -63.90
C TYR A 656 -12.89 4.46 -63.91
N GLN A 657 -13.63 4.15 -62.84
CA GLN A 657 -15.09 4.38 -62.79
C GLN A 657 -15.72 3.98 -61.45
N SER A 658 -16.58 4.88 -60.98
CA SER A 658 -17.62 4.74 -59.96
C SER A 658 -18.66 3.67 -60.31
N THR A 659 -19.31 3.07 -59.30
CA THR A 659 -20.76 3.23 -59.07
C THR A 659 -21.25 2.55 -57.77
N LEU A 660 -22.17 3.25 -57.12
CA LEU A 660 -23.10 2.84 -56.06
C LEU A 660 -24.01 1.67 -56.51
N PHE A 661 -24.53 0.87 -55.58
CA PHE A 661 -25.98 0.77 -55.31
C PHE A 661 -26.30 -0.17 -54.14
N ALA A 662 -27.31 0.25 -53.37
CA ALA A 662 -27.98 -0.51 -52.33
C ALA A 662 -29.04 -1.46 -52.90
N SER A 663 -29.38 -2.54 -52.18
CA SER A 663 -30.74 -3.12 -52.22
C SER A 663 -31.04 -4.02 -51.02
N LYS A 664 -32.24 -3.80 -50.46
CA LYS A 664 -32.91 -4.54 -49.38
C LYS A 664 -33.61 -5.82 -49.89
N LEU A 665 -34.02 -6.64 -48.90
CA LEU A 665 -35.19 -7.55 -48.83
C LEU A 665 -35.11 -8.92 -49.52
N THR A 666 -35.34 -9.99 -48.75
CA THR A 666 -36.67 -10.65 -48.64
C THR A 666 -36.72 -11.78 -47.61
N LYS A 667 -37.90 -11.92 -46.99
CA LYS A 667 -38.34 -12.95 -46.04
C LYS A 667 -38.60 -14.29 -46.75
N LYS A 668 -38.50 -15.40 -46.00
CA LYS A 668 -39.40 -16.55 -46.15
C LYS A 668 -39.65 -17.24 -44.81
N CYS A 669 -40.94 -17.46 -44.54
CA CYS A 669 -41.54 -18.22 -43.45
C CYS A 669 -42.35 -19.36 -44.09
N LEU A 670 -42.42 -20.51 -43.42
CA LEU A 670 -43.37 -21.65 -43.52
C LEU A 670 -42.66 -22.82 -42.77
N SER A 671 -43.26 -23.68 -41.94
CA SER A 671 -44.63 -23.90 -41.45
C SER A 671 -44.56 -24.89 -40.27
N PHE A 672 -45.55 -24.84 -39.39
CA PHE A 672 -45.76 -25.73 -38.24
C PHE A 672 -46.07 -27.19 -38.63
N THR A 673 -45.62 -28.15 -37.81
CA THR A 673 -46.37 -29.38 -37.50
C THR A 673 -45.95 -29.89 -36.13
N ALA A 674 -46.96 -30.16 -35.28
CA ALA A 674 -46.81 -30.59 -33.90
C ALA A 674 -46.69 -32.12 -33.81
N ILE A 675 -45.76 -32.61 -32.98
CA ILE A 675 -45.79 -33.95 -32.40
C ILE A 675 -45.37 -33.80 -30.93
N GLU A 676 -46.29 -34.09 -30.02
CA GLU A 676 -46.04 -34.25 -28.58
C GLU A 676 -45.33 -35.58 -28.32
N THR A 677 -44.27 -35.58 -27.50
CA THR A 677 -43.94 -36.64 -26.54
C THR A 677 -42.86 -36.15 -25.56
N ARG A 678 -42.95 -36.67 -24.32
CA ARG A 678 -42.41 -36.18 -23.03
C ARG A 678 -40.87 -36.28 -22.84
N PRO A 679 -40.32 -35.64 -21.78
CA PRO A 679 -38.94 -35.14 -21.75
C PRO A 679 -37.94 -36.09 -21.10
N ASP A 680 -36.71 -36.12 -21.63
CA ASP A 680 -35.53 -36.65 -20.95
C ASP A 680 -34.40 -35.60 -20.94
N SER A 681 -33.89 -35.37 -19.74
CA SER A 681 -32.66 -34.67 -19.30
C SER A 681 -31.86 -33.85 -20.33
N PHE A 682 -31.97 -32.52 -20.26
CA PHE A 682 -30.97 -31.61 -20.83
C PHE A 682 -29.86 -31.29 -19.81
N SER A 683 -28.68 -31.80 -20.11
CA SER A 683 -27.38 -31.31 -19.66
C SER A 683 -27.23 -29.80 -19.89
N ARG A 684 -26.76 -29.08 -18.87
CA ARG A 684 -26.37 -27.66 -18.95
C ARG A 684 -25.30 -27.47 -20.04
N PRO A 685 -25.38 -26.41 -20.86
CA PRO A 685 -24.27 -26.04 -21.74
C PRO A 685 -23.09 -25.56 -20.89
N ALA A 686 -21.92 -26.16 -21.14
CA ALA A 686 -20.67 -25.71 -20.55
C ALA A 686 -20.42 -24.25 -20.93
N LEU A 687 -20.07 -23.44 -19.93
CA LEU A 687 -19.48 -22.12 -20.13
C LEU A 687 -18.25 -22.27 -21.02
N ASN A 688 -18.29 -21.67 -22.21
CA ASN A 688 -17.10 -21.56 -23.05
C ASN A 688 -16.04 -20.75 -22.26
N PRO A 689 -14.81 -21.27 -22.08
CA PRO A 689 -13.72 -20.47 -21.56
C PRO A 689 -13.48 -19.28 -22.50
N ILE A 690 -13.31 -18.09 -21.93
CA ILE A 690 -12.86 -16.90 -22.65
C ILE A 690 -11.61 -17.30 -23.44
N SER A 691 -11.70 -17.28 -24.78
CA SER A 691 -10.60 -17.67 -25.65
C SER A 691 -9.45 -16.67 -25.46
N ALA A 692 -8.31 -17.14 -24.93
CA ALA A 692 -7.10 -16.34 -24.83
C ALA A 692 -6.68 -15.88 -26.24
N SER A 693 -6.34 -14.60 -26.42
CA SER A 693 -5.83 -14.14 -27.71
C SER A 693 -4.47 -14.79 -27.97
N ALA A 694 -4.36 -15.51 -29.08
CA ALA A 694 -3.13 -16.16 -29.51
C ALA A 694 -2.38 -15.25 -30.49
N GLN A 695 -1.14 -14.89 -30.16
CA GLN A 695 -0.30 -14.02 -30.97
C GLN A 695 1.09 -14.62 -31.12
N THR A 696 1.78 -14.33 -32.22
CA THR A 696 3.11 -14.88 -32.52
C THR A 696 4.12 -13.75 -32.71
N PHE A 697 5.29 -13.91 -32.09
CA PHE A 697 6.42 -13.00 -32.19
C PHE A 697 7.70 -13.79 -32.43
N ASP A 698 8.78 -13.16 -32.87
CA ASP A 698 10.07 -13.84 -32.99
C ASP A 698 10.75 -13.97 -31.64
N VAL A 699 10.66 -12.91 -30.82
CA VAL A 699 11.26 -12.83 -29.50
C VAL A 699 10.22 -12.45 -28.47
N VAL A 700 10.17 -13.18 -27.36
CA VAL A 700 9.34 -12.83 -26.19
C VAL A 700 10.24 -12.53 -25.00
N VAL A 701 10.15 -11.31 -24.46
CA VAL A 701 10.90 -10.87 -23.28
C VAL A 701 9.97 -10.84 -22.08
N VAL A 702 10.31 -11.64 -21.06
CA VAL A 702 9.58 -11.74 -19.80
C VAL A 702 10.26 -10.85 -18.76
N GLY A 703 9.61 -9.72 -18.44
CA GLY A 703 10.11 -8.67 -17.57
C GLY A 703 10.34 -7.36 -18.33
N ALA A 704 9.73 -6.28 -17.85
CA ALA A 704 9.79 -4.92 -18.39
C ALA A 704 10.62 -3.98 -17.51
N GLY A 705 11.56 -4.52 -16.74
CA GLY A 705 12.64 -3.73 -16.14
C GLY A 705 13.61 -3.20 -17.20
N VAL A 706 14.60 -2.40 -16.78
CA VAL A 706 15.58 -1.82 -17.72
C VAL A 706 16.30 -2.88 -18.57
N ILE A 707 16.60 -4.05 -18.00
CA ILE A 707 17.24 -5.16 -18.72
C ILE A 707 16.35 -5.65 -19.86
N GLY A 708 15.09 -5.98 -19.59
CA GLY A 708 14.19 -6.51 -20.61
C GLY A 708 13.86 -5.49 -21.70
N LEU A 709 13.62 -4.22 -21.33
CA LEU A 709 13.29 -3.17 -22.30
C LEU A 709 14.48 -2.80 -23.20
N THR A 710 15.71 -2.82 -22.67
CA THR A 710 16.91 -2.61 -23.49
C THR A 710 17.19 -3.78 -24.42
N ILE A 711 16.95 -5.03 -23.99
CA ILE A 711 17.00 -6.22 -24.85
C ILE A 711 16.00 -6.08 -26.01
N ALA A 712 14.75 -5.71 -25.72
CA ALA A 712 13.75 -5.47 -26.75
C ALA A 712 14.19 -4.38 -27.74
N ARG A 713 14.72 -3.26 -27.22
CA ARG A 713 15.26 -2.17 -28.05
C ARG A 713 16.37 -2.65 -28.98
N GLN A 714 17.30 -3.46 -28.47
CA GLN A 714 18.44 -3.96 -29.24
C GLN A 714 17.98 -4.82 -30.43
N PHE A 715 17.01 -5.71 -30.23
CA PHE A 715 16.44 -6.49 -31.33
C PHE A 715 15.69 -5.63 -32.35
N LEU A 716 14.92 -4.64 -31.89
CA LEU A 716 14.13 -3.77 -32.76
C LEU A 716 15.03 -2.88 -33.65
N LEU A 717 16.16 -2.41 -33.12
CA LEU A 717 17.10 -1.58 -33.86
C LEU A 717 18.06 -2.38 -34.75
N GLY A 718 18.53 -3.54 -34.27
CA GLY A 718 19.60 -4.31 -34.92
C GLY A 718 19.13 -5.42 -35.86
N SER A 719 17.82 -5.65 -36.01
CA SER A 719 17.29 -6.75 -36.83
C SER A 719 15.88 -6.44 -37.36
N ASP A 720 15.30 -7.38 -38.11
CA ASP A 720 13.90 -7.37 -38.56
C ASP A 720 12.92 -8.16 -37.67
N LEU A 721 13.38 -8.63 -36.52
CA LEU A 721 12.57 -9.46 -35.61
C LEU A 721 11.44 -8.68 -34.95
N SER A 722 10.31 -9.38 -34.74
CA SER A 722 9.19 -8.94 -33.93
C SER A 722 9.40 -9.30 -32.45
N VAL A 723 9.08 -8.38 -31.54
CA VAL A 723 9.34 -8.52 -30.11
C VAL A 723 8.08 -8.26 -29.29
N ALA A 724 7.75 -9.16 -28.39
CA ALA A 724 6.75 -8.92 -27.34
C ALA A 724 7.44 -8.77 -25.98
N VAL A 725 7.06 -7.76 -25.22
CA VAL A 725 7.47 -7.60 -23.81
C VAL A 725 6.27 -7.87 -22.92
N VAL A 726 6.42 -8.78 -21.96
CA VAL A 726 5.38 -9.16 -21.00
C VAL A 726 5.86 -8.95 -19.57
N ASP A 727 5.03 -8.33 -18.72
CA ASP A 727 5.33 -8.11 -17.31
C ASP A 727 4.07 -8.23 -16.44
N LYS A 728 4.25 -8.71 -15.21
CA LYS A 728 3.19 -8.80 -14.20
C LYS A 728 2.69 -7.43 -13.71
N ALA A 729 3.46 -6.38 -13.91
CA ALA A 729 3.20 -5.00 -13.52
C ALA A 729 3.52 -4.06 -14.69
N VAL A 730 4.05 -2.86 -14.41
CA VAL A 730 4.48 -1.87 -15.41
C VAL A 730 5.98 -1.62 -15.32
N PRO A 731 6.60 -1.00 -16.35
CA PRO A 731 7.99 -0.60 -16.28
C PRO A 731 8.32 0.20 -15.00
N CYS A 732 9.52 0.00 -14.47
CA CYS A 732 10.01 0.59 -13.22
C CYS A 732 9.28 0.18 -11.92
N SER A 733 8.34 -0.77 -11.91
CA SER A 733 7.71 -1.26 -10.67
C SER A 733 8.63 -2.09 -9.74
N GLY A 734 9.84 -2.44 -10.18
CA GLY A 734 10.82 -3.21 -9.40
C GLY A 734 12.10 -2.43 -9.10
N ALA A 735 13.23 -3.14 -9.00
CA ALA A 735 14.54 -2.55 -8.68
C ALA A 735 14.95 -1.37 -9.58
N THR A 736 14.50 -1.35 -10.84
CA THR A 736 14.80 -0.26 -11.78
C THR A 736 14.31 1.10 -11.28
N GLY A 737 13.05 1.21 -10.83
CA GLY A 737 12.49 2.50 -10.37
C GLY A 737 12.97 2.90 -8.97
N ALA A 738 13.40 1.94 -8.17
CA ALA A 738 13.87 2.17 -6.80
C ALA A 738 15.35 2.61 -6.69
N GLY A 739 16.13 2.55 -7.78
CA GLY A 739 17.57 2.84 -7.76
C GLY A 739 17.93 4.33 -7.68
N GLN A 740 19.21 4.61 -7.38
CA GLN A 740 19.77 5.97 -7.35
C GLN A 740 20.05 6.57 -8.73
N GLY A 741 20.12 5.74 -9.76
CA GLY A 741 20.36 6.19 -11.13
C GLY A 741 21.82 6.36 -11.54
N TYR A 742 22.80 6.07 -10.67
CA TYR A 742 24.22 6.20 -11.01
C TYR A 742 24.76 5.04 -11.85
N LEU A 743 25.65 5.38 -12.79
CA LEU A 743 26.39 4.44 -13.63
C LEU A 743 27.83 4.29 -13.12
N TRP A 744 27.97 3.73 -11.91
CA TRP A 744 29.23 3.63 -11.18
C TRP A 744 30.30 2.77 -11.86
N MET A 745 31.47 3.31 -12.22
CA MET A 745 32.68 2.52 -12.53
C MET A 745 33.70 2.51 -11.39
N ALA A 746 33.59 3.43 -10.42
CA ALA A 746 34.60 3.66 -9.37
C ALA A 746 35.04 2.40 -8.60
N HIS A 747 34.08 1.52 -8.32
CA HIS A 747 34.30 0.30 -7.54
C HIS A 747 34.43 -0.97 -8.39
N LYS A 748 34.46 -0.87 -9.73
CA LYS A 748 34.64 -2.03 -10.61
C LYS A 748 36.13 -2.31 -10.80
N THR A 749 36.52 -3.57 -10.68
CA THR A 749 37.93 -3.97 -10.80
C THR A 749 38.26 -4.35 -12.24
N PRO A 750 39.25 -3.71 -12.89
CA PRO A 750 39.76 -4.14 -14.19
C PRO A 750 40.14 -5.62 -14.22
N GLY A 751 39.76 -6.31 -15.28
CA GLY A 751 40.02 -7.75 -15.46
C GLY A 751 39.08 -8.69 -14.67
N SER A 752 38.15 -8.15 -13.88
CA SER A 752 37.06 -8.97 -13.30
C SER A 752 36.05 -9.38 -14.37
N ASP A 753 35.29 -10.46 -14.12
CA ASP A 753 34.31 -10.97 -15.08
C ASP A 753 33.24 -9.93 -15.49
N ILE A 754 32.88 -9.00 -14.59
CA ILE A 754 31.90 -7.95 -14.86
C ILE A 754 32.49 -6.71 -15.55
N TRP A 755 33.83 -6.62 -15.68
CA TRP A 755 34.52 -5.42 -16.14
C TRP A 755 34.15 -5.05 -17.58
N ASP A 756 34.35 -5.98 -18.52
CA ASP A 756 34.12 -5.73 -19.95
C ASP A 756 32.65 -5.39 -20.22
N LEU A 757 31.73 -6.12 -19.57
CA LEU A 757 30.29 -5.86 -19.65
C LEU A 757 29.93 -4.45 -19.18
N ALA A 758 30.48 -4.04 -18.04
CA ALA A 758 30.20 -2.75 -17.46
C ALA A 758 30.82 -1.60 -18.26
N LEU A 759 32.07 -1.75 -18.70
CA LEU A 759 32.76 -0.76 -19.51
C LEU A 759 32.03 -0.53 -20.84
N ARG A 760 31.68 -1.61 -21.55
CA ARG A 760 30.93 -1.54 -22.80
C ARG A 760 29.55 -0.91 -22.61
N SER A 761 28.83 -1.29 -21.56
CA SER A 761 27.52 -0.70 -21.25
C SER A 761 27.62 0.80 -20.92
N HIS A 762 28.68 1.22 -20.22
CA HIS A 762 28.94 2.63 -19.93
C HIS A 762 29.23 3.45 -21.20
N GLU A 763 29.97 2.90 -22.16
CA GLU A 763 30.15 3.50 -23.50
C GLU A 763 28.82 3.66 -24.23
N LEU A 764 28.00 2.61 -24.29
CA LEU A 764 26.70 2.63 -24.96
C LEU A 764 25.74 3.66 -24.35
N TRP A 765 25.78 3.87 -23.04
CA TRP A 765 24.99 4.92 -22.38
C TRP A 765 25.45 6.33 -22.80
N ARG A 766 26.77 6.56 -22.89
CA ARG A 766 27.33 7.84 -23.36
C ARG A 766 27.04 8.09 -24.84
N GLU A 767 27.14 7.06 -25.68
CA GLU A 767 26.75 7.12 -27.10
C GLU A 767 25.28 7.48 -27.23
N LEU A 768 24.38 6.86 -26.44
CA LEU A 768 22.96 7.20 -26.45
C LEU A 768 22.71 8.67 -26.08
N ALA A 769 23.35 9.17 -25.02
CA ALA A 769 23.25 10.57 -24.63
C ALA A 769 23.83 11.52 -25.69
N GLY A 770 24.95 11.16 -26.32
CA GLY A 770 25.56 11.90 -27.42
C GLY A 770 24.65 12.00 -28.64
N ASN A 771 24.06 10.88 -29.06
CA ASN A 771 23.14 10.81 -30.18
C ASN A 771 21.89 11.69 -29.96
N LEU A 772 21.34 11.73 -28.74
CA LEU A 772 20.24 12.65 -28.42
C LEU A 772 20.65 14.11 -28.62
N LYS A 773 21.84 14.47 -28.13
CA LYS A 773 22.37 15.83 -28.27
C LYS A 773 22.58 16.21 -29.74
N GLU A 774 23.09 15.29 -30.56
CA GLU A 774 23.24 15.50 -32.02
C GLU A 774 21.90 15.68 -32.72
N GLN A 775 20.84 15.04 -32.23
CA GLN A 775 19.46 15.20 -32.71
C GLN A 775 18.78 16.49 -32.20
N GLY A 776 19.49 17.34 -31.44
CA GLY A 776 18.94 18.55 -30.85
C GLY A 776 18.03 18.30 -29.65
N VAL A 777 18.08 17.09 -29.07
CA VAL A 777 17.31 16.69 -27.89
C VAL A 777 18.20 16.77 -26.65
N ASP A 778 17.76 17.47 -25.60
CA ASP A 778 18.53 17.56 -24.36
C ASP A 778 18.49 16.23 -23.57
N PRO A 779 19.64 15.55 -23.37
CA PRO A 779 19.71 14.32 -22.59
C PRO A 779 19.33 14.51 -21.11
N GLN A 780 19.54 15.70 -20.54
CA GLN A 780 19.14 15.98 -19.16
C GLN A 780 17.62 15.96 -19.02
N GLU A 781 16.91 16.50 -19.99
CA GLU A 781 15.44 16.50 -20.03
C GLU A 781 14.84 15.13 -20.41
N HIS A 782 15.50 14.33 -21.24
CA HIS A 782 14.86 13.12 -21.78
C HIS A 782 15.24 11.85 -21.03
N MET A 783 16.39 11.81 -20.38
CA MET A 783 16.84 10.64 -19.61
C MET A 783 17.39 11.01 -18.22
N GLY A 784 17.33 12.28 -17.81
CA GLY A 784 17.91 12.74 -16.55
C GLY A 784 19.43 12.65 -16.53
N TRP A 785 20.09 12.69 -17.70
CA TRP A 785 21.53 12.51 -17.82
C TRP A 785 22.29 13.65 -17.15
N LYS A 786 23.22 13.29 -16.26
CA LYS A 786 24.14 14.22 -15.58
C LYS A 786 25.56 13.69 -15.60
N ASN A 787 26.49 14.52 -16.06
CA ASN A 787 27.93 14.25 -16.03
C ASN A 787 28.55 14.83 -14.75
N THR A 788 28.11 14.31 -13.61
CA THR A 788 28.51 14.80 -12.29
C THR A 788 29.80 14.18 -11.79
N GLY A 789 30.28 13.06 -12.35
CA GLY A 789 31.39 12.30 -11.78
C GLY A 789 31.01 11.62 -10.45
N SER A 790 31.89 10.78 -9.94
CA SER A 790 31.63 10.00 -8.73
C SER A 790 32.81 9.94 -7.77
N LEU A 791 32.51 9.83 -6.46
CA LEU A 791 33.47 9.79 -5.37
C LEU A 791 33.26 8.52 -4.53
N LEU A 792 34.28 7.66 -4.47
CA LEU A 792 34.34 6.55 -3.52
C LEU A 792 35.22 6.94 -2.34
N ILE A 793 34.63 7.10 -1.16
CA ILE A 793 35.22 7.77 0.01
C ILE A 793 35.76 6.75 1.00
N GLY A 794 37.03 6.89 1.37
CA GLY A 794 37.69 6.14 2.45
C GLY A 794 37.98 7.07 3.61
N ARG A 795 37.59 6.67 4.82
CA ARG A 795 37.83 7.45 6.04
C ARG A 795 38.96 6.88 6.90
N THR A 796 39.46 5.70 6.56
CA THR A 796 40.59 5.07 7.26
C THR A 796 41.83 5.00 6.37
N PRO A 797 43.05 4.97 6.95
CA PRO A 797 44.29 4.80 6.18
C PRO A 797 44.28 3.53 5.32
N LYS A 798 43.69 2.44 5.83
CA LYS A 798 43.55 1.16 5.11
C LYS A 798 42.67 1.30 3.87
N GLU A 799 41.52 1.97 3.99
CA GLU A 799 40.64 2.25 2.85
C GLU A 799 41.33 3.16 1.83
N VAL A 800 42.05 4.19 2.30
CA VAL A 800 42.80 5.10 1.43
C VAL A 800 43.85 4.37 0.59
N ASP A 801 44.60 3.43 1.18
CA ASP A 801 45.57 2.62 0.44
C ASP A 801 44.91 1.73 -0.62
N VAL A 802 43.72 1.18 -0.32
CA VAL A 802 42.91 0.43 -1.29
C VAL A 802 42.45 1.35 -2.43
N LEU A 803 41.98 2.57 -2.11
CA LEU A 803 41.54 3.54 -3.12
C LEU A 803 42.67 4.00 -4.04
N LYS A 804 43.88 4.24 -3.51
CA LYS A 804 45.06 4.58 -4.33
C LYS A 804 45.40 3.46 -5.32
N LYS A 805 45.37 2.20 -4.87
CA LYS A 805 45.59 1.03 -5.73
C LYS A 805 44.50 0.89 -6.79
N GLN A 806 43.25 1.12 -6.41
CA GLN A 806 42.09 1.08 -7.31
C GLN A 806 42.20 2.17 -8.39
N VAL A 807 42.52 3.41 -8.03
CA VAL A 807 42.75 4.51 -8.98
C VAL A 807 43.84 4.15 -9.98
N LYS A 808 44.98 3.63 -9.49
CA LYS A 808 46.07 3.21 -10.37
C LYS A 808 45.64 2.11 -11.34
N SER A 809 44.95 1.08 -10.86
CA SER A 809 44.42 0.00 -11.71
C SER A 809 43.47 0.51 -12.79
N LEU A 810 42.59 1.46 -12.45
CA LEU A 810 41.68 2.11 -13.40
C LEU A 810 42.44 2.94 -14.44
N GLN A 811 43.48 3.68 -14.02
CA GLN A 811 44.33 4.46 -14.94
C GLN A 811 45.09 3.54 -15.91
N ASP A 812 45.66 2.45 -15.41
CA ASP A 812 46.35 1.44 -16.22
C ASP A 812 45.39 0.78 -17.23
N ALA A 813 44.11 0.67 -16.89
CA ALA A 813 43.03 0.21 -17.78
C ALA A 813 42.45 1.30 -18.70
N GLY A 814 43.04 2.50 -18.74
CA GLY A 814 42.61 3.60 -19.61
C GLY A 814 41.39 4.38 -19.12
N VAL A 815 40.93 4.16 -17.89
CA VAL A 815 39.83 4.92 -17.28
C VAL A 815 40.38 6.14 -16.55
N ARG A 816 39.85 7.32 -16.90
CA ARG A 816 40.21 8.57 -16.22
C ARG A 816 39.74 8.54 -14.76
N SER A 817 40.68 8.50 -13.84
CA SER A 817 40.45 8.55 -12.40
C SER A 817 41.58 9.30 -11.70
N GLU A 818 41.30 9.88 -10.54
CA GLU A 818 42.30 10.54 -9.68
C GLU A 818 42.05 10.18 -8.22
N PHE A 819 43.12 10.12 -7.43
CA PHE A 819 43.01 10.01 -5.97
C PHE A 819 43.01 11.42 -5.40
N LEU A 820 42.03 11.74 -4.58
CA LEU A 820 41.90 13.02 -3.88
C LEU A 820 42.33 12.85 -2.43
N SER A 821 43.26 13.71 -1.99
CA SER A 821 43.56 13.88 -0.57
C SER A 821 42.33 14.46 0.15
N ALA A 822 42.30 14.39 1.49
CA ALA A 822 41.26 15.03 2.28
C ALA A 822 41.07 16.52 1.91
N THR A 823 42.17 17.26 1.71
CA THR A 823 42.14 18.68 1.32
C THR A 823 41.53 18.88 -0.07
N ASP A 824 41.97 18.10 -1.06
CA ASP A 824 41.43 18.22 -2.42
C ASP A 824 39.96 17.79 -2.48
N LEU A 825 39.58 16.77 -1.71
CA LEU A 825 38.21 16.30 -1.59
C LEU A 825 37.29 17.37 -1.01
N LEU A 826 37.70 18.03 0.09
CA LEU A 826 36.94 19.13 0.69
C LEU A 826 36.80 20.35 -0.23
N SER A 827 37.77 20.57 -1.14
CA SER A 827 37.65 21.62 -2.16
C SER A 827 36.53 21.34 -3.18
N LYS A 828 36.24 20.06 -3.45
CA LYS A 828 35.16 19.62 -4.34
C LYS A 828 33.83 19.42 -3.63
N GLU A 829 33.85 18.96 -2.38
CA GLU A 829 32.67 18.69 -1.55
C GLU A 829 32.82 19.33 -0.15
N PRO A 830 32.57 20.65 -0.02
CA PRO A 830 32.82 21.37 1.25
C PRO A 830 31.91 20.95 2.40
N SER A 831 30.77 20.32 2.10
CA SER A 831 29.80 19.86 3.12
C SER A 831 30.20 18.53 3.77
N LEU A 832 31.21 17.83 3.23
CA LEU A 832 31.66 16.53 3.72
C LEU A 832 32.49 16.67 5.00
N LEU A 833 32.33 15.75 5.95
CA LEU A 833 33.26 15.53 7.05
C LEU A 833 34.25 14.43 6.66
N ILE A 834 35.53 14.78 6.60
CA ILE A 834 36.62 13.83 6.44
C ILE A 834 37.84 14.26 7.25
N GLU A 835 38.49 13.29 7.89
CA GLU A 835 39.73 13.50 8.63
C GLU A 835 40.93 13.57 7.67
N ASN A 836 42.07 14.08 8.16
CA ASN A 836 43.26 14.33 7.34
C ASN A 836 43.87 13.07 6.72
N ASP A 837 43.63 11.90 7.32
CA ASP A 837 44.07 10.59 6.85
C ASP A 837 43.07 9.90 5.92
N GLY A 838 41.93 10.53 5.64
CA GLY A 838 40.95 10.10 4.65
C GLY A 838 41.25 10.58 3.22
N GLY A 839 40.43 10.12 2.27
CA GLY A 839 40.49 10.55 0.87
C GLY A 839 39.42 9.90 0.01
N ALA A 840 39.49 10.12 -1.31
CA ALA A 840 38.53 9.53 -2.25
C ALA A 840 39.16 9.12 -3.58
N ALA A 841 38.64 8.05 -4.18
CA ALA A 841 38.82 7.79 -5.60
C ALA A 841 37.76 8.59 -6.37
N PHE A 842 38.20 9.52 -7.22
CA PHE A 842 37.34 10.35 -8.05
C PHE A 842 37.35 9.86 -9.50
N LEU A 843 36.17 9.61 -10.05
CA LEU A 843 35.98 9.24 -11.45
C LEU A 843 35.10 10.30 -12.15
N PRO A 844 35.70 11.25 -12.88
CA PRO A 844 34.94 12.28 -13.59
C PRO A 844 34.11 11.72 -14.76
N GLY A 845 34.42 10.51 -15.22
CA GLY A 845 33.69 9.85 -16.31
C GLY A 845 32.37 9.22 -15.89
N ASP A 846 32.16 9.00 -14.59
CA ASP A 846 30.91 8.43 -14.07
C ASP A 846 29.77 9.44 -14.21
N CYS A 847 28.57 8.92 -14.43
CA CYS A 847 27.39 9.70 -14.74
C CYS A 847 26.16 9.18 -14.01
N GLN A 848 25.12 10.02 -13.94
CA GLN A 848 23.83 9.68 -13.39
C GLN A 848 22.76 9.82 -14.47
N LEU A 849 21.73 8.97 -14.40
CA LEU A 849 20.51 9.11 -15.16
C LEU A 849 19.29 9.01 -14.23
N ASP A 850 18.13 9.42 -14.72
CA ASP A 850 16.87 9.15 -14.07
C ASP A 850 16.28 7.86 -14.63
N ALA A 851 16.09 6.85 -13.77
CA ALA A 851 15.65 5.54 -14.22
C ALA A 851 14.28 5.56 -14.91
N HIS A 852 13.34 6.39 -14.43
CA HIS A 852 12.02 6.50 -15.02
C HIS A 852 12.08 7.19 -16.39
N ARG A 853 12.82 8.29 -16.52
CA ARG A 853 12.98 9.00 -17.81
C ARG A 853 13.73 8.16 -18.84
N ALA A 854 14.83 7.50 -18.44
CA ALA A 854 15.58 6.63 -19.33
C ALA A 854 14.75 5.45 -19.84
N VAL A 855 13.95 4.82 -18.96
CA VAL A 855 13.02 3.75 -19.34
C VAL A 855 11.90 4.27 -20.24
N ASP A 856 11.32 5.43 -19.94
CA ASP A 856 10.28 6.04 -20.79
C ASP A 856 10.81 6.37 -22.19
N LEU A 857 12.04 6.89 -22.30
CA LEU A 857 12.72 7.11 -23.58
C LEU A 857 12.88 5.80 -24.38
N ILE A 858 13.38 4.74 -23.73
CA ILE A 858 13.55 3.42 -24.36
C ILE A 858 12.19 2.85 -24.79
N LEU A 859 11.17 2.95 -23.93
CA LEU A 859 9.84 2.45 -24.21
C LEU A 859 9.20 3.19 -25.39
N LYS A 860 9.30 4.53 -25.42
CA LYS A 860 8.88 5.35 -26.56
C LYS A 860 9.60 4.92 -27.83
N ALA A 861 10.92 4.72 -27.80
CA ALA A 861 11.68 4.25 -28.95
C ALA A 861 11.15 2.89 -29.46
N ASN A 862 10.89 1.94 -28.56
CA ASN A 862 10.34 0.63 -28.92
C ASN A 862 8.93 0.75 -29.54
N ARG A 863 8.08 1.62 -29.00
CA ARG A 863 6.71 1.86 -29.49
C ARG A 863 6.63 2.37 -30.92
N HIS A 864 7.69 3.00 -31.45
CA HIS A 864 7.75 3.39 -32.87
C HIS A 864 7.67 2.19 -33.82
N PHE A 865 7.91 0.97 -33.33
CA PHE A 865 7.82 -0.26 -34.11
C PHE A 865 6.43 -0.94 -34.05
N ILE A 866 5.48 -0.41 -33.26
CA ILE A 866 4.10 -0.93 -33.20
C ILE A 866 3.40 -0.75 -34.55
N SER A 867 3.55 0.43 -35.19
CA SER A 867 2.96 0.71 -36.51
C SER A 867 3.52 -0.20 -37.61
N LYS A 868 4.71 -0.78 -37.39
CA LYS A 868 5.35 -1.76 -38.27
C LYS A 868 4.96 -3.20 -37.92
N GLY A 869 4.11 -3.42 -36.91
CA GLY A 869 3.72 -4.75 -36.42
C GLY A 869 4.85 -5.53 -35.74
N ARG A 870 5.94 -4.85 -35.37
CA ARG A 870 7.17 -5.49 -34.86
C ARG A 870 7.33 -5.41 -33.35
N TYR A 871 6.44 -4.72 -32.63
CA TYR A 871 6.51 -4.60 -31.19
C TYR A 871 5.14 -4.66 -30.53
N ALA A 872 5.05 -5.32 -29.37
CA ALA A 872 3.84 -5.38 -28.55
C ALA A 872 4.19 -5.42 -27.06
N GLU A 873 3.29 -4.88 -26.23
CA GLU A 873 3.45 -4.77 -24.77
C GLU A 873 2.27 -5.45 -24.06
N PHE A 874 2.58 -6.30 -23.07
CA PHE A 874 1.61 -7.03 -22.28
C PHE A 874 1.88 -6.80 -20.78
N PHE A 875 1.44 -5.64 -20.28
CA PHE A 875 1.58 -5.26 -18.87
C PHE A 875 0.39 -5.73 -18.03
N TYR A 876 0.60 -5.89 -16.72
CA TYR A 876 -0.38 -6.52 -15.81
C TYR A 876 -0.82 -7.91 -16.28
N ASP A 877 0.11 -8.67 -16.85
CA ASP A 877 -0.15 -9.98 -17.44
C ASP A 877 0.97 -10.97 -17.09
N PRO A 878 0.97 -11.51 -15.86
CA PRO A 878 2.03 -12.39 -15.40
C PRO A 878 2.13 -13.65 -16.26
N VAL A 879 3.37 -14.03 -16.62
CA VAL A 879 3.66 -15.32 -17.24
C VAL A 879 3.46 -16.42 -16.21
N THR A 880 2.72 -17.46 -16.59
CA THR A 880 2.34 -18.57 -15.71
C THR A 880 2.94 -19.90 -16.16
N THR A 881 3.19 -20.10 -17.46
CA THR A 881 3.65 -21.40 -17.99
C THR A 881 4.41 -21.25 -19.31
N LEU A 882 5.36 -22.15 -19.57
CA LEU A 882 6.00 -22.30 -20.89
C LEU A 882 5.22 -23.29 -21.75
N ILE A 883 5.02 -22.95 -23.02
CA ILE A 883 4.32 -23.81 -23.99
C ILE A 883 5.37 -24.64 -24.72
N ARG A 884 5.17 -25.96 -24.78
CA ARG A 884 6.14 -26.91 -25.36
C ARG A 884 5.51 -27.76 -26.46
N THR A 885 6.34 -28.21 -27.39
CA THR A 885 5.99 -29.26 -28.36
C THR A 885 6.08 -30.64 -27.71
N GLY A 886 5.02 -31.05 -26.99
CA GLY A 886 5.01 -32.31 -26.23
C GLY A 886 5.70 -32.20 -24.85
N SER A 887 5.91 -33.33 -24.17
CA SER A 887 6.35 -33.37 -22.76
C SER A 887 7.81 -32.96 -22.54
N SER A 888 8.68 -33.07 -23.55
CA SER A 888 10.11 -32.70 -23.47
C SER A 888 10.60 -31.83 -24.64
N GLY A 889 9.70 -31.37 -25.53
CA GLY A 889 10.08 -30.67 -26.75
C GLY A 889 10.43 -29.19 -26.58
N LYS A 890 10.79 -28.57 -27.72
CA LYS A 890 11.15 -27.15 -27.83
C LYS A 890 10.05 -26.27 -27.22
N VAL A 891 10.46 -25.26 -26.47
CA VAL A 891 9.54 -24.23 -25.97
C VAL A 891 9.12 -23.36 -27.15
N ILE A 892 7.83 -23.25 -27.40
CA ILE A 892 7.25 -22.52 -28.55
C ILE A 892 6.53 -21.25 -28.13
N GLY A 893 6.48 -20.93 -26.84
CA GLY A 893 5.84 -19.72 -26.36
C GLY A 893 5.67 -19.67 -24.85
N VAL A 894 4.99 -18.64 -24.38
CA VAL A 894 4.61 -18.44 -22.98
C VAL A 894 3.10 -18.27 -22.88
N LYS A 895 2.53 -18.81 -21.80
CA LYS A 895 1.14 -18.55 -21.40
C LYS A 895 1.15 -17.52 -20.28
N THR A 896 0.25 -16.56 -20.38
CA THR A 896 0.01 -15.55 -19.35
C THR A 896 -1.38 -15.74 -18.75
N ALA A 897 -1.78 -14.89 -17.82
CA ALA A 897 -3.15 -14.91 -17.29
C ALA A 897 -4.21 -14.58 -18.35
N LYS A 898 -3.86 -13.75 -19.36
CA LYS A 898 -4.81 -13.22 -20.35
C LYS A 898 -4.53 -13.65 -21.80
N ASN A 899 -3.29 -14.04 -22.11
CA ASN A 899 -2.81 -14.21 -23.48
C ASN A 899 -1.99 -15.50 -23.65
N THR A 900 -1.83 -15.88 -24.91
CA THR A 900 -0.88 -16.91 -25.32
C THR A 900 0.05 -16.31 -26.37
N LEU A 901 1.34 -16.23 -26.03
CA LEU A 901 2.36 -15.59 -26.86
C LEU A 901 3.31 -16.66 -27.40
N PHE A 902 3.18 -17.00 -28.67
CA PHE A 902 4.08 -17.90 -29.37
C PHE A 902 5.39 -17.18 -29.75
N CYS A 903 6.50 -17.91 -29.69
CA CYS A 903 7.83 -17.43 -30.07
C CYS A 903 8.43 -18.27 -31.20
N ASN A 904 9.01 -17.63 -32.22
CA ASN A 904 9.71 -18.34 -33.29
C ASN A 904 11.18 -18.60 -32.96
N LYS A 905 11.87 -17.60 -32.37
CA LYS A 905 13.32 -17.63 -32.13
C LYS A 905 13.70 -17.82 -30.68
N ALA A 906 13.31 -16.90 -29.79
CA ALA A 906 13.83 -16.89 -28.42
C ALA A 906 12.83 -16.38 -27.37
N ILE A 907 12.93 -16.90 -26.15
CA ILE A 907 12.29 -16.37 -24.95
C ILE A 907 13.39 -15.91 -23.99
N ILE A 908 13.32 -14.67 -23.53
CA ILE A 908 14.30 -14.10 -22.59
C ILE A 908 13.62 -13.85 -21.25
N VAL A 909 14.10 -14.48 -20.19
CA VAL A 909 13.65 -14.24 -18.81
C VAL A 909 14.52 -13.17 -18.17
N ALA A 910 13.97 -11.97 -18.06
CA ALA A 910 14.56 -10.77 -17.46
C ALA A 910 13.70 -10.24 -16.29
N ALA A 911 13.10 -11.15 -15.52
CA ALA A 911 12.11 -10.86 -14.48
C ALA A 911 12.72 -10.42 -13.13
N GLY A 912 13.94 -9.88 -13.12
CA GLY A 912 14.62 -9.42 -11.91
C GLY A 912 14.70 -10.50 -10.83
N CYS A 913 14.43 -10.14 -9.56
CA CYS A 913 14.52 -11.07 -8.42
C CYS A 913 13.47 -12.19 -8.46
N TRP A 914 12.44 -12.07 -9.29
CA TRP A 914 11.44 -13.13 -9.52
C TRP A 914 11.90 -14.18 -10.53
N SER A 915 13.04 -14.00 -11.19
CA SER A 915 13.52 -14.93 -12.22
C SER A 915 13.78 -16.33 -11.64
N GLY A 916 14.34 -16.43 -10.43
CA GLY A 916 14.61 -17.72 -9.78
C GLY A 916 13.33 -18.52 -9.52
N SER A 917 12.35 -17.90 -8.84
CA SER A 917 11.05 -18.54 -8.57
C SER A 917 10.27 -18.84 -9.85
N LEU A 918 10.28 -17.92 -10.81
CA LEU A 918 9.60 -18.10 -12.08
C LEU A 918 10.19 -19.28 -12.86
N VAL A 919 11.51 -19.37 -12.97
CA VAL A 919 12.21 -20.50 -13.61
C VAL A 919 11.84 -21.81 -12.91
N GLN A 920 11.88 -21.85 -11.57
CA GLN A 920 11.52 -23.05 -10.82
C GLN A 920 10.09 -23.53 -11.11
N ASP A 921 9.13 -22.61 -11.19
CA ASP A 921 7.74 -22.93 -11.50
C ASP A 921 7.55 -23.33 -12.96
N LEU A 922 8.18 -22.62 -13.90
CA LEU A 922 8.12 -22.91 -15.33
C LEU A 922 8.77 -24.24 -15.73
N PHE A 923 9.71 -24.75 -14.92
CA PHE A 923 10.47 -25.97 -15.20
C PHE A 923 10.10 -27.18 -14.34
N ARG A 924 9.19 -27.02 -13.38
CA ARG A 924 8.75 -28.08 -12.44
C ARG A 924 8.42 -29.41 -13.12
N ASP A 925 7.75 -29.37 -14.26
CA ASP A 925 7.26 -30.56 -14.99
C ASP A 925 8.18 -31.01 -16.14
N SER A 926 9.35 -30.38 -16.29
CA SER A 926 10.22 -30.57 -17.46
C SER A 926 11.38 -31.54 -17.27
N GLY A 927 11.59 -32.04 -16.05
CA GLY A 927 12.74 -32.88 -15.70
C GLY A 927 14.09 -32.15 -15.68
N ILE A 928 14.12 -30.85 -16.02
CA ILE A 928 15.31 -30.01 -15.94
C ILE A 928 15.39 -29.43 -14.52
N VAL A 929 16.38 -29.87 -13.76
CA VAL A 929 16.73 -29.26 -12.46
C VAL A 929 17.75 -28.15 -12.73
N LEU A 930 17.24 -26.93 -12.84
CA LEU A 930 18.07 -25.73 -12.96
C LEU A 930 18.01 -24.93 -11.66
N ASP A 931 19.16 -24.77 -11.00
CA ASP A 931 19.27 -23.89 -9.84
C ASP A 931 19.72 -22.50 -10.32
N VAL A 932 18.81 -21.52 -10.22
CA VAL A 932 19.08 -20.10 -10.49
C VAL A 932 18.95 -19.38 -9.15
N PRO A 933 20.03 -19.26 -8.36
CA PRO A 933 19.97 -18.82 -6.97
C PRO A 933 19.83 -17.30 -6.82
N VAL A 934 19.02 -16.67 -7.69
CA VAL A 934 18.68 -15.25 -7.61
C VAL A 934 17.81 -15.04 -6.38
N LYS A 935 18.29 -14.22 -5.44
CA LYS A 935 17.56 -13.88 -4.21
C LYS A 935 17.16 -12.41 -4.23
N PRO A 936 15.98 -12.04 -3.71
CA PRO A 936 15.64 -10.64 -3.49
C PRO A 936 16.48 -10.08 -2.32
N ARG A 937 17.25 -9.02 -2.59
CA ARG A 937 17.96 -8.27 -1.56
C ARG A 937 17.35 -6.87 -1.45
N LYS A 938 16.59 -6.65 -0.38
CA LYS A 938 15.88 -5.40 -0.10
C LYS A 938 16.88 -4.26 0.11
N GLY A 939 16.52 -3.07 -0.35
CA GLY A 939 17.24 -1.84 -0.08
C GLY A 939 16.34 -0.63 -0.04
N HIS A 940 16.63 0.24 0.92
CA HIS A 940 15.93 1.50 1.14
C HIS A 940 16.82 2.67 0.69
N LEU A 941 16.19 3.69 0.11
CA LEU A 941 16.75 5.03 -0.10
C LEU A 941 15.79 6.05 0.50
N LEU A 942 16.34 7.02 1.21
CA LEU A 942 15.65 8.20 1.72
C LEU A 942 15.82 9.35 0.73
N VAL A 943 14.72 9.89 0.24
CA VAL A 943 14.68 11.03 -0.69
C VAL A 943 14.10 12.23 0.02
N LEU A 944 14.77 13.37 -0.03
CA LEU A 944 14.37 14.60 0.64
C LEU A 944 14.13 15.71 -0.39
N LYS A 945 12.89 16.19 -0.45
CA LYS A 945 12.44 17.22 -1.41
C LYS A 945 12.70 18.62 -0.85
N ASN A 946 13.12 19.53 -1.72
CA ASN A 946 13.44 20.93 -1.38
C ASN A 946 14.42 21.06 -0.19
N PHE A 947 15.43 20.20 -0.15
CA PHE A 947 16.40 20.14 0.93
C PHE A 947 17.65 20.96 0.60
N ASN A 948 17.69 22.22 1.06
CA ASN A 948 18.76 23.17 0.71
C ASN A 948 19.95 23.18 1.70
N PHE A 949 19.91 22.37 2.76
CA PHE A 949 20.97 22.35 3.78
C PHE A 949 22.24 21.62 3.33
N LEU A 950 22.11 20.77 2.30
CA LEU A 950 23.20 19.99 1.75
C LEU A 950 23.36 20.29 0.27
N GLN A 951 24.54 20.79 -0.10
CA GLN A 951 24.97 20.92 -1.48
C GLN A 951 25.93 19.78 -1.80
N LEU A 952 25.63 19.02 -2.85
CA LEU A 952 26.45 17.91 -3.37
C LEU A 952 26.72 18.16 -4.85
N ASN A 953 27.98 18.05 -5.26
CA ASN A 953 28.37 18.24 -6.66
C ASN A 953 28.51 16.90 -7.41
N HIS A 954 28.86 15.83 -6.68
CA HIS A 954 29.13 14.49 -7.22
C HIS A 954 28.28 13.45 -6.50
N GLY A 955 28.18 12.25 -7.10
CA GLY A 955 27.61 11.09 -6.43
C GLY A 955 28.65 10.49 -5.51
N MET A 956 28.25 10.19 -4.28
CA MET A 956 29.16 9.73 -3.23
C MET A 956 28.77 8.33 -2.77
N MET A 957 29.78 7.52 -2.45
CA MET A 957 29.64 6.18 -1.87
C MET A 957 30.78 5.95 -0.87
N GLU A 958 30.47 5.42 0.30
CA GLU A 958 31.51 4.99 1.25
C GLU A 958 32.21 3.70 0.79
N ALA A 959 33.49 3.54 1.11
CA ALA A 959 34.27 2.35 0.77
C ALA A 959 33.71 1.06 1.40
N GLY A 960 33.24 1.12 2.65
CA GLY A 960 32.61 -0.01 3.36
C GLY A 960 31.38 -0.61 2.66
N TYR A 961 30.76 0.11 1.72
CA TYR A 961 29.69 -0.40 0.87
C TYR A 961 30.10 -1.67 0.09
N LEU A 962 31.40 -1.85 -0.19
CA LEU A 962 31.95 -2.95 -0.97
C LEU A 962 32.04 -4.24 -0.17
N ASP A 963 32.39 -4.17 1.10
CA ASP A 963 32.50 -5.34 1.99
C ASP A 963 31.13 -6.04 2.13
N HIS A 964 30.05 -5.27 2.10
CA HIS A 964 28.67 -5.77 2.14
C HIS A 964 28.17 -6.34 0.79
N LYS A 965 28.87 -6.13 -0.34
CA LYS A 965 28.55 -6.82 -1.61
C LYS A 965 29.00 -8.28 -1.58
N THR A 966 30.14 -8.56 -0.96
CA THR A 966 30.84 -9.85 -0.97
C THR A 966 30.66 -10.69 0.30
N ALA A 967 30.03 -10.15 1.35
CA ALA A 967 29.72 -10.86 2.59
C ALA A 967 28.88 -12.12 2.32
N THR A 968 29.59 -13.20 2.05
CA THR A 968 29.15 -14.58 2.12
C THR A 968 29.45 -15.00 3.56
N GLN A 969 28.50 -15.62 4.25
CA GLN A 969 28.64 -16.06 5.65
C GLN A 969 30.03 -16.66 5.92
N LEU A 970 30.88 -15.92 6.63
CA LEU A 970 32.08 -16.41 7.28
C LEU A 970 32.09 -15.83 8.70
N PRO A 971 32.33 -16.67 9.73
CA PRO A 971 32.40 -16.20 11.11
C PRO A 971 33.78 -15.59 11.43
N ASP A 972 33.75 -14.66 12.39
CA ASP A 972 34.86 -14.14 13.22
C ASP A 972 35.76 -13.02 12.66
N THR A 973 35.58 -11.79 13.17
CA THR A 973 36.35 -11.29 14.34
C THR A 973 35.95 -9.85 14.74
N SER A 974 35.44 -9.74 15.98
CA SER A 974 35.50 -8.59 16.90
C SER A 974 35.17 -7.16 16.41
N THR A 975 33.96 -6.64 16.71
CA THR A 975 33.74 -5.63 17.79
C THR A 975 32.25 -5.29 17.98
N SER A 976 31.86 -5.15 19.27
CA SER A 976 30.63 -4.58 19.88
C SER A 976 29.23 -5.16 19.57
N VAL A 977 28.75 -5.96 20.52
CA VAL A 977 27.39 -6.05 21.09
C VAL A 977 26.23 -5.49 20.24
N ILE A 978 25.62 -6.34 19.41
CA ILE A 978 24.24 -6.18 18.92
C ILE A 978 23.57 -7.57 19.01
N SER A 979 22.31 -7.59 19.43
CA SER A 979 21.47 -8.76 19.64
C SER A 979 21.34 -9.65 18.38
N ASP A 980 21.11 -10.95 18.58
CA ASP A 980 21.09 -12.02 17.57
C ASP A 980 20.06 -11.87 16.40
N HIS A 981 19.30 -10.77 16.34
CA HIS A 981 18.34 -10.49 15.26
C HIS A 981 18.91 -9.66 14.09
N ASP A 982 20.08 -9.03 14.23
CA ASP A 982 20.59 -8.01 13.28
C ASP A 982 21.67 -8.48 12.29
N GLN A 983 22.03 -9.77 12.26
CA GLN A 983 23.19 -10.25 11.48
C GLN A 983 23.08 -10.11 9.93
N ASN A 984 21.97 -9.61 9.37
CA ASN A 984 21.75 -9.49 7.93
C ASN A 984 21.38 -8.08 7.41
N LEU A 985 21.27 -7.06 8.28
CA LEU A 985 21.04 -5.67 7.87
C LEU A 985 22.37 -4.92 7.81
N SER A 986 22.69 -4.35 6.65
CA SER A 986 23.85 -3.44 6.51
C SER A 986 23.40 -2.08 5.99
N ILE A 987 23.90 -1.02 6.59
CA ILE A 987 23.67 0.38 6.20
C ILE A 987 24.99 0.98 5.76
N SER A 988 24.99 1.61 4.59
CA SER A 988 26.19 2.24 4.05
C SER A 988 25.86 3.56 3.41
N MET A 989 26.68 4.59 3.62
CA MET A 989 26.44 5.92 3.06
C MET A 989 26.62 5.93 1.54
N THR A 990 25.59 6.47 0.88
CA THR A 990 25.56 6.93 -0.50
C THR A 990 24.73 8.21 -0.54
N ALA A 991 25.18 9.21 -1.29
CA ALA A 991 24.52 10.50 -1.38
C ALA A 991 24.60 11.07 -2.79
N THR A 992 23.49 11.62 -3.29
CA THR A 992 23.43 12.26 -4.61
C THR A 992 22.25 13.23 -4.72
N ILE A 993 22.26 14.08 -5.75
CA ILE A 993 21.12 14.92 -6.14
C ILE A 993 20.43 14.34 -7.38
N ASP A 994 19.17 13.93 -7.27
CA ASP A 994 18.40 13.38 -8.38
C ASP A 994 18.09 14.43 -9.48
N SER A 995 17.50 13.99 -10.59
CA SER A 995 17.21 14.86 -11.74
C SER A 995 16.27 16.04 -11.43
N MET A 996 15.54 15.98 -10.31
CA MET A 996 14.60 16.99 -9.83
C MET A 996 15.19 17.90 -8.75
N GLY A 997 16.46 17.69 -8.36
CA GLY A 997 17.10 18.49 -7.32
C GLY A 997 16.90 17.95 -5.90
N ASN A 998 16.33 16.75 -5.73
CA ASN A 998 16.14 16.17 -4.41
C ASN A 998 17.41 15.47 -3.93
N VAL A 999 17.68 15.54 -2.62
CA VAL A 999 18.77 14.78 -2.00
C VAL A 999 18.33 13.33 -1.85
N VAL A 1000 19.13 12.39 -2.34
CA VAL A 1000 18.91 10.95 -2.20
C VAL A 1000 20.02 10.38 -1.32
N LEU A 1001 19.64 9.94 -0.13
CA LEU A 1001 20.47 9.27 0.84
C LEU A 1001 20.15 7.78 0.85
N GLY A 1002 21.16 6.97 1.10
CA GLY A 1002 20.99 5.54 1.20
C GLY A 1002 22.30 4.88 1.55
N SER A 1003 22.42 3.57 1.47
CA SER A 1003 21.35 2.61 1.27
C SER A 1003 21.45 1.48 2.26
N SER A 1004 20.31 0.84 2.55
CA SER A 1004 20.30 -0.42 3.28
C SER A 1004 20.40 -1.64 2.35
N ARG A 1005 20.79 -2.76 2.94
CA ARG A 1005 20.86 -4.08 2.32
C ARG A 1005 20.43 -5.13 3.33
N GLN A 1006 19.39 -5.88 3.00
CA GLN A 1006 18.81 -6.89 3.87
C GLN A 1006 18.22 -8.03 3.05
N PHE A 1007 18.37 -9.27 3.54
CA PHE A 1007 17.63 -10.41 3.03
C PHE A 1007 16.31 -10.54 3.80
N ALA A 1008 15.26 -9.90 3.27
CA ALA A 1008 13.91 -9.88 3.86
C ALA A 1008 12.88 -10.56 2.94
N GLY A 1009 13.33 -11.49 2.10
CA GLY A 1009 12.48 -12.09 1.05
C GLY A 1009 11.96 -11.03 0.08
N PHE A 1010 10.69 -11.15 -0.32
CA PHE A 1010 10.02 -10.22 -1.22
C PHE A 1010 9.30 -9.06 -0.50
N ASN A 1011 9.56 -8.84 0.79
CA ASN A 1011 8.97 -7.72 1.54
C ASN A 1011 9.47 -6.37 0.99
N THR A 1012 8.54 -5.48 0.64
CA THR A 1012 8.81 -4.11 0.18
C THR A 1012 8.24 -3.03 1.11
N GLU A 1013 7.80 -3.40 2.30
CA GLU A 1013 7.31 -2.45 3.31
C GLU A 1013 8.44 -1.54 3.78
N THR A 1014 8.12 -0.32 4.17
CA THR A 1014 9.11 0.63 4.69
C THR A 1014 9.31 0.44 6.18
N GLU A 1015 10.56 0.40 6.63
CA GLU A 1015 10.92 0.26 8.04
C GLU A 1015 11.51 1.57 8.56
N GLU A 1016 10.82 2.24 9.49
CA GLU A 1016 11.25 3.54 10.05
C GLU A 1016 12.61 3.44 10.76
N SER A 1017 12.87 2.32 11.46
CA SER A 1017 14.17 2.04 12.07
C SER A 1017 15.31 2.07 11.05
N VAL A 1018 15.11 1.47 9.87
CA VAL A 1018 16.11 1.45 8.78
C VAL A 1018 16.30 2.85 8.19
N ILE A 1019 15.24 3.66 8.10
CA ILE A 1019 15.32 5.04 7.62
C ILE A 1019 16.11 5.90 8.60
N ASN A 1020 15.86 5.75 9.91
CA ASN A 1020 16.63 6.43 10.96
C ASN A 1020 18.11 6.05 10.89
N LEU A 1021 18.43 4.77 10.72
CA LEU A 1021 19.83 4.33 10.56
C LEU A 1021 20.49 4.90 9.29
N ILE A 1022 19.75 5.06 8.18
CA ILE A 1022 20.26 5.73 6.97
C ILE A 1022 20.54 7.20 7.25
N TRP A 1023 19.65 7.89 7.97
CA TRP A 1023 19.82 9.28 8.37
C TRP A 1023 21.02 9.45 9.29
N GLU A 1024 21.13 8.62 10.34
CA GLU A 1024 22.28 8.57 11.25
C GLU A 1024 23.59 8.33 10.52
N ARG A 1025 23.61 7.36 9.61
CA ARG A 1025 24.80 7.09 8.80
C ARG A 1025 25.14 8.26 7.89
N ALA A 1026 24.17 9.03 7.39
CA ALA A 1026 24.44 10.25 6.63
C ALA A 1026 25.01 11.37 7.52
N MET A 1027 24.56 11.49 8.78
CA MET A 1027 25.08 12.47 9.75
C MET A 1027 26.57 12.26 10.09
N ASP A 1028 27.08 11.03 9.94
CA ASP A 1028 28.50 10.73 10.07
C ASP A 1028 29.38 11.37 8.98
N PHE A 1029 28.80 11.61 7.80
CA PHE A 1029 29.49 12.20 6.65
C PHE A 1029 29.12 13.67 6.44
N PHE A 1030 27.96 14.10 6.92
CA PHE A 1030 27.44 15.46 6.74
C PHE A 1030 26.98 16.04 8.08
N PRO A 1031 27.87 16.69 8.85
CA PRO A 1031 27.57 17.16 10.20
C PRO A 1031 26.40 18.13 10.28
N LYS A 1032 26.16 18.93 9.23
CA LYS A 1032 25.02 19.85 9.12
C LYS A 1032 23.67 19.16 9.25
N LEU A 1033 23.58 17.85 8.94
CA LEU A 1033 22.34 17.10 9.12
C LEU A 1033 21.96 16.92 10.61
N ARG A 1034 22.91 17.06 11.54
CA ARG A 1034 22.66 17.00 12.99
C ARG A 1034 21.92 18.22 13.53
N GLU A 1035 21.91 19.32 12.77
CA GLU A 1035 21.20 20.55 13.13
C GLU A 1035 19.70 20.46 12.85
N GLN A 1036 19.21 19.33 12.31
CA GLN A 1036 17.84 19.13 11.87
C GLN A 1036 17.31 17.78 12.37
N THR A 1037 16.01 17.67 12.60
CA THR A 1037 15.39 16.39 12.97
C THR A 1037 14.73 15.78 11.74
N LEU A 1038 14.86 14.46 11.55
CA LEU A 1038 14.23 13.78 10.42
C LEU A 1038 12.68 13.94 10.42
N SER A 1039 12.08 14.12 11.60
CA SER A 1039 10.65 14.43 11.78
C SER A 1039 10.21 15.70 11.06
N ASP A 1040 11.09 16.69 10.93
CA ASP A 1040 10.79 18.00 10.33
C ASP A 1040 10.52 17.88 8.81
N PHE A 1041 10.87 16.73 8.23
CA PHE A 1041 10.74 16.46 6.79
C PHE A 1041 9.74 15.34 6.48
N ILE A 1042 8.89 14.90 7.41
CA ILE A 1042 7.94 13.79 7.18
C ILE A 1042 7.08 14.01 5.92
N GLU A 1043 6.60 15.23 5.70
CA GLU A 1043 5.77 15.57 4.51
C GLU A 1043 6.59 15.76 3.23
N ARG A 1044 7.91 15.95 3.34
CA ARG A 1044 8.84 16.23 2.23
C ARG A 1044 9.81 15.09 1.95
N ARG A 1045 9.73 14.01 2.72
CA ARG A 1045 10.54 12.80 2.51
C ARG A 1045 9.75 11.76 1.72
N GLU A 1046 10.47 10.98 0.95
CA GLU A 1046 9.97 9.82 0.22
C GLU A 1046 10.96 8.67 0.43
N VAL A 1047 10.45 7.46 0.57
CA VAL A 1047 11.29 6.28 0.78
C VAL A 1047 11.12 5.37 -0.42
N ARG A 1048 12.22 5.09 -1.12
CA ARG A 1048 12.24 4.14 -2.22
C ARG A 1048 12.72 2.80 -1.71
N VAL A 1049 11.91 1.75 -1.91
CA VAL A 1049 12.26 0.37 -1.55
C VAL A 1049 12.38 -0.47 -2.81
N GLY A 1050 13.54 -1.10 -2.99
CA GLY A 1050 13.85 -1.94 -4.15
C GLY A 1050 14.35 -3.32 -3.77
N LEU A 1051 13.93 -4.35 -4.52
CA LEU A 1051 14.42 -5.72 -4.38
C LEU A 1051 15.49 -6.00 -5.44
N ARG A 1052 16.76 -5.86 -5.06
CA ARG A 1052 17.90 -6.12 -5.95
C ARG A 1052 17.95 -7.63 -6.30
N PRO A 1053 18.10 -8.02 -7.57
CA PRO A 1053 18.29 -9.42 -7.95
C PRO A 1053 19.71 -9.86 -7.60
N TYR A 1054 19.93 -10.30 -6.36
CA TYR A 1054 21.23 -10.70 -5.84
C TYR A 1054 21.60 -12.10 -6.32
N MET A 1055 22.86 -12.24 -6.75
CA MET A 1055 23.49 -13.52 -7.09
C MET A 1055 24.64 -13.80 -6.11
N PRO A 1056 24.76 -15.03 -5.56
CA PRO A 1056 25.80 -15.37 -4.59
C PRO A 1056 27.24 -15.20 -5.10
N ASP A 1057 27.47 -15.45 -6.38
CA ASP A 1057 28.80 -15.29 -7.02
C ASP A 1057 29.10 -13.85 -7.45
N GLY A 1058 28.17 -12.92 -7.19
CA GLY A 1058 28.29 -11.50 -7.52
C GLY A 1058 28.17 -11.16 -9.01
N LYS A 1059 27.83 -12.12 -9.87
CA LYS A 1059 27.76 -11.93 -11.33
C LYS A 1059 26.32 -12.10 -11.83
N PRO A 1060 25.90 -11.35 -12.86
CA PRO A 1060 24.63 -11.63 -13.51
C PRO A 1060 24.69 -12.97 -14.24
N VAL A 1061 23.55 -13.63 -14.36
CA VAL A 1061 23.38 -14.86 -15.15
C VAL A 1061 22.80 -14.45 -16.50
N ILE A 1062 23.58 -14.65 -17.57
CA ILE A 1062 23.26 -14.24 -18.94
C ILE A 1062 23.60 -15.38 -19.89
N GLY A 1063 22.59 -15.94 -20.54
CA GLY A 1063 22.81 -16.96 -21.57
C GLY A 1063 21.69 -18.00 -21.67
N PRO A 1064 21.86 -18.97 -22.58
CA PRO A 1064 20.87 -20.02 -22.81
C PRO A 1064 20.74 -20.96 -21.62
N VAL A 1065 19.51 -21.38 -21.35
CA VAL A 1065 19.21 -22.41 -20.35
C VAL A 1065 19.69 -23.77 -20.86
N PRO A 1066 20.52 -24.51 -20.10
CA PRO A 1066 20.95 -25.85 -20.47
C PRO A 1066 19.76 -26.77 -20.76
N GLY A 1067 19.77 -27.39 -21.94
CA GLY A 1067 18.66 -28.23 -22.43
C GLY A 1067 17.54 -27.48 -23.14
N LEU A 1068 17.52 -26.14 -23.11
CA LEU A 1068 16.53 -25.29 -23.78
C LEU A 1068 17.22 -24.13 -24.49
N SER A 1069 17.84 -24.40 -25.64
CA SER A 1069 18.66 -23.43 -26.38
C SER A 1069 17.93 -22.16 -26.80
N ASN A 1070 16.60 -22.19 -26.88
CA ASN A 1070 15.77 -21.05 -27.25
C ASN A 1070 15.18 -20.28 -26.05
N VAL A 1071 15.55 -20.64 -24.81
CA VAL A 1071 15.19 -19.91 -23.60
C VAL A 1071 16.48 -19.38 -22.97
N LEU A 1072 16.56 -18.07 -22.76
CA LEU A 1072 17.72 -17.40 -22.18
C LEU A 1072 17.35 -16.75 -20.84
N LEU A 1073 18.31 -16.67 -19.93
CA LEU A 1073 18.23 -15.85 -18.73
C LEU A 1073 19.04 -14.57 -18.93
N ALA A 1074 18.54 -13.46 -18.38
CA ALA A 1074 19.26 -12.19 -18.29
C ALA A 1074 18.84 -11.48 -16.99
N THR A 1075 19.46 -11.87 -15.87
CA THR A 1075 19.08 -11.40 -14.52
C THR A 1075 20.28 -11.42 -13.56
N GLY A 1076 20.08 -11.08 -12.29
CA GLY A 1076 21.12 -11.18 -11.26
C GLY A 1076 22.05 -9.97 -11.17
N HIS A 1077 21.70 -8.85 -11.78
CA HIS A 1077 22.56 -7.65 -11.83
C HIS A 1077 22.71 -6.86 -10.51
N GLU A 1078 22.15 -7.34 -9.39
CA GLU A 1078 22.10 -6.66 -8.08
C GLU A 1078 21.74 -5.17 -8.23
N GLY A 1079 22.53 -4.25 -7.65
CA GLY A 1079 22.41 -2.80 -7.77
C GLY A 1079 23.07 -2.22 -9.02
N GLY A 1080 23.66 -3.05 -9.88
CA GLY A 1080 24.34 -2.65 -11.12
C GLY A 1080 23.47 -2.74 -12.39
N GLY A 1081 22.16 -3.01 -12.25
CA GLY A 1081 21.25 -3.24 -13.38
C GLY A 1081 21.24 -2.12 -14.41
N LEU A 1082 21.18 -0.85 -13.98
CA LEU A 1082 21.27 0.30 -14.90
C LEU A 1082 22.64 0.38 -15.58
N SER A 1083 23.73 0.19 -14.82
CA SER A 1083 25.10 0.29 -15.32
C SER A 1083 25.42 -0.75 -16.39
N MET A 1084 24.80 -1.94 -16.34
CA MET A 1084 25.10 -3.07 -17.24
C MET A 1084 23.99 -3.36 -18.27
N ALA A 1085 22.90 -2.58 -18.30
CA ALA A 1085 21.73 -2.88 -19.11
C ALA A 1085 22.01 -2.96 -20.62
N LEU A 1086 22.64 -1.93 -21.18
CA LEU A 1086 22.87 -1.86 -22.64
C LEU A 1086 23.90 -2.90 -23.09
N GLY A 1087 24.93 -3.16 -22.30
CA GLY A 1087 25.89 -4.24 -22.59
C GLY A 1087 25.24 -5.63 -22.51
N THR A 1088 24.33 -5.84 -21.54
CA THR A 1088 23.55 -7.09 -21.44
C THR A 1088 22.66 -7.26 -22.66
N ALA A 1089 22.03 -6.18 -23.12
CA ALA A 1089 21.18 -6.20 -24.30
C ALA A 1089 21.96 -6.53 -25.59
N GLU A 1090 23.12 -5.92 -25.78
CA GLU A 1090 24.02 -6.22 -26.91
C GLU A 1090 24.45 -7.69 -26.89
N MET A 1091 24.91 -8.19 -25.75
CA MET A 1091 25.31 -9.60 -25.58
C MET A 1091 24.18 -10.58 -25.90
N VAL A 1092 22.98 -10.36 -25.35
CA VAL A 1092 21.82 -11.24 -25.59
C VAL A 1092 21.39 -11.21 -27.06
N ALA A 1093 21.42 -10.04 -27.71
CA ALA A 1093 21.11 -9.94 -29.12
C ALA A 1093 22.14 -10.67 -29.99
N ASP A 1094 23.44 -10.52 -29.69
CA ASP A 1094 24.51 -11.21 -30.41
C ASP A 1094 24.37 -12.73 -30.29
N MET A 1095 24.05 -13.26 -29.10
CA MET A 1095 23.78 -14.70 -28.90
C MET A 1095 22.61 -15.20 -29.76
N VAL A 1096 21.48 -14.48 -29.75
CA VAL A 1096 20.25 -14.92 -30.44
C VAL A 1096 20.35 -14.75 -31.96
N LEU A 1097 21.10 -13.75 -32.43
CA LEU A 1097 21.33 -13.48 -33.86
C LEU A 1097 22.51 -14.28 -34.44
N GLY A 1098 23.39 -14.82 -33.59
CA GLY A 1098 24.61 -15.51 -34.02
C GLY A 1098 25.71 -14.55 -34.50
N ASN A 1099 25.74 -13.33 -33.96
CA ASN A 1099 26.77 -12.35 -34.28
C ASN A 1099 28.08 -12.66 -33.52
N PRO A 1100 29.24 -12.16 -33.98
CA PRO A 1100 30.47 -12.22 -33.22
C PRO A 1100 30.32 -11.52 -31.85
N GLU A 1101 30.70 -12.20 -30.77
CA GLU A 1101 30.60 -11.66 -29.42
C GLU A 1101 31.52 -10.45 -29.22
N LYS A 1102 30.94 -9.29 -28.89
CA LYS A 1102 31.70 -8.10 -28.45
C LYS A 1102 32.11 -8.16 -26.98
N ILE A 1103 31.32 -8.87 -26.17
CA ILE A 1103 31.59 -9.13 -24.77
C ILE A 1103 31.55 -10.64 -24.59
N LYS A 1104 32.60 -11.23 -23.99
CA LYS A 1104 32.68 -12.67 -23.76
C LYS A 1104 31.53 -13.12 -22.86
N SER A 1105 30.72 -14.05 -23.34
CA SER A 1105 29.55 -14.54 -22.60
C SER A 1105 29.86 -15.61 -21.55
N ALA A 1106 30.95 -16.37 -21.76
CA ALA A 1106 31.29 -17.54 -20.95
C ALA A 1106 31.28 -17.31 -19.42
N PRO A 1107 31.74 -16.16 -18.87
CA PRO A 1107 31.70 -15.92 -17.43
C PRO A 1107 30.30 -15.82 -16.82
N PHE A 1108 29.28 -15.55 -17.65
CA PHE A 1108 27.88 -15.33 -17.22
C PHE A 1108 26.97 -16.53 -17.51
N ALA A 1109 27.54 -17.62 -18.05
CA ALA A 1109 26.77 -18.77 -18.51
C ALA A 1109 25.96 -19.42 -17.39
N VAL A 1110 24.77 -19.90 -17.75
CA VAL A 1110 23.86 -20.59 -16.85
C VAL A 1110 24.47 -21.95 -16.45
N GLN A 1111 24.79 -22.14 -15.16
CA GLN A 1111 25.39 -23.39 -14.67
C GLN A 1111 24.34 -24.40 -14.19
N VAL A 1112 24.61 -25.70 -14.41
CA VAL A 1112 23.81 -26.82 -13.85
C VAL A 1112 24.57 -27.42 -12.67
N SER A 1113 23.90 -27.52 -11.52
CA SER A 1113 24.45 -28.00 -10.25
C SER A 1113 24.94 -29.47 -10.26
N ASN A 1114 24.69 -30.25 -11.33
CA ASN A 1114 25.07 -31.66 -11.41
C ASN A 1114 26.50 -31.97 -11.92
N LEU A 1115 27.34 -30.97 -12.25
CA LEU A 1115 28.71 -31.23 -12.73
C LEU A 1115 29.83 -30.85 -11.74
N GLN A 1116 29.55 -30.14 -10.66
CA GLN A 1116 30.58 -29.76 -9.68
C GLN A 1116 30.94 -30.87 -8.68
N ARG A 1117 30.13 -31.92 -8.52
CA ARG A 1117 30.50 -33.08 -7.67
C ARG A 1117 31.45 -34.07 -8.34
N LEU A 1118 31.58 -34.05 -9.66
CA LEU A 1118 32.50 -34.93 -10.41
C LEU A 1118 33.84 -34.25 -10.73
N SER A 1119 33.86 -32.94 -10.98
CA SER A 1119 35.12 -32.22 -11.26
C SER A 1119 36.03 -32.09 -10.04
N ALA A 1120 35.46 -32.03 -8.83
CA ALA A 1120 36.22 -31.96 -7.57
C ALA A 1120 36.89 -33.28 -7.15
N GLN A 1121 36.49 -34.43 -7.73
CA GLN A 1121 37.10 -35.74 -7.46
C GLN A 1121 38.16 -36.14 -8.50
N ILE A 1122 38.25 -35.45 -9.65
CA ILE A 1122 39.19 -35.78 -10.73
C ILE A 1122 40.55 -35.06 -10.57
N HIS A 1123 40.66 -34.05 -9.70
CA HIS A 1123 41.90 -33.30 -9.46
C HIS A 1123 42.73 -33.75 -8.25
N ARG A 1124 42.61 -35.01 -7.82
CA ARG A 1124 43.58 -35.63 -6.91
C ARG A 1124 43.92 -37.04 -7.39
N LEU A 1125 44.94 -37.15 -8.23
CA LEU A 1125 45.97 -38.21 -8.21
C LEU A 1125 47.10 -37.81 -9.20
N PRO A 1126 48.38 -38.07 -8.87
CA PRO A 1126 49.51 -37.64 -9.68
C PRO A 1126 49.73 -38.57 -10.89
N ALA A 1127 50.32 -37.99 -11.93
CA ALA A 1127 50.75 -38.68 -13.15
C ALA A 1127 51.62 -39.90 -12.87
N LEU A 1128 51.40 -41.00 -13.61
CA LEU A 1128 52.42 -41.96 -14.02
C LEU A 1128 51.90 -42.83 -15.18
N SER A 1129 52.88 -43.38 -15.90
CA SER A 1129 52.93 -43.76 -17.31
C SER A 1129 52.39 -45.15 -17.70
N PHE A 1130 52.09 -45.29 -19.00
CA PHE A 1130 52.20 -46.47 -19.88
C PHE A 1130 52.50 -47.85 -19.25
N TYR A 1131 51.67 -48.87 -19.49
CA TYR A 1131 51.93 -50.01 -20.39
C TYR A 1131 50.79 -51.06 -20.39
N SER A 1132 50.82 -51.86 -21.47
CA SER A 1132 49.96 -52.90 -22.04
C SER A 1132 49.51 -54.14 -21.23
N ASN A 1133 48.46 -54.78 -21.79
CA ASN A 1133 48.20 -56.23 -21.95
C ASN A 1133 47.67 -57.10 -20.79
N SER A 1134 46.36 -57.43 -20.92
CA SER A 1134 45.78 -58.77 -21.23
C SER A 1134 46.07 -60.02 -20.36
N LEU A 1135 44.95 -60.72 -20.06
CA LEU A 1135 44.72 -62.18 -19.96
C LEU A 1135 44.62 -62.86 -18.57
N ILE A 1136 43.36 -63.23 -18.24
CA ILE A 1136 42.82 -64.58 -17.94
C ILE A 1136 43.55 -65.47 -16.90
N SER A 1137 42.84 -65.88 -15.83
CA SER A 1137 42.45 -67.31 -15.59
C SER A 1137 41.99 -67.64 -14.15
N ARG A 1138 40.73 -68.10 -14.05
CA ARG A 1138 40.16 -69.23 -13.26
C ARG A 1138 40.34 -69.39 -11.74
N SER A 1139 39.23 -69.07 -11.04
CA SER A 1139 38.33 -69.93 -10.23
C SER A 1139 38.88 -70.99 -9.26
N SER A 1140 38.52 -70.89 -7.96
CA SER A 1140 37.40 -71.65 -7.32
C SER A 1140 37.27 -71.42 -5.79
N VAL A 1141 36.05 -71.03 -5.33
CA VAL A 1141 35.22 -71.56 -4.19
C VAL A 1141 35.86 -71.54 -2.76
N THR A 1142 35.33 -71.01 -1.64
CA THR A 1142 33.97 -70.75 -1.09
C THR A 1142 34.11 -69.84 0.15
N SER A 1143 33.22 -68.86 0.38
CA SER A 1143 32.50 -68.62 1.65
C SER A 1143 31.70 -67.32 1.57
N THR A 1144 30.40 -67.43 1.87
CA THR A 1144 29.32 -66.46 1.68
C THR A 1144 29.38 -65.24 2.61
N SER A 1145 29.32 -64.05 2.02
CA SER A 1145 28.84 -62.82 2.64
C SER A 1145 27.74 -62.22 1.74
N PRO A 1146 26.61 -61.73 2.29
CA PRO A 1146 25.52 -61.24 1.47
C PRO A 1146 25.77 -59.80 1.01
N THR A 1147 25.69 -59.62 -0.30
CA THR A 1147 25.63 -58.34 -1.05
C THR A 1147 24.52 -57.41 -0.56
N SER A 1148 24.79 -56.10 -0.52
CA SER A 1148 23.78 -55.03 -0.53
C SER A 1148 23.80 -54.27 -1.88
N PRO A 1149 22.69 -53.67 -2.35
CA PRO A 1149 22.42 -53.42 -3.77
C PRO A 1149 22.49 -51.93 -4.21
N SER A 1150 22.57 -51.73 -5.53
CA SER A 1150 22.41 -50.48 -6.30
C SER A 1150 21.09 -49.73 -6.02
N PRO A 1151 21.00 -48.38 -6.21
CA PRO A 1151 19.71 -47.71 -6.32
C PRO A 1151 19.47 -47.13 -7.73
N SER A 1152 18.97 -47.97 -8.64
CA SER A 1152 17.98 -47.56 -9.64
C SER A 1152 16.68 -48.32 -9.38
N SER A 1153 15.85 -47.79 -8.49
CA SER A 1153 14.44 -48.12 -8.41
C SER A 1153 13.72 -46.89 -7.89
N SER A 1154 12.50 -46.59 -8.37
CA SER A 1154 11.58 -45.74 -7.62
C SER A 1154 11.63 -46.22 -6.17
N ARG A 1155 12.05 -45.37 -5.21
CA ARG A 1155 12.04 -45.73 -3.79
C ARG A 1155 10.69 -46.36 -3.52
N LYS A 1156 10.67 -47.64 -3.12
CA LYS A 1156 9.43 -48.31 -2.77
C LYS A 1156 8.82 -47.51 -1.63
N VAL A 1157 7.49 -47.51 -1.49
CA VAL A 1157 6.82 -46.78 -0.39
C VAL A 1157 7.45 -47.11 0.98
N SER A 1158 8.02 -48.33 1.13
CA SER A 1158 8.82 -48.77 2.27
C SER A 1158 10.00 -47.88 2.64
N ASP A 1159 10.69 -47.26 1.68
CA ASP A 1159 11.92 -46.49 1.92
C ASP A 1159 11.64 -45.04 2.34
N ARG A 1160 10.35 -44.67 2.40
CA ARG A 1160 9.86 -43.39 2.92
C ARG A 1160 9.17 -43.55 4.28
N ILE A 1161 9.08 -44.78 4.81
CA ILE A 1161 8.42 -45.07 6.08
C ILE A 1161 9.35 -44.73 7.24
N VAL A 1162 8.89 -43.87 8.15
CA VAL A 1162 9.52 -43.59 9.43
C VAL A 1162 8.62 -44.16 10.53
N LYS A 1163 9.08 -45.18 11.24
CA LYS A 1163 8.34 -45.77 12.37
C LYS A 1163 8.71 -45.03 13.66
N LEU A 1164 7.72 -44.68 14.44
CA LEU A 1164 7.85 -43.89 15.67
C LEU A 1164 7.08 -44.60 16.78
N PHE A 1165 7.31 -44.21 18.02
CA PHE A 1165 6.50 -44.63 19.15
C PHE A 1165 5.83 -43.43 19.81
N ALA A 1166 4.51 -43.44 19.86
CA ALA A 1166 3.74 -42.45 20.61
C ALA A 1166 3.23 -43.06 21.91
N ILE A 1167 3.37 -42.34 23.02
CA ILE A 1167 2.79 -42.68 24.31
C ILE A 1167 1.44 -41.98 24.39
N ASP A 1168 0.37 -42.76 24.54
CA ASP A 1168 -0.98 -42.22 24.69
C ASP A 1168 -1.24 -41.68 26.11
N LEU A 1169 -2.42 -41.10 26.30
CA LEU A 1169 -2.87 -40.53 27.57
C LEU A 1169 -2.94 -41.57 28.70
N ASP A 1170 -3.07 -42.85 28.37
CA ASP A 1170 -3.07 -43.95 29.34
C ASP A 1170 -1.64 -44.46 29.65
N GLY A 1171 -0.61 -43.79 29.14
CA GLY A 1171 0.80 -44.17 29.31
C GLY A 1171 1.24 -45.36 28.45
N LYS A 1172 0.41 -45.81 27.50
CA LYS A 1172 0.69 -46.97 26.66
C LYS A 1172 1.45 -46.57 25.40
N LYS A 1173 2.58 -47.23 25.18
CA LYS A 1173 3.44 -47.04 24.00
C LYS A 1173 2.82 -47.72 22.77
N ARG A 1174 2.54 -46.95 21.72
CA ARG A 1174 2.00 -47.40 20.42
C ARG A 1174 3.00 -47.12 19.31
N GLU A 1175 3.23 -48.10 18.43
CA GLU A 1175 4.00 -47.88 17.20
C GLU A 1175 3.11 -47.15 16.18
N ILE A 1176 3.59 -46.03 15.65
CA ILE A 1176 2.92 -45.24 14.61
C ILE A 1176 3.85 -45.09 13.41
N VAL A 1177 3.25 -44.96 12.22
CA VAL A 1177 3.99 -44.92 10.95
C VAL A 1177 3.74 -43.59 10.24
N GLY A 1178 4.82 -42.83 10.05
CA GLY A 1178 4.84 -41.61 9.26
C GLY A 1178 5.61 -41.76 7.96
N LEU A 1179 5.49 -40.77 7.08
CA LEU A 1179 6.29 -40.70 5.86
C LEU A 1179 7.33 -39.59 5.98
N THR A 1180 8.52 -39.80 5.42
CA THR A 1180 9.54 -38.76 5.29
C THR A 1180 8.96 -37.51 4.60
N GLY A 1181 9.14 -36.35 5.22
CA GLY A 1181 8.58 -35.06 4.78
C GLY A 1181 7.21 -34.71 5.37
N HIS A 1182 6.51 -35.65 6.03
CA HIS A 1182 5.31 -35.31 6.80
C HIS A 1182 5.69 -34.67 8.14
N THR A 1183 4.81 -33.82 8.66
CA THR A 1183 4.92 -33.36 10.05
C THR A 1183 4.56 -34.47 11.02
N LEU A 1184 5.10 -34.40 12.24
CA LEU A 1184 4.75 -35.29 13.33
C LEU A 1184 3.26 -35.15 13.68
N LEU A 1185 2.69 -33.95 13.60
CA LEU A 1185 1.26 -33.70 13.80
C LEU A 1185 0.41 -34.53 12.83
N LYS A 1186 0.74 -34.48 11.53
CA LYS A 1186 0.02 -35.26 10.50
C LYS A 1186 0.09 -36.76 10.78
N THR A 1187 1.23 -37.22 11.28
CA THR A 1187 1.45 -38.63 11.63
C THR A 1187 0.64 -39.05 12.87
N LEU A 1188 0.59 -38.20 13.89
CA LEU A 1188 -0.21 -38.42 15.10
C LEU A 1188 -1.72 -38.35 14.82
N ALA A 1189 -2.17 -37.42 13.98
CA ALA A 1189 -3.55 -37.29 13.54
C ALA A 1189 -3.99 -38.52 12.72
N ASN A 1190 -3.17 -39.00 11.79
CA ASN A 1190 -3.43 -40.21 11.02
C ASN A 1190 -3.50 -41.48 11.92
N ALA A 1191 -2.78 -41.49 13.03
CA ALA A 1191 -2.83 -42.55 14.02
C ALA A 1191 -3.98 -42.40 15.03
N GLY A 1192 -4.84 -41.38 14.88
CA GLY A 1192 -5.96 -41.11 15.78
C GLY A 1192 -5.55 -40.68 17.18
N MET A 1193 -4.33 -40.13 17.33
CA MET A 1193 -3.78 -39.70 18.63
C MET A 1193 -4.06 -38.23 18.95
N ILE A 1194 -4.42 -37.44 17.94
CA ILE A 1194 -4.82 -36.04 18.03
C ILE A 1194 -6.03 -35.85 17.09
N GLU A 1195 -7.04 -35.08 17.50
CA GLU A 1195 -8.27 -34.89 16.71
C GLU A 1195 -8.06 -33.96 15.49
N PRO A 1196 -8.49 -34.33 14.28
CA PRO A 1196 -8.31 -33.49 13.08
C PRO A 1196 -9.16 -32.20 13.07
N ALA A 1197 -10.23 -32.13 13.86
CA ALA A 1197 -11.22 -31.04 13.81
C ALA A 1197 -10.72 -29.72 14.42
N SER A 1198 -9.67 -29.73 15.25
CA SER A 1198 -8.98 -28.54 15.74
C SER A 1198 -7.87 -28.04 14.81
N HIS A 1199 -7.62 -28.74 13.69
CA HIS A 1199 -6.43 -28.56 12.85
C HIS A 1199 -6.73 -28.62 11.34
N ARG A 1200 -7.22 -27.51 10.78
CA ARG A 1200 -7.20 -27.24 9.33
C ARG A 1200 -6.37 -26.01 9.04
N LEU A 1201 -5.04 -26.12 9.17
CA LEU A 1201 -4.08 -25.04 8.92
C LEU A 1201 -2.82 -25.60 8.24
N GLU A 1202 -2.97 -26.35 7.15
CA GLU A 1202 -1.82 -26.61 6.26
C GLU A 1202 -1.49 -25.37 5.39
N ASP A 1203 -2.35 -24.33 5.37
CA ASP A 1203 -2.19 -23.11 4.56
C ASP A 1203 -2.21 -21.77 5.35
N ILE A 1204 -2.02 -21.79 6.69
CA ILE A 1204 -1.97 -20.57 7.53
C ILE A 1204 -0.90 -20.73 8.62
N ASP A 1205 -0.04 -19.73 8.79
CA ASP A 1205 1.04 -19.63 9.81
C ASP A 1205 0.56 -19.49 11.27
N ALA A 1206 -0.47 -20.24 11.69
CA ALA A 1206 -1.00 -20.19 13.07
C ALA A 1206 -1.09 -21.60 13.68
N CYS A 1207 -0.12 -22.00 14.50
CA CYS A 1207 -0.19 -23.27 15.26
C CYS A 1207 -0.97 -23.07 16.58
N SER A 1208 -1.81 -24.04 16.99
CA SER A 1208 -2.61 -23.99 18.23
C SER A 1208 -1.93 -24.74 19.39
N ALA A 1209 -2.35 -24.48 20.63
CA ALA A 1209 -1.77 -25.09 21.85
C ALA A 1209 -1.88 -26.63 21.90
N GLU A 1210 -2.78 -27.22 21.12
CA GLU A 1210 -3.03 -28.67 21.04
C GLU A 1210 -1.96 -29.42 20.22
N CYS A 1211 -1.05 -28.70 19.56
CA CYS A 1211 0.06 -29.30 18.81
C CYS A 1211 1.26 -29.66 19.70
N GLU A 1212 1.25 -29.36 21.00
CA GLU A 1212 2.35 -29.66 21.92
C GLU A 1212 2.56 -31.17 22.09
N VAL A 1213 3.80 -31.63 21.99
CA VAL A 1213 4.23 -33.00 22.29
C VAL A 1213 5.52 -32.98 23.10
N ASN A 1214 5.74 -33.99 23.94
CA ASN A 1214 7.00 -34.16 24.65
C ASN A 1214 7.89 -35.17 23.91
N VAL A 1215 9.04 -34.72 23.42
CA VAL A 1215 10.01 -35.57 22.71
C VAL A 1215 11.05 -36.09 23.70
N ALA A 1216 11.30 -37.40 23.67
CA ALA A 1216 12.30 -38.02 24.54
C ALA A 1216 13.71 -37.42 24.32
N GLN A 1217 14.50 -37.31 25.39
CA GLN A 1217 15.81 -36.61 25.39
C GLN A 1217 16.74 -37.06 24.26
N GLU A 1218 16.82 -38.36 24.02
CA GLU A 1218 17.69 -38.98 23.01
C GLU A 1218 17.38 -38.56 21.56
N TRP A 1219 16.17 -38.03 21.31
CA TRP A 1219 15.73 -37.54 20.01
C TRP A 1219 15.72 -36.02 19.93
N LEU A 1220 15.71 -35.33 21.07
CA LEU A 1220 15.67 -33.87 21.13
C LEU A 1220 16.92 -33.24 20.49
N ASP A 1221 18.09 -33.85 20.70
CA ASP A 1221 19.37 -33.39 20.15
C ASP A 1221 19.50 -33.66 18.63
N ARG A 1222 18.63 -34.48 18.05
CA ARG A 1222 18.56 -34.75 16.60
C ARG A 1222 17.60 -33.82 15.87
N LEU A 1223 16.78 -33.06 16.60
CA LEU A 1223 15.89 -32.06 16.05
C LEU A 1223 16.59 -30.70 16.01
N PRO A 1224 16.28 -29.83 15.04
CA PRO A 1224 16.72 -28.44 15.10
C PRO A 1224 16.19 -27.79 16.39
N GLY A 1225 16.91 -26.79 16.90
CA GLY A 1225 16.45 -25.97 18.03
C GLY A 1225 15.05 -25.39 17.77
N ARG A 1226 14.34 -25.02 18.84
CA ARG A 1226 13.01 -24.40 18.70
C ARG A 1226 13.14 -23.11 17.89
N SER A 1227 12.31 -22.92 16.87
CA SER A 1227 12.22 -21.63 16.19
C SER A 1227 11.63 -20.57 17.13
N TYR A 1228 11.82 -19.28 16.81
CA TYR A 1228 11.21 -18.19 17.56
C TYR A 1228 9.69 -18.37 17.68
N ASP A 1229 9.02 -18.75 16.59
CA ASP A 1229 7.57 -18.98 16.58
C ASP A 1229 7.15 -20.19 17.42
N GLU A 1230 7.93 -21.28 17.36
CA GLU A 1230 7.72 -22.46 18.21
C GLU A 1230 7.86 -22.10 19.70
N GLU A 1231 8.90 -21.33 20.05
CA GLU A 1231 9.15 -20.88 21.41
C GLU A 1231 8.11 -19.85 21.87
N PHE A 1232 7.71 -18.92 21.01
CA PHE A 1232 6.68 -17.92 21.28
C PHE A 1232 5.33 -18.57 21.54
N ILE A 1233 4.92 -19.54 20.73
CA ILE A 1233 3.66 -20.27 20.92
C ILE A 1233 3.72 -21.09 22.22
N LEU A 1234 4.79 -21.87 22.42
CA LEU A 1234 4.96 -22.65 23.64
C LEU A 1234 4.96 -21.78 24.90
N LYS A 1235 5.61 -20.59 24.88
CA LYS A 1235 5.61 -19.61 25.98
C LYS A 1235 4.26 -18.89 26.15
N LYS A 1236 3.64 -18.44 25.07
CA LYS A 1236 2.35 -17.72 25.10
C LYS A 1236 1.23 -18.59 25.69
N TYR A 1237 1.22 -19.87 25.33
CA TYR A 1237 0.26 -20.83 25.86
C TYR A 1237 0.75 -21.52 27.15
N SER A 1238 1.93 -21.17 27.65
CA SER A 1238 2.45 -21.70 28.93
C SER A 1238 1.65 -21.23 30.14
N ARG A 1239 0.85 -20.15 30.06
CA ARG A 1239 0.03 -19.58 31.16
C ARG A 1239 0.75 -19.62 32.53
N ALA A 1240 2.00 -19.13 32.57
CA ALA A 1240 2.88 -19.06 33.74
C ALA A 1240 3.50 -20.39 34.25
N ARG A 1241 3.43 -21.49 33.48
CA ARG A 1241 4.19 -22.72 33.78
C ARG A 1241 5.62 -22.64 33.26
N VAL A 1242 6.56 -23.28 33.98
CA VAL A 1242 7.91 -23.53 33.45
C VAL A 1242 7.78 -24.48 32.26
N LEU A 1243 8.19 -24.02 31.07
CA LEU A 1243 8.13 -24.80 29.85
C LEU A 1243 9.04 -26.03 30.00
N ASN A 1244 8.50 -27.22 29.76
CA ASN A 1244 9.32 -28.44 29.77
C ASN A 1244 10.33 -28.36 28.61
N LYS A 1245 11.61 -28.64 28.87
CA LYS A 1245 12.66 -28.67 27.83
C LYS A 1245 12.37 -29.70 26.71
N HIS A 1246 11.53 -30.69 26.99
CA HIS A 1246 11.09 -31.70 26.03
C HIS A 1246 9.90 -31.29 25.16
N SER A 1247 9.22 -30.18 25.48
CA SER A 1247 8.05 -29.73 24.71
C SER A 1247 8.46 -29.28 23.29
N ARG A 1248 7.80 -29.80 22.27
CA ARG A 1248 7.91 -29.36 20.87
C ARG A 1248 6.52 -29.18 20.30
N LEU A 1249 6.40 -28.38 19.24
CA LEU A 1249 5.18 -28.36 18.45
C LEU A 1249 5.27 -29.42 17.36
N SER A 1250 4.40 -30.42 17.42
CA SER A 1250 4.34 -31.51 16.42
C SER A 1250 4.07 -30.99 15.00
N CYS A 1251 3.48 -29.80 14.85
CA CYS A 1251 3.30 -29.10 13.57
C CYS A 1251 4.64 -28.68 12.93
N GLN A 1252 5.70 -28.47 13.73
CA GLN A 1252 7.02 -27.99 13.31
C GLN A 1252 8.07 -29.11 13.21
N VAL A 1253 7.78 -30.31 13.70
CA VAL A 1253 8.68 -31.47 13.60
C VAL A 1253 8.42 -32.20 12.28
N VAL A 1254 9.31 -32.05 11.30
CA VAL A 1254 9.24 -32.77 10.02
C VAL A 1254 9.98 -34.10 10.12
N LEU A 1255 9.33 -35.18 9.71
CA LEU A 1255 9.88 -36.53 9.78
C LEU A 1255 10.95 -36.76 8.72
N SER A 1256 12.08 -37.31 9.14
CA SER A 1256 13.20 -37.70 8.30
C SER A 1256 13.69 -39.11 8.68
N PRO A 1257 14.41 -39.82 7.78
CA PRO A 1257 14.81 -41.22 8.03
C PRO A 1257 15.67 -41.43 9.29
N ASP A 1258 16.38 -40.41 9.73
CA ASP A 1258 17.21 -40.35 10.93
C ASP A 1258 16.40 -40.28 12.24
N LEU A 1259 15.08 -40.03 12.17
CA LEU A 1259 14.13 -40.07 13.29
C LEU A 1259 13.45 -41.44 13.47
N GLN A 1260 13.95 -42.47 12.78
CA GLN A 1260 13.46 -43.85 12.91
C GLN A 1260 13.56 -44.36 14.35
N GLY A 1261 12.41 -44.67 14.96
CA GLY A 1261 12.30 -45.12 16.34
C GLY A 1261 12.02 -44.00 17.36
N MET A 1262 11.82 -42.76 16.91
CA MET A 1262 11.59 -41.61 17.80
C MET A 1262 10.38 -41.82 18.72
N VAL A 1263 10.59 -41.51 20.00
CA VAL A 1263 9.59 -41.64 21.06
C VAL A 1263 9.04 -40.26 21.42
N VAL A 1264 7.71 -40.13 21.34
CA VAL A 1264 6.98 -38.89 21.67
C VAL A 1264 5.83 -39.20 22.62
N ALA A 1265 5.49 -38.28 23.51
CA ALA A 1265 4.33 -38.39 24.40
C ALA A 1265 3.37 -37.23 24.15
N VAL A 1266 2.09 -37.55 24.01
CA VAL A 1266 1.03 -36.54 23.93
C VAL A 1266 0.71 -36.08 25.36
N PRO A 1267 0.79 -34.77 25.66
CA PRO A 1267 0.47 -34.26 27.00
C PRO A 1267 -1.02 -34.44 27.30
N GLU A 1268 -1.37 -34.69 28.57
CA GLU A 1268 -2.76 -34.79 29.01
C GLU A 1268 -3.54 -33.50 28.70
N ALA A 1269 -4.76 -33.68 28.15
CA ALA A 1269 -5.73 -32.62 27.99
C ALA A 1269 -6.10 -32.08 29.38
N LYS A 1270 -5.95 -30.77 29.59
CA LYS A 1270 -6.09 -30.20 30.94
C LYS A 1270 -7.56 -29.95 31.27
N PRO A 1271 -7.95 -29.89 32.55
CA PRO A 1271 -9.36 -29.76 32.97
C PRO A 1271 -10.10 -28.51 32.44
N TRP A 1272 -9.36 -27.53 31.93
CA TRP A 1272 -9.88 -26.28 31.36
C TRP A 1272 -9.79 -26.21 29.83
N ASP A 1273 -9.37 -27.29 29.17
CA ASP A 1273 -9.35 -27.46 27.71
C ASP A 1273 -10.59 -28.25 27.22
N ILE A 1274 -11.52 -28.59 28.12
CA ILE A 1274 -12.85 -29.12 27.81
C ILE A 1274 -13.86 -27.95 27.93
N PRO A 1275 -14.68 -27.67 26.90
CA PRO A 1275 -15.53 -26.47 26.81
C PRO A 1275 -16.43 -26.18 28.02
#